data_AF-A0A8T9CDF0-F1
#
_entry.id   AF-A0A8T9CDF0-F1
#
_cell.length_a   1.000
_cell.length_b   1.000
_cell.length_c   1.000
_cell.angle_alpha   90.00
_cell.angle_beta   90.00
_cell.angle_gamma   90.00
#
_symmetry.space_group_name_H-M   'P 1'
#
loop_
_entity.id
_entity.type
_entity.pdbx_description
1 polymer ?
#
loop_
_entity_poly.entity_id
_entity_poly.type
_entity_poly.pdbx_seq_one_letter_code
_entity_poly.pdbx_strand_id
1 'polypeptide(L)'
;MEMQRSRVEALLASFPKLADTGTQHTTVEQDNVRFVYQPLDELYMVLITNRQSNILQDIDSLHLFAQVVTSTCKTLDEREILKNAYELLSAFDELVTLGYRENLTISQIKTFLEMESHEERIQEIISRNKELEATEERKRRAKQLEMQRKEVSRSGRNAAPRTPVYPTYTPPARSTVTDTYDSYEAEKNKSFKTSAPKGKGMQLGKKSKTTDMFERVRGDLGPEAEETVASPLVQPIPAAAEHAAPRGSTSMDRDAIHVTIAETINAKLSREGSLNSLEIKGDLQLKISDPSLTKVKLDLVANASHGVQFRTHPNVDKALFNSSKAVQMTNATKGFPVNNSVGVLRWRATPKVDDASAVPITFTVWVNKGSDDTYNITVEYELTGGDPLKDVTVIIPYASSEPAVSSFDATYEVSGDSLEWTIGLVDDDNATGSFEFEAQAGDENEFFPMQVKFGKSKPFIDVDVTDVTLLEMDESVTFSKEISLNMANSLTLEVLSEKSLQQAADPNLINYCPSMDLIALTTTDQQVLIYRLNGQRVYGAAQKAGQLKVESIRWKPNGKLLAIAWSDGSVRLVGAESSKIVHQFAAGEDVTGITCLGWSSNITGKSSKSERKSDATWGELLGNDEVLAGNKIPLDLPRDLALIDIERSLPKLSVLAAGGASDDVFCSRASLDALFRPFDPKDNNAVDVMIVGTKEGQIHLSIYDSFIVGSFPAPSIGNAGPSHLVFHSSHEQCSSHTLLVKSPGSDILYYVPMDLRFISTSSDNLSLLASRSTNLQNLLRYIDQVQLLMVGEWKSTQELPGKFVRNINETLGELHNGDWNIVQALYHSVATGHTVPCVKEWLVDELAERGHKRWEKAVTTGLENLRKLVHENLLPALERCSVILSRFSGIAKFQGPNDTVGFSSQQISLIMDTVACLHLVASRILIQVVDELDLFGAFSAWLRFEIDRLASEGSIALKDEEAEKEATIDHSKVLLYLQNCMDSSPLEVYLGDCTSEDYSNGWSHAEQGLPMFDLLEKQSEKQEKGLPYMKPLPRVELLCKFLSKQAKIIFAQIAEAEKRNVLLGNPQEIGVAESDGPKDVTVIKVEARFQTHIAFTPKGLSNTIHVTRVAFEMASGISTVQSIESAAIQLGNGQIKDIKFFDSASLLILWDTDGKRKLLKIPFSAINDYVPYSKRSPPRPKVVSQENVVHRFSEFKIPDVGAIVPERLDIRGQSSKKGHNSTRILVLGKDRLHYKVFKLAAAHSPRGPADADEDTSMS
;
A
#
# COMPACT_ATOMS: atom_id res chain seq x y z
N MET A 1 -2.71 7.42 25.32
CA MET A 1 -2.11 6.56 26.36
C MET A 1 -3.25 5.85 27.06
N GLU A 2 -3.46 4.56 26.82
CA GLU A 2 -4.67 3.87 27.31
C GLU A 2 -4.48 3.31 28.72
N MET A 3 -5.39 3.66 29.63
CA MET A 3 -5.47 3.05 30.97
C MET A 3 -6.84 2.35 31.11
N GLN A 4 -6.81 1.06 31.46
CA GLN A 4 -8.04 0.28 31.62
C GLN A 4 -8.87 0.81 32.81
N ARG A 5 -10.19 0.97 32.60
CA ARG A 5 -11.15 1.47 33.60
C ARG A 5 -11.03 0.75 34.95
N SER A 6 -10.90 -0.57 34.94
CA SER A 6 -10.73 -1.41 36.14
C SER A 6 -9.49 -1.04 36.98
N ARG A 7 -8.42 -0.54 36.35
CA ARG A 7 -7.23 -0.04 37.05
C ARG A 7 -7.49 1.32 37.72
N VAL A 8 -8.27 2.20 37.09
CA VAL A 8 -8.66 3.48 37.67
C VAL A 8 -9.57 3.27 38.88
N GLU A 9 -10.59 2.41 38.73
CA GLU A 9 -11.51 2.04 39.83
C GLU A 9 -10.77 1.38 41.01
N ALA A 10 -9.81 0.49 40.74
CA ALA A 10 -8.98 -0.13 41.78
C ALA A 10 -8.07 0.87 42.52
N LEU A 11 -7.51 1.86 41.81
CA LEU A 11 -6.69 2.92 42.42
C LEU A 11 -7.55 3.84 43.29
N LEU A 12 -8.71 4.29 42.79
CA LEU A 12 -9.64 5.14 43.56
C LEU A 12 -10.17 4.41 44.81
N ALA A 13 -10.50 3.11 44.70
CA ALA A 13 -10.93 2.29 45.84
C ALA A 13 -9.83 2.02 46.89
N SER A 14 -8.57 2.34 46.58
CA SER A 14 -7.45 2.26 47.53
C SER A 14 -7.24 3.55 48.34
N PHE A 15 -7.51 4.71 47.75
CA PHE A 15 -7.20 6.01 48.33
C PHE A 15 -7.83 6.28 49.72
N PRO A 16 -9.11 5.97 50.00
CA PRO A 16 -9.72 6.17 51.32
C PRO A 16 -9.11 5.31 52.45
N LYS A 17 -8.27 4.32 52.12
CA LYS A 17 -7.54 3.49 53.10
C LYS A 17 -6.10 4.00 53.34
N LEU A 18 -5.70 5.03 52.61
CA LEU A 18 -4.35 5.59 52.55
C LEU A 18 -4.32 7.06 53.00
N ALA A 19 -5.42 7.80 52.84
CA ALA A 19 -5.58 9.17 53.32
C ALA A 19 -5.89 9.21 54.83
N ASP A 20 -4.87 9.39 55.66
CA ASP A 20 -5.02 9.47 57.11
C ASP A 20 -5.45 10.88 57.57
N THR A 21 -6.68 10.96 58.11
CA THR A 21 -7.38 12.21 58.48
C THR A 21 -6.68 13.13 59.48
N GLY A 22 -5.61 12.67 60.14
CA GLY A 22 -4.80 13.46 61.07
C GLY A 22 -3.53 14.10 60.50
N THR A 23 -3.17 13.85 59.23
CA THR A 23 -1.83 14.19 58.70
C THR A 23 -1.82 15.42 57.78
N GLN A 24 -0.78 16.25 57.88
CA GLN A 24 -0.55 17.41 57.00
C GLN A 24 0.09 17.04 55.64
N HIS A 25 0.10 15.77 55.27
CA HIS A 25 0.72 15.31 54.03
C HIS A 25 -0.28 15.40 52.88
N THR A 26 -0.03 16.29 51.93
CA THR A 26 -0.79 16.40 50.67
C THR A 26 -0.41 15.35 49.63
N THR A 27 0.42 14.37 50.00
CA THR A 27 0.87 13.28 49.10
C THR A 27 1.03 11.95 49.84
N VAL A 28 0.67 10.86 49.16
CA VAL A 28 0.91 9.47 49.59
C VAL A 28 1.42 8.66 48.40
N GLU A 29 2.44 7.81 48.61
CA GLU A 29 2.99 6.94 47.57
C GLU A 29 2.55 5.48 47.75
N GLN A 30 2.32 4.80 46.62
CA GLN A 30 2.16 3.36 46.49
C GLN A 30 3.12 2.86 45.39
N ASP A 31 3.49 1.58 45.37
CA ASP A 31 4.61 1.00 44.61
C ASP A 31 5.00 1.71 43.28
N ASN A 32 4.01 1.93 42.40
CA ASN A 32 4.17 2.51 41.06
C ASN A 32 3.51 3.90 40.86
N VAL A 33 2.80 4.47 41.84
CA VAL A 33 2.03 5.73 41.69
C VAL A 33 2.09 6.63 42.93
N ARG A 34 1.91 7.93 42.74
CA ARG A 34 1.78 8.95 43.78
C ARG A 34 0.37 9.53 43.72
N PHE A 35 -0.32 9.55 44.86
CA PHE A 35 -1.55 10.30 45.03
C PHE A 35 -1.17 11.67 45.60
N VAL A 36 -1.46 12.75 44.88
CA VAL A 36 -1.36 14.13 45.34
C VAL A 36 -2.79 14.61 45.61
N TYR A 37 -3.09 15.13 46.79
CA TYR A 37 -4.47 15.47 47.17
C TYR A 37 -4.59 16.73 48.02
N GLN A 38 -5.75 17.38 47.88
CA GLN A 38 -6.12 18.59 48.60
C GLN A 38 -7.58 18.46 49.09
N PRO A 39 -7.89 18.78 50.36
CA PRO A 39 -9.27 18.90 50.81
C PRO A 39 -9.95 20.11 50.14
N LEU A 40 -11.22 19.95 49.82
CA LEU A 40 -12.06 20.89 49.07
C LEU A 40 -13.46 20.89 49.72
N ASP A 41 -13.49 21.45 50.93
CA ASP A 41 -14.60 21.38 51.90
C ASP A 41 -14.93 19.92 52.32
N GLU A 42 -16.15 19.41 52.10
CA GLU A 42 -16.51 18.01 52.41
C GLU A 42 -15.93 16.98 51.42
N LEU A 43 -15.26 17.43 50.35
CA LEU A 43 -14.71 16.58 49.28
C LEU A 43 -13.17 16.59 49.25
N TYR A 44 -12.57 15.62 48.57
CA TYR A 44 -11.14 15.58 48.28
C TYR A 44 -10.89 15.66 46.77
N MET A 45 -10.05 16.59 46.33
CA MET A 45 -9.52 16.59 44.97
C MET A 45 -8.21 15.80 44.94
N VAL A 46 -8.11 14.82 44.03
CA VAL A 46 -7.00 13.85 43.97
C VAL A 46 -6.45 13.77 42.56
N LEU A 47 -5.14 13.99 42.43
CA LEU A 47 -4.35 13.82 41.21
C LEU A 47 -3.46 12.58 41.36
N ILE A 48 -3.53 11.65 40.41
CA ILE A 48 -2.75 10.41 40.43
C ILE A 48 -1.61 10.52 39.41
N THR A 49 -0.38 10.63 39.90
CA THR A 49 0.82 10.77 39.07
C THR A 49 1.76 9.56 39.20
N ASN A 50 2.76 9.45 38.32
CA ASN A 50 3.76 8.40 38.41
C ASN A 50 4.88 8.84 39.39
N ARG A 51 5.67 7.90 39.94
CA ARG A 51 6.69 8.28 40.95
C ARG A 51 7.86 9.10 40.38
N GLN A 52 7.98 9.19 39.06
CA GLN A 52 9.02 9.93 38.32
C GLN A 52 8.61 11.36 37.97
N SER A 53 7.34 11.77 38.19
CA SER A 53 6.87 13.13 37.94
C SER A 53 7.43 14.14 38.95
N ASN A 54 7.50 15.39 38.50
CA ASN A 54 7.91 16.52 39.34
C ASN A 54 6.81 16.88 40.34
N ILE A 55 6.94 16.37 41.57
CA ILE A 55 5.98 16.57 42.67
C ILE A 55 5.57 18.04 42.91
N LEU A 56 6.46 19.01 42.65
CA LEU A 56 6.13 20.44 42.77
C LEU A 56 5.17 20.88 41.67
N GLN A 57 5.46 20.48 40.42
CA GLN A 57 4.58 20.75 39.28
C GLN A 57 3.24 20.03 39.43
N ASP A 58 3.20 18.81 39.98
CA ASP A 58 1.98 18.08 40.28
C ASP A 58 1.09 18.84 41.31
N ILE A 59 1.69 19.32 42.41
CA ILE A 59 1.01 20.11 43.44
C ILE A 59 0.50 21.45 42.87
N ASP A 60 1.34 22.18 42.14
CA ASP A 60 0.95 23.42 41.48
C ASP A 60 -0.14 23.22 40.40
N SER A 61 -0.31 22.00 39.89
CA SER A 61 -1.38 21.65 38.95
C SER A 61 -2.67 21.39 39.71
N LEU A 62 -2.62 20.61 40.79
CA LEU A 62 -3.77 20.35 41.67
C LEU A 62 -4.34 21.65 42.28
N HIS A 63 -3.48 22.60 42.68
CA HIS A 63 -3.91 23.91 43.14
C HIS A 63 -4.65 24.71 42.05
N LEU A 64 -4.21 24.64 40.79
CA LEU A 64 -4.86 25.33 39.67
C LEU A 64 -6.20 24.66 39.30
N PHE A 65 -6.26 23.32 39.33
CA PHE A 65 -7.51 22.56 39.21
C PHE A 65 -8.52 22.94 40.31
N ALA A 66 -8.09 22.98 41.58
CA ALA A 66 -8.94 23.37 42.71
C ALA A 66 -9.43 24.82 42.59
N GLN A 67 -8.59 25.74 42.08
CA GLN A 67 -8.99 27.12 41.78
C GLN A 67 -10.03 27.19 40.66
N VAL A 68 -9.89 26.40 39.59
CA VAL A 68 -10.90 26.32 38.52
C VAL A 68 -12.24 25.84 39.09
N VAL A 69 -12.28 24.72 39.83
CA VAL A 69 -13.51 24.22 40.48
C VAL A 69 -14.18 25.29 41.34
N THR A 70 -13.39 25.95 42.20
CA THR A 70 -13.88 27.01 43.12
C THR A 70 -14.30 28.29 42.37
N SER A 71 -13.85 28.49 41.13
CA SER A 71 -14.20 29.67 40.30
C SER A 71 -15.40 29.45 39.37
N THR A 72 -15.87 28.21 39.26
CA THR A 72 -16.98 27.76 38.40
C THR A 72 -18.18 27.33 39.24
N CYS A 73 -17.95 26.52 40.28
CA CYS A 73 -19.00 26.09 41.21
C CYS A 73 -19.24 27.15 42.31
N LYS A 74 -20.52 27.42 42.63
CA LYS A 74 -20.91 28.44 43.63
C LYS A 74 -20.92 27.91 45.07
N THR A 75 -21.11 26.61 45.21
CA THR A 75 -20.93 25.81 46.43
C THR A 75 -20.15 24.56 46.03
N LEU A 76 -19.48 23.91 46.98
CA LEU A 76 -18.60 22.77 46.73
C LEU A 76 -19.31 21.42 46.96
N ASP A 77 -20.63 21.41 46.79
CA ASP A 77 -21.48 20.23 46.95
C ASP A 77 -21.40 19.33 45.71
N GLU A 78 -21.44 18.00 45.91
CA GLU A 78 -21.48 16.99 44.84
C GLU A 78 -22.49 17.34 43.74
N ARG A 79 -23.69 17.81 44.14
CA ARG A 79 -24.79 18.13 43.22
C ARG A 79 -24.50 19.30 42.28
N GLU A 80 -23.76 20.31 42.73
CA GLU A 80 -23.43 21.48 41.90
C GLU A 80 -22.20 21.20 41.04
N ILE A 81 -21.25 20.39 41.53
CA ILE A 81 -20.11 19.88 40.75
C ILE A 81 -20.59 18.98 39.60
N LEU A 82 -21.51 18.03 39.86
CA LEU A 82 -22.12 17.19 38.83
C LEU A 82 -22.91 18.01 37.80
N LYS A 83 -23.59 19.08 38.23
CA LYS A 83 -24.34 19.97 37.34
C LYS A 83 -23.45 20.75 36.37
N ASN A 84 -22.27 21.17 36.83
CA ASN A 84 -21.31 21.96 36.04
C ASN A 84 -20.19 21.07 35.43
N ALA A 85 -20.36 19.73 35.45
CA ALA A 85 -19.30 18.77 35.13
C ALA A 85 -18.73 18.89 33.71
N TYR A 86 -19.53 19.28 32.72
CA TYR A 86 -19.05 19.49 31.34
C TYR A 86 -18.18 20.76 31.20
N GLU A 87 -18.52 21.84 31.92
CA GLU A 87 -17.71 23.06 31.97
C GLU A 87 -16.37 22.78 32.69
N LEU A 88 -16.41 22.01 33.79
CA LEU A 88 -15.22 21.58 34.50
C LEU A 88 -14.34 20.66 33.63
N LEU A 89 -14.93 19.70 32.92
CA LEU A 89 -14.18 18.81 32.02
C LEU A 89 -13.48 19.60 30.91
N SER A 90 -14.19 20.51 30.24
CA SER A 90 -13.60 21.39 29.22
C SER A 90 -12.47 22.26 29.81
N ALA A 91 -12.64 22.77 31.03
CA ALA A 91 -11.61 23.55 31.72
C ALA A 91 -10.41 22.71 32.17
N PHE A 92 -10.57 21.39 32.30
CA PHE A 92 -9.52 20.45 32.68
C PHE A 92 -8.70 19.96 31.48
N ASP A 93 -9.33 19.79 30.32
CA ASP A 93 -8.62 19.47 29.07
C ASP A 93 -7.67 20.61 28.68
N GLU A 94 -8.11 21.88 28.78
CA GLU A 94 -7.26 23.08 28.58
C GLU A 94 -6.08 23.17 29.57
N LEU A 95 -6.19 22.54 30.76
CA LEU A 95 -5.13 22.55 31.76
C LEU A 95 -4.06 21.48 31.52
N VAL A 96 -4.40 20.34 30.89
CA VAL A 96 -3.50 19.18 30.73
C VAL A 96 -3.59 18.57 29.32
N THR A 97 -3.02 19.26 28.35
CA THR A 97 -2.90 18.78 26.96
C THR A 97 -1.97 17.57 26.86
N LEU A 98 -2.48 16.44 26.33
CA LEU A 98 -1.73 15.21 26.06
C LEU A 98 -0.99 14.59 27.27
N GLY A 99 -1.34 14.98 28.50
CA GLY A 99 -0.67 14.53 29.73
C GLY A 99 0.46 15.45 30.23
N TYR A 100 0.67 16.60 29.59
CA TYR A 100 1.55 17.66 30.07
C TYR A 100 0.71 18.84 30.60
N ARG A 101 1.12 19.46 31.70
CA ARG A 101 0.41 20.61 32.28
C ARG A 101 0.79 21.90 31.56
N GLU A 102 -0.24 22.63 31.11
CA GLU A 102 -0.08 23.95 30.51
C GLU A 102 0.06 25.07 31.55
N ASN A 103 0.75 26.15 31.16
CA ASN A 103 1.03 27.30 32.03
C ASN A 103 0.01 28.44 31.84
N LEU A 104 -1.28 28.10 31.94
CA LEU A 104 -2.38 29.05 31.77
C LEU A 104 -2.77 29.76 33.08
N THR A 105 -3.24 31.01 32.95
CA THR A 105 -3.92 31.73 34.03
C THR A 105 -5.43 31.52 33.98
N ILE A 106 -6.11 31.66 35.12
CA ILE A 106 -7.59 31.56 35.23
C ILE A 106 -8.31 32.49 34.23
N SER A 107 -7.72 33.65 33.92
CA SER A 107 -8.31 34.58 32.93
C SER A 107 -8.27 34.03 31.51
N GLN A 108 -7.19 33.34 31.12
CA GLN A 108 -7.06 32.74 29.78
C GLN A 108 -7.99 31.54 29.65
N ILE A 109 -8.05 30.68 30.67
CA ILE A 109 -8.95 29.51 30.72
C ILE A 109 -10.40 29.97 30.54
N LYS A 110 -10.81 31.07 31.18
CA LYS A 110 -12.17 31.62 30.98
C LYS A 110 -12.39 32.15 29.56
N THR A 111 -11.43 32.85 28.96
CA THR A 111 -11.55 33.28 27.56
C THR A 111 -11.60 32.11 26.56
N PHE A 112 -10.92 30.99 26.84
CA PHE A 112 -11.01 29.78 26.01
C PHE A 112 -12.38 29.09 26.16
N LEU A 113 -12.88 28.97 27.40
CA LEU A 113 -14.24 28.46 27.71
C LEU A 113 -15.37 29.33 27.14
N GLU A 114 -15.16 30.65 27.01
CA GLU A 114 -16.13 31.58 26.44
C GLU A 114 -16.32 31.38 24.92
N MET A 115 -15.38 30.70 24.24
CA MET A 115 -15.39 30.35 22.81
C MET A 115 -15.60 31.52 21.80
N GLU A 116 -15.65 32.77 22.25
CA GLU A 116 -15.69 33.94 21.36
C GLU A 116 -14.32 34.15 20.68
N SER A 117 -14.25 33.91 19.36
CA SER A 117 -13.10 34.38 18.58
C SER A 117 -13.10 35.91 18.51
N HIS A 118 -12.16 36.52 19.22
CA HIS A 118 -11.95 37.97 19.18
C HIS A 118 -11.58 38.46 17.75
N GLU A 119 -11.01 37.58 16.92
CA GLU A 119 -10.79 37.86 15.50
C GLU A 119 -12.08 37.82 14.69
N GLU A 120 -12.95 36.81 14.89
CA GLU A 120 -14.26 36.74 14.22
C GLU A 120 -15.10 38.00 14.55
N ARG A 121 -15.09 38.42 15.82
CA ARG A 121 -15.75 39.66 16.27
C ARG A 121 -15.18 40.91 15.58
N ILE A 122 -13.87 40.99 15.36
CA ILE A 122 -13.25 42.06 14.57
C ILE A 122 -13.64 41.94 13.09
N GLN A 123 -13.64 40.73 12.52
CA GLN A 123 -13.94 40.46 11.13
C GLN A 123 -15.40 40.79 10.78
N GLU A 124 -16.35 40.52 11.70
CA GLU A 124 -17.76 40.89 11.57
C GLU A 124 -17.95 42.42 11.67
N ILE A 125 -17.21 43.10 12.55
CA ILE A 125 -17.20 44.57 12.60
C ILE A 125 -16.62 45.15 11.30
N ILE A 126 -15.58 44.55 10.72
CA ILE A 126 -14.99 44.98 9.45
C ILE A 126 -15.93 44.70 8.27
N SER A 127 -16.58 43.55 8.20
CA SER A 127 -17.51 43.21 7.12
C SER A 127 -18.74 44.12 7.17
N ARG A 128 -19.32 44.33 8.36
CA ARG A 128 -20.47 45.22 8.57
C ARG A 128 -20.15 46.68 8.25
N ASN A 129 -18.94 47.16 8.57
CA ASN A 129 -18.50 48.49 8.14
C ASN A 129 -18.29 48.58 6.62
N LYS A 130 -17.70 47.57 5.98
CA LYS A 130 -17.57 47.49 4.51
C LYS A 130 -18.94 47.44 3.81
N GLU A 131 -19.94 46.77 4.39
CA GLU A 131 -21.31 46.79 3.88
C GLU A 131 -21.99 48.16 4.03
N LEU A 132 -21.82 48.83 5.17
CA LEU A 132 -22.31 50.18 5.39
C LEU A 132 -21.65 51.18 4.42
N GLU A 133 -20.34 51.09 4.23
CA GLU A 133 -19.61 51.91 3.26
C GLU A 133 -20.03 51.61 1.81
N ALA A 134 -20.12 50.33 1.42
CA ALA A 134 -20.54 49.95 0.07
C ALA A 134 -22.02 50.26 -0.21
N THR A 135 -22.88 50.33 0.81
CA THR A 135 -24.28 50.77 0.66
C THR A 135 -24.40 52.30 0.63
N GLU A 136 -23.63 53.03 1.42
CA GLU A 136 -23.42 54.49 1.28
C GLU A 136 -22.93 54.83 -0.13
N GLU A 137 -21.90 54.17 -0.63
CA GLU A 137 -21.29 54.44 -1.93
C GLU A 137 -22.25 54.10 -3.08
N ARG A 138 -22.96 52.96 -3.01
CA ARG A 138 -24.09 52.66 -3.93
C ARG A 138 -25.14 53.77 -3.92
N LYS A 139 -25.50 54.30 -2.75
CA LYS A 139 -26.50 55.37 -2.57
C LYS A 139 -26.01 56.73 -3.10
N ARG A 140 -24.69 56.99 -3.05
CA ARG A 140 -24.02 58.16 -3.66
C ARG A 140 -23.97 58.03 -5.19
N ARG A 141 -23.50 56.88 -5.74
CA ARG A 141 -23.50 56.61 -7.19
C ARG A 141 -24.90 56.64 -7.79
N ALA A 142 -25.91 56.07 -7.12
CA ALA A 142 -27.30 56.11 -7.57
C ALA A 142 -27.82 57.56 -7.68
N LYS A 143 -27.54 58.42 -6.70
CA LYS A 143 -27.89 59.85 -6.76
C LYS A 143 -27.16 60.60 -7.88
N GLN A 144 -25.90 60.29 -8.15
CA GLN A 144 -25.15 60.88 -9.27
C GLN A 144 -25.75 60.45 -10.63
N LEU A 145 -26.09 59.17 -10.80
CA LEU A 145 -26.74 58.66 -12.02
C LEU A 145 -28.17 59.23 -12.20
N GLU A 146 -28.94 59.41 -11.13
CA GLU A 146 -30.23 60.11 -11.19
C GLU A 146 -30.02 61.58 -11.60
N MET A 147 -29.06 62.28 -10.99
CA MET A 147 -28.76 63.68 -11.31
C MET A 147 -28.34 63.85 -12.78
N GLN A 148 -27.45 63.01 -13.30
CA GLN A 148 -27.08 63.01 -14.72
C GLN A 148 -28.28 62.74 -15.64
N ARG A 149 -29.15 61.76 -15.32
CA ARG A 149 -30.39 61.54 -16.08
C ARG A 149 -31.30 62.78 -16.05
N LYS A 150 -31.35 63.49 -14.92
CA LYS A 150 -32.14 64.72 -14.73
C LYS A 150 -31.57 65.90 -15.52
N GLU A 151 -30.25 66.03 -15.63
CA GLU A 151 -29.58 67.03 -16.46
C GLU A 151 -29.74 66.75 -17.95
N VAL A 152 -29.58 65.49 -18.38
CA VAL A 152 -29.87 65.06 -19.76
C VAL A 152 -31.34 65.33 -20.12
N SER A 153 -32.27 65.13 -19.19
CA SER A 153 -33.69 65.47 -19.40
C SER A 153 -33.98 66.99 -19.41
N ARG A 154 -33.06 67.82 -18.89
CA ARG A 154 -33.19 69.28 -18.84
C ARG A 154 -32.53 69.99 -20.02
N SER A 155 -31.53 69.39 -20.68
CA SER A 155 -30.86 69.95 -21.86
C SER A 155 -31.66 69.75 -23.16
N GLY A 156 -32.98 69.95 -23.10
CA GLY A 156 -33.88 69.81 -24.25
C GLY A 156 -33.97 71.11 -25.05
N ARG A 157 -33.26 71.21 -26.19
CA ARG A 157 -33.46 72.32 -27.14
C ARG A 157 -33.35 71.91 -28.61
N ASN A 158 -34.47 72.08 -29.30
CA ASN A 158 -34.83 71.69 -30.67
C ASN A 158 -33.73 71.67 -31.74
N ALA A 159 -33.69 70.56 -32.51
CA ALA A 159 -33.34 70.55 -33.93
C ALA A 159 -34.34 69.65 -34.68
N ALA A 160 -34.65 69.98 -35.93
CA ALA A 160 -35.69 69.33 -36.76
C ALA A 160 -35.14 68.10 -37.53
N PRO A 161 -36.00 67.18 -38.03
CA PRO A 161 -35.54 65.85 -38.44
C PRO A 161 -34.79 65.83 -39.78
N ARG A 162 -33.70 65.06 -39.82
CA ARG A 162 -33.06 64.57 -41.06
C ARG A 162 -32.63 63.11 -40.89
N THR A 163 -33.12 62.25 -41.77
CA THR A 163 -32.51 60.95 -42.05
C THR A 163 -31.18 61.14 -42.79
N PRO A 164 -30.14 60.37 -42.43
CA PRO A 164 -29.49 59.60 -43.50
C PRO A 164 -29.00 58.19 -43.08
N VAL A 165 -29.23 57.24 -43.99
CA VAL A 165 -28.27 56.26 -44.56
C VAL A 165 -27.18 55.66 -43.65
N TYR A 166 -27.16 54.33 -43.56
CA TYR A 166 -26.07 53.53 -42.99
C TYR A 166 -24.73 53.68 -43.73
N PRO A 167 -23.61 53.75 -42.99
CA PRO A 167 -22.33 53.18 -43.40
C PRO A 167 -22.04 51.86 -42.68
N THR A 168 -21.40 50.92 -43.38
CA THR A 168 -20.88 49.67 -42.78
C THR A 168 -19.71 49.96 -41.84
N TYR A 169 -19.59 49.27 -40.71
CA TYR A 169 -18.42 49.35 -39.83
C TYR A 169 -17.77 47.98 -39.60
N THR A 170 -16.53 47.84 -40.06
CA THR A 170 -15.63 46.73 -39.75
C THR A 170 -14.98 46.95 -38.38
N PRO A 171 -14.84 45.92 -37.53
CA PRO A 171 -14.20 46.06 -36.23
C PRO A 171 -12.66 46.21 -36.38
N PRO A 172 -12.04 47.29 -35.87
CA PRO A 172 -10.59 47.41 -35.77
C PRO A 172 -10.05 46.64 -34.56
N ALA A 173 -8.82 46.16 -34.65
CA ALA A 173 -8.12 45.49 -33.55
C ALA A 173 -7.78 46.46 -32.40
N ARG A 174 -7.65 45.93 -31.18
CA ARG A 174 -7.32 46.70 -29.97
C ARG A 174 -5.92 46.32 -29.46
N SER A 175 -4.95 47.22 -29.65
CA SER A 175 -3.63 47.12 -29.04
C SER A 175 -3.60 47.71 -27.62
N THR A 176 -2.56 47.38 -26.87
CA THR A 176 -2.37 47.70 -25.45
C THR A 176 -1.89 49.13 -25.21
N VAL A 177 -2.50 49.83 -24.24
CA VAL A 177 -1.82 50.79 -23.35
C VAL A 177 -2.42 50.65 -21.93
N THR A 178 -1.60 50.88 -20.92
CA THR A 178 -1.92 50.86 -19.47
C THR A 178 -2.59 52.15 -18.99
N ASP A 179 -3.42 52.06 -17.95
CA ASP A 179 -3.49 53.09 -16.88
C ASP A 179 -3.64 52.36 -15.52
N THR A 180 -2.88 52.66 -14.45
CA THR A 180 -2.65 53.93 -13.72
C THR A 180 -3.73 54.23 -12.67
N TYR A 181 -3.72 53.49 -11.55
CA TYR A 181 -3.96 54.10 -10.24
C TYR A 181 -3.34 53.23 -9.12
N ASP A 182 -2.22 53.70 -8.57
CA ASP A 182 -1.64 53.22 -7.32
C ASP A 182 -1.58 54.41 -6.36
N SER A 183 -2.09 54.25 -5.15
CA SER A 183 -2.35 55.35 -4.22
C SER A 183 -2.31 54.93 -2.75
N TYR A 184 -1.29 54.16 -2.33
CA TYR A 184 -1.07 53.85 -0.91
C TYR A 184 0.36 54.03 -0.37
N GLU A 185 1.40 54.07 -1.23
CA GLU A 185 2.80 54.18 -0.77
C GLU A 185 3.27 55.62 -0.41
N ALA A 186 2.49 56.65 -0.72
CA ALA A 186 3.02 58.01 -0.85
C ALA A 186 3.37 58.75 0.47
N GLU A 187 2.87 58.33 1.64
CA GLU A 187 2.71 59.29 2.75
C GLU A 187 3.04 58.80 4.19
N LYS A 188 4.15 58.07 4.39
CA LYS A 188 4.81 58.07 5.72
C LYS A 188 6.33 57.99 5.80
N ASN A 189 7.06 58.14 4.69
CA ASN A 189 8.51 58.30 4.74
C ASN A 189 8.90 59.74 5.16
N LYS A 190 9.03 59.99 6.47
CA LYS A 190 9.72 61.18 7.02
C LYS A 190 10.91 60.77 7.87
N SER A 191 12.10 61.03 7.34
CA SER A 191 13.38 60.62 7.92
C SER A 191 13.86 61.50 9.07
N PHE A 192 14.46 60.88 10.09
CA PHE A 192 15.50 61.49 10.92
C PHE A 192 16.78 60.67 10.81
N LYS A 193 17.94 61.33 10.78
CA LYS A 193 19.28 60.71 10.71
C LYS A 193 20.28 61.50 11.54
N THR A 194 20.92 60.83 12.50
CA THR A 194 22.28 61.01 13.05
C THR A 194 22.43 60.09 14.29
N SER A 195 23.58 59.57 14.67
CA SER A 195 24.91 59.46 14.02
C SER A 195 25.71 58.34 14.69
N ALA A 196 26.84 57.93 14.10
CA ALA A 196 27.82 57.01 14.72
C ALA A 196 29.25 57.50 14.47
N PRO A 197 30.18 57.28 15.40
CA PRO A 197 31.57 57.07 14.98
C PRO A 197 32.41 56.07 15.82
N LYS A 198 33.03 55.12 15.12
CA LYS A 198 34.46 54.69 15.20
C LYS A 198 35.05 54.11 16.52
N GLY A 199 35.79 53.00 16.37
CA GLY A 199 36.90 52.63 17.27
C GLY A 199 37.48 51.22 17.05
N LYS A 200 38.64 51.10 16.37
CA LYS A 200 39.50 49.90 16.41
C LYS A 200 40.84 50.26 17.06
N GLY A 201 41.40 49.34 17.85
CA GLY A 201 42.71 49.43 18.52
C GLY A 201 43.45 48.08 18.52
N MET A 202 44.73 48.05 18.91
CA MET A 202 45.66 46.95 18.55
C MET A 202 46.54 46.44 19.72
N GLN A 203 46.90 45.15 19.61
CA GLN A 203 48.14 44.47 20.04
C GLN A 203 48.45 44.05 21.51
N LEU A 204 48.70 42.73 21.65
CA LEU A 204 49.84 42.04 22.33
C LEU A 204 50.04 42.15 23.87
N GLY A 205 50.23 41.00 24.59
CA GLY A 205 50.44 41.03 26.07
C GLY A 205 51.04 39.85 26.89
N LYS A 206 51.22 38.61 26.38
CA LYS A 206 51.99 37.47 27.00
C LYS A 206 51.73 36.99 28.48
N LYS A 207 51.23 35.73 28.59
CA LYS A 207 51.66 34.59 29.46
C LYS A 207 52.01 34.76 30.97
N SER A 208 51.25 34.07 31.84
CA SER A 208 51.72 33.06 32.84
C SER A 208 50.48 32.33 33.43
N LYS A 209 50.19 31.02 33.30
CA LYS A 209 50.90 29.74 33.56
C LYS A 209 50.74 29.21 35.01
N THR A 210 50.00 28.09 35.17
CA THR A 210 50.10 26.99 36.17
C THR A 210 50.01 27.27 37.69
N THR A 211 49.44 26.43 38.57
CA THR A 211 48.34 25.42 38.56
C THR A 211 48.17 24.86 40.01
N ASP A 212 47.16 24.02 40.25
CA ASP A 212 47.12 22.89 41.20
C ASP A 212 47.57 23.05 42.67
N MET A 213 46.58 23.13 43.57
CA MET A 213 46.53 22.48 44.89
C MET A 213 45.06 22.56 45.38
N PHE A 214 44.41 21.56 45.95
CA PHE A 214 44.78 20.29 46.59
C PHE A 214 44.00 19.15 45.90
N GLU A 215 44.47 17.93 45.64
CA GLU A 215 45.50 17.07 46.27
C GLU A 215 45.32 16.86 47.78
N ARG A 216 44.74 15.72 48.20
CA ARG A 216 45.25 14.97 49.37
C ARG A 216 44.68 13.57 49.53
N VAL A 217 45.58 12.61 49.83
CA VAL A 217 45.34 11.29 50.45
C VAL A 217 44.47 10.35 49.59
N ARG A 218 45.08 9.53 48.73
CA ARG A 218 45.66 8.19 49.04
C ARG A 218 44.55 7.13 49.25
N GLY A 219 44.53 6.02 48.52
CA GLY A 219 45.47 5.50 47.52
C GLY A 219 45.60 3.98 47.61
N ASP A 220 46.43 3.40 46.73
CA ASP A 220 46.97 2.03 46.78
C ASP A 220 45.94 0.87 46.59
N LEU A 221 46.19 -0.17 45.78
CA LEU A 221 47.38 -0.56 44.98
C LEU A 221 46.99 -1.44 43.77
N GLY A 222 47.81 -1.41 42.70
CA GLY A 222 47.90 -2.45 41.65
C GLY A 222 49.10 -3.39 41.94
N PRO A 223 49.96 -3.78 40.96
CA PRO A 223 49.94 -3.64 39.48
C PRO A 223 49.42 -4.97 38.83
N GLU A 224 49.84 -5.61 37.71
CA GLU A 224 50.92 -5.57 36.67
C GLU A 224 50.27 -5.97 35.29
N ALA A 225 50.75 -5.67 34.07
CA ALA A 225 52.09 -5.41 33.47
C ALA A 225 52.90 -6.70 33.15
N GLU A 226 53.78 -6.83 32.14
CA GLU A 226 54.16 -6.08 30.90
C GLU A 226 55.09 -7.01 30.04
N GLU A 227 55.39 -6.87 28.72
CA GLU A 227 54.95 -5.97 27.63
C GLU A 227 54.98 -6.72 26.25
N THR A 228 56.01 -6.55 25.40
CA THR A 228 56.19 -7.16 24.04
C THR A 228 57.61 -7.72 23.80
N VAL A 229 57.96 -8.08 22.54
CA VAL A 229 59.14 -7.62 21.75
C VAL A 229 59.21 -8.41 20.40
N ALA A 230 59.92 -7.90 19.38
CA ALA A 230 59.85 -8.36 17.96
C ALA A 230 61.13 -9.04 17.39
N SER A 231 61.01 -9.59 16.16
CA SER A 231 61.95 -9.67 14.98
C SER A 231 63.48 -9.71 15.17
N PRO A 232 64.33 -10.38 14.31
CA PRO A 232 64.29 -10.15 12.84
C PRO A 232 65.01 -11.14 11.82
N LEU A 233 64.82 -10.86 10.51
CA LEU A 233 65.80 -10.79 9.39
C LEU A 233 66.52 -11.99 8.67
N VAL A 234 66.68 -11.77 7.34
CA VAL A 234 67.73 -12.19 6.35
C VAL A 234 67.56 -13.46 5.47
N GLN A 235 67.88 -13.30 4.17
CA GLN A 235 67.92 -14.28 3.05
C GLN A 235 69.38 -14.76 2.77
N PRO A 236 69.65 -15.69 1.82
CA PRO A 236 69.77 -15.30 0.39
C PRO A 236 69.34 -16.36 -0.67
N ILE A 237 69.30 -15.91 -1.93
CA ILE A 237 69.12 -16.64 -3.21
C ILE A 237 70.55 -17.03 -3.78
N PRO A 238 70.82 -17.58 -5.02
CA PRO A 238 70.01 -17.63 -6.26
C PRO A 238 70.11 -18.91 -7.17
N ALA A 239 69.41 -18.85 -8.32
CA ALA A 239 69.77 -19.39 -9.65
C ALA A 239 69.62 -20.91 -9.96
N ALA A 240 69.34 -21.37 -11.21
CA ALA A 240 68.75 -20.73 -12.41
C ALA A 240 68.46 -21.79 -13.53
N ALA A 241 67.82 -21.34 -14.63
CA ALA A 241 67.94 -21.80 -16.02
C ALA A 241 66.91 -22.78 -16.66
N GLU A 242 66.00 -22.19 -17.47
CA GLU A 242 65.85 -22.36 -18.93
C GLU A 242 64.88 -23.38 -19.63
N HIS A 243 63.95 -22.77 -20.39
CA HIS A 243 63.49 -23.08 -21.77
C HIS A 243 62.83 -24.41 -22.19
N ALA A 244 61.52 -24.36 -22.53
CA ALA A 244 61.01 -24.57 -23.91
C ALA A 244 59.47 -24.32 -24.04
N ALA A 245 59.00 -23.97 -25.24
CA ALA A 245 57.58 -23.85 -25.65
C ALA A 245 57.49 -23.91 -27.21
N PRO A 246 56.32 -23.83 -27.89
CA PRO A 246 54.93 -24.00 -27.45
C PRO A 246 54.10 -25.01 -28.31
N ARG A 247 52.89 -25.36 -27.87
CA ARG A 247 51.70 -25.67 -28.71
C ARG A 247 50.44 -25.83 -27.83
N GLY A 248 49.26 -25.50 -28.34
CA GLY A 248 47.98 -25.61 -27.62
C GLY A 248 47.02 -26.65 -28.24
N SER A 249 46.00 -27.07 -27.48
CA SER A 249 45.00 -28.05 -27.88
C SER A 249 43.60 -27.74 -27.30
N THR A 250 42.60 -28.53 -27.72
CA THR A 250 41.18 -28.40 -27.37
C THR A 250 40.76 -29.28 -26.19
N SER A 251 39.53 -29.10 -25.71
CA SER A 251 38.98 -29.68 -24.47
C SER A 251 38.70 -31.19 -24.48
N MET A 252 39.75 -32.03 -24.62
CA MET A 252 39.66 -33.49 -24.39
C MET A 252 40.72 -34.06 -23.44
N ASP A 253 41.80 -33.34 -23.14
CA ASP A 253 42.82 -33.77 -22.17
C ASP A 253 42.46 -33.33 -20.74
N ARG A 254 41.67 -34.15 -20.03
CA ARG A 254 41.51 -34.06 -18.56
C ARG A 254 41.81 -35.42 -17.94
N ASP A 255 42.96 -35.51 -17.28
CA ASP A 255 43.42 -36.70 -16.56
C ASP A 255 42.44 -37.11 -15.44
N ALA A 256 42.62 -38.36 -14.98
CA ALA A 256 41.86 -38.93 -13.87
C ALA A 256 41.93 -38.11 -12.57
N ILE A 257 42.99 -37.29 -12.41
CA ILE A 257 43.09 -36.22 -11.42
C ILE A 257 43.06 -34.87 -12.15
N HIS A 258 42.16 -34.00 -11.74
CA HIS A 258 42.03 -32.64 -12.28
C HIS A 258 42.07 -31.60 -11.15
N VAL A 259 42.86 -30.55 -11.37
CA VAL A 259 43.05 -29.44 -10.45
C VAL A 259 42.56 -28.15 -11.10
N THR A 260 41.78 -27.35 -10.37
CA THR A 260 41.36 -26.02 -10.79
C THR A 260 41.85 -24.97 -9.78
N ILE A 261 42.63 -24.01 -10.24
CA ILE A 261 43.11 -22.85 -9.47
C ILE A 261 42.25 -21.65 -9.89
N ALA A 262 41.37 -21.20 -9.01
CA ALA A 262 40.53 -20.03 -9.24
C ALA A 262 41.03 -18.83 -8.43
N GLU A 263 41.09 -17.65 -9.03
CA GLU A 263 41.43 -16.41 -8.31
C GLU A 263 40.58 -15.22 -8.79
N THR A 264 40.27 -14.31 -7.87
CA THR A 264 39.51 -13.08 -8.07
C THR A 264 40.24 -11.94 -7.38
N ILE A 265 40.63 -10.94 -8.17
CA ILE A 265 41.21 -9.68 -7.72
C ILE A 265 40.07 -8.64 -7.66
N ASN A 266 39.96 -7.89 -6.58
CA ASN A 266 39.02 -6.77 -6.43
C ASN A 266 39.77 -5.53 -5.94
N ALA A 267 39.90 -4.53 -6.81
CA ALA A 267 40.64 -3.31 -6.56
C ALA A 267 39.73 -2.07 -6.71
N LYS A 268 39.99 -1.04 -5.91
CA LYS A 268 39.48 0.32 -6.12
C LYS A 268 40.65 1.29 -6.08
N LEU A 269 40.82 2.05 -7.15
CA LEU A 269 41.80 3.14 -7.23
C LEU A 269 41.10 4.50 -7.07
N SER A 270 41.85 5.57 -6.83
CA SER A 270 41.42 6.95 -7.07
C SER A 270 41.72 7.35 -8.52
N ARG A 271 41.22 8.50 -8.96
CA ARG A 271 41.54 9.08 -10.28
C ARG A 271 43.05 9.40 -10.44
N GLU A 272 43.76 9.62 -9.33
CA GLU A 272 45.21 9.81 -9.27
C GLU A 272 46.01 8.50 -9.14
N GLY A 273 45.39 7.34 -9.46
CA GLY A 273 46.03 6.02 -9.39
C GLY A 273 46.28 5.45 -7.98
N SER A 274 45.93 6.18 -6.91
CA SER A 274 46.17 5.73 -5.53
C SER A 274 45.23 4.60 -5.10
N LEU A 275 45.71 3.64 -4.30
CA LEU A 275 44.96 2.42 -3.99
C LEU A 275 44.03 2.61 -2.77
N ASN A 276 42.72 2.73 -3.01
CA ASN A 276 41.72 2.87 -1.94
C ASN A 276 41.40 1.54 -1.22
N SER A 277 41.35 0.42 -1.95
CA SER A 277 41.14 -0.90 -1.36
C SER A 277 41.55 -2.02 -2.32
N LEU A 278 42.21 -3.07 -1.81
CA LEU A 278 42.54 -4.27 -2.56
C LEU A 278 42.24 -5.52 -1.74
N GLU A 279 41.45 -6.43 -2.31
CA GLU A 279 41.22 -7.77 -1.78
C GLU A 279 41.40 -8.79 -2.89
N ILE A 280 42.31 -9.74 -2.67
CA ILE A 280 42.55 -10.87 -3.58
C ILE A 280 42.04 -12.13 -2.88
N LYS A 281 41.25 -12.94 -3.57
CA LYS A 281 40.69 -14.20 -3.07
C LYS A 281 40.96 -15.30 -4.08
N GLY A 282 41.28 -16.51 -3.62
CA GLY A 282 41.32 -17.66 -4.51
C GLY A 282 41.06 -18.98 -3.80
N ASP A 283 40.76 -20.00 -4.59
CA ASP A 283 40.58 -21.37 -4.12
C ASP A 283 41.13 -22.42 -5.09
N LEU A 284 41.76 -23.44 -4.49
CA LEU A 284 42.32 -24.61 -5.15
C LEU A 284 41.31 -25.74 -5.00
N GLN A 285 40.72 -26.17 -6.12
CA GLN A 285 39.76 -27.25 -6.18
C GLN A 285 40.42 -28.52 -6.77
N LEU A 286 40.17 -29.64 -6.11
CA LEU A 286 40.60 -30.97 -6.54
C LEU A 286 39.39 -31.79 -6.95
N LYS A 287 39.42 -32.37 -8.16
CA LYS A 287 38.45 -33.35 -8.62
C LYS A 287 39.17 -34.63 -9.07
N ILE A 288 38.79 -35.75 -8.47
CA ILE A 288 39.32 -37.08 -8.82
C ILE A 288 38.19 -37.88 -9.48
N SER A 289 38.38 -38.33 -10.71
CA SER A 289 37.34 -39.04 -11.48
C SER A 289 37.46 -40.56 -11.37
N ASP A 290 38.66 -41.08 -11.07
CA ASP A 290 38.92 -42.51 -10.90
C ASP A 290 38.86 -42.95 -9.41
N PRO A 291 38.07 -43.97 -9.03
CA PRO A 291 38.02 -44.48 -7.65
C PRO A 291 39.35 -44.99 -7.05
N SER A 292 40.27 -45.48 -7.88
CA SER A 292 41.57 -46.00 -7.44
C SER A 292 42.52 -44.88 -6.98
N LEU A 293 42.45 -43.69 -7.58
CA LEU A 293 43.35 -42.56 -7.31
C LEU A 293 42.89 -41.67 -6.14
N THR A 294 42.05 -42.18 -5.24
CA THR A 294 41.42 -41.36 -4.19
C THR A 294 42.36 -41.00 -3.02
N LYS A 295 43.45 -41.74 -2.82
CA LYS A 295 44.41 -41.56 -1.71
C LYS A 295 45.66 -40.83 -2.19
N VAL A 296 45.53 -39.53 -2.44
CA VAL A 296 46.63 -38.69 -2.95
C VAL A 296 47.11 -37.65 -1.93
N LYS A 297 48.38 -37.30 -2.08
CA LYS A 297 49.06 -36.16 -1.47
C LYS A 297 49.43 -35.19 -2.60
N LEU A 298 49.07 -33.92 -2.47
CA LEU A 298 49.38 -32.88 -3.43
C LEU A 298 50.45 -31.98 -2.84
N ASP A 299 51.59 -31.86 -3.50
CA ASP A 299 52.65 -30.94 -3.11
C ASP A 299 52.44 -29.60 -3.81
N LEU A 300 52.45 -28.51 -3.02
CA LEU A 300 52.04 -27.18 -3.45
C LEU A 300 53.17 -26.16 -3.28
N VAL A 301 53.30 -25.26 -4.25
CA VAL A 301 53.79 -23.91 -3.97
C VAL A 301 52.61 -23.12 -3.40
N ALA A 302 52.85 -22.40 -2.30
CA ALA A 302 51.88 -21.52 -1.66
C ALA A 302 52.62 -20.42 -0.91
N ASN A 303 53.11 -19.43 -1.67
CA ASN A 303 53.97 -18.37 -1.16
C ASN A 303 53.16 -17.26 -0.49
N ALA A 304 53.61 -16.82 0.69
CA ALA A 304 52.90 -15.85 1.52
C ALA A 304 53.22 -14.39 1.12
N SER A 305 53.08 -14.05 -0.16
CA SER A 305 53.20 -12.68 -0.65
C SER A 305 52.04 -11.79 -0.17
N HIS A 306 52.23 -10.46 -0.22
CA HIS A 306 51.24 -9.41 0.07
C HIS A 306 50.24 -9.63 1.22
N GLY A 307 50.66 -10.32 2.30
CA GLY A 307 49.85 -10.53 3.52
C GLY A 307 48.79 -11.65 3.43
N VAL A 308 48.97 -12.63 2.54
CA VAL A 308 48.02 -13.74 2.34
C VAL A 308 47.75 -14.57 3.61
N GLN A 309 46.46 -14.76 3.90
CA GLN A 309 45.96 -15.78 4.83
C GLN A 309 45.49 -17.04 4.09
N PHE A 310 46.20 -18.15 4.29
CA PHE A 310 45.80 -19.48 3.81
C PHE A 310 44.84 -20.17 4.79
N ARG A 311 43.82 -20.87 4.26
CA ARG A 311 42.86 -21.69 5.02
C ARG A 311 42.62 -23.03 4.30
N THR A 312 43.07 -24.12 4.90
CA THR A 312 42.81 -25.48 4.42
C THR A 312 41.43 -25.99 4.85
N HIS A 313 40.88 -26.93 4.09
CA HIS A 313 39.61 -27.58 4.37
C HIS A 313 39.65 -28.38 5.71
N PRO A 314 38.57 -28.48 6.50
CA PRO A 314 38.60 -29.18 7.81
C PRO A 314 39.02 -30.65 7.79
N ASN A 315 38.90 -31.33 6.65
CA ASN A 315 39.33 -32.73 6.46
C ASN A 315 40.77 -32.86 5.92
N VAL A 316 41.51 -31.76 5.74
CA VAL A 316 42.90 -31.72 5.28
C VAL A 316 43.82 -31.53 6.49
N ASP A 317 44.97 -32.20 6.49
CA ASP A 317 45.95 -32.08 7.56
C ASP A 317 46.58 -30.68 7.59
N LYS A 318 46.33 -29.96 8.69
CA LYS A 318 46.81 -28.58 8.92
C LYS A 318 48.28 -28.55 9.34
N ALA A 319 48.78 -29.58 10.01
CA ALA A 319 50.18 -29.68 10.40
C ALA A 319 51.04 -29.98 9.18
N LEU A 320 50.60 -30.89 8.31
CA LEU A 320 51.27 -31.21 7.05
C LEU A 320 51.35 -29.99 6.13
N PHE A 321 50.23 -29.29 5.87
CA PHE A 321 50.23 -28.09 5.04
C PHE A 321 51.10 -26.97 5.63
N ASN A 322 51.07 -26.75 6.94
CA ASN A 322 51.89 -25.71 7.55
C ASN A 322 53.40 -26.02 7.46
N SER A 323 53.80 -27.28 7.63
CA SER A 323 55.21 -27.71 7.67
C SER A 323 55.84 -27.99 6.30
N SER A 324 55.08 -28.53 5.36
CA SER A 324 55.59 -29.04 4.07
C SER A 324 54.88 -28.48 2.84
N LYS A 325 53.86 -27.63 3.02
CA LYS A 325 52.92 -27.18 1.97
C LYS A 325 52.12 -28.28 1.26
N ALA A 326 52.30 -29.54 1.63
CA ALA A 326 51.51 -30.63 1.08
C ALA A 326 50.06 -30.66 1.62
N VAL A 327 49.11 -30.96 0.74
CA VAL A 327 47.70 -31.21 1.04
C VAL A 327 47.43 -32.71 1.01
N GLN A 328 46.97 -33.24 2.14
CA GLN A 328 46.58 -34.63 2.34
C GLN A 328 45.37 -34.68 3.29
N MET A 329 44.52 -35.70 3.19
CA MET A 329 43.44 -35.88 4.16
C MET A 329 43.96 -36.29 5.55
N THR A 330 43.40 -35.70 6.62
CA THR A 330 43.81 -35.90 8.03
C THR A 330 43.67 -37.35 8.52
N ASN A 331 42.96 -38.20 7.78
CA ASN A 331 42.97 -39.64 7.96
C ASN A 331 43.36 -40.30 6.64
N ALA A 332 44.62 -40.73 6.52
CA ALA A 332 45.19 -41.34 5.31
C ALA A 332 44.48 -42.63 4.85
N THR A 333 43.68 -43.28 5.71
CA THR A 333 42.86 -44.43 5.30
C THR A 333 41.63 -44.04 4.46
N LYS A 334 41.22 -42.76 4.51
CA LYS A 334 40.04 -42.22 3.83
C LYS A 334 40.48 -41.29 2.69
N GLY A 335 40.28 -41.72 1.45
CA GLY A 335 40.55 -40.92 0.26
C GLY A 335 39.55 -39.78 0.03
N PHE A 336 39.91 -38.88 -0.89
CA PHE A 336 39.05 -37.80 -1.38
C PHE A 336 37.83 -38.37 -2.14
N PRO A 337 36.68 -37.69 -2.13
CA PRO A 337 35.45 -38.17 -2.76
C PRO A 337 35.52 -38.14 -4.29
N VAL A 338 35.23 -39.28 -4.92
CA VAL A 338 35.20 -39.45 -6.38
C VAL A 338 34.13 -38.55 -7.02
N ASN A 339 34.45 -37.98 -8.19
CA ASN A 339 33.63 -37.12 -9.02
C ASN A 339 33.10 -35.83 -8.38
N ASN A 340 33.51 -35.50 -7.16
CA ASN A 340 33.19 -34.26 -6.47
C ASN A 340 34.39 -33.28 -6.52
N SER A 341 34.13 -31.99 -6.72
CA SER A 341 35.13 -30.92 -6.70
C SER A 341 35.30 -30.39 -5.26
N VAL A 342 36.40 -30.76 -4.61
CA VAL A 342 36.71 -30.37 -3.23
C VAL A 342 37.65 -29.18 -3.23
N GLY A 343 37.19 -28.03 -2.72
CA GLY A 343 38.07 -26.90 -2.40
C GLY A 343 38.98 -27.25 -1.22
N VAL A 344 40.23 -27.62 -1.49
CA VAL A 344 41.19 -28.13 -0.50
C VAL A 344 41.94 -27.02 0.23
N LEU A 345 42.24 -25.92 -0.46
CA LEU A 345 42.92 -24.74 0.04
C LEU A 345 42.19 -23.48 -0.47
N ARG A 346 42.07 -22.47 0.40
CA ARG A 346 41.58 -21.13 0.05
C ARG A 346 42.56 -20.07 0.55
N TRP A 347 42.73 -18.98 -0.19
CA TRP A 347 43.53 -17.83 0.23
C TRP A 347 42.75 -16.53 0.18
N ARG A 348 43.16 -15.59 1.02
CA ARG A 348 42.77 -14.17 0.92
C ARG A 348 43.98 -13.29 1.23
N ALA A 349 44.31 -12.38 0.32
CA ALA A 349 45.24 -11.29 0.58
C ALA A 349 44.48 -9.98 0.79
N THR A 350 45.01 -9.14 1.66
CA THR A 350 44.65 -7.72 1.79
C THR A 350 45.96 -6.93 1.88
N PRO A 351 46.55 -6.56 0.72
CA PRO A 351 47.83 -5.86 0.67
C PRO A 351 47.76 -4.49 1.36
N LYS A 352 48.92 -3.92 1.71
CA LYS A 352 48.99 -2.57 2.28
C LYS A 352 48.81 -1.51 1.20
N VAL A 353 48.19 -0.39 1.55
CA VAL A 353 47.88 0.73 0.64
C VAL A 353 49.13 1.33 -0.03
N ASP A 354 50.28 1.35 0.65
CA ASP A 354 51.55 1.85 0.11
C ASP A 354 52.29 0.86 -0.83
N ASP A 355 51.77 -0.36 -1.05
CA ASP A 355 52.42 -1.37 -1.91
C ASP A 355 52.03 -1.19 -3.37
N ALA A 356 52.76 -0.32 -4.08
CA ALA A 356 52.56 -0.07 -5.51
C ALA A 356 52.72 -1.33 -6.40
N SER A 357 53.38 -2.39 -5.92
CA SER A 357 53.50 -3.67 -6.64
C SER A 357 52.28 -4.59 -6.48
N ALA A 358 51.34 -4.24 -5.59
CA ALA A 358 50.14 -5.03 -5.34
C ALA A 358 49.04 -4.85 -6.42
N VAL A 359 49.17 -3.87 -7.31
CA VAL A 359 48.21 -3.61 -8.40
C VAL A 359 48.79 -4.13 -9.72
N PRO A 360 48.04 -4.88 -10.55
CA PRO A 360 48.55 -5.37 -11.84
C PRO A 360 48.84 -4.27 -12.88
N ILE A 361 48.00 -3.23 -12.89
CA ILE A 361 48.05 -2.10 -13.82
C ILE A 361 47.41 -0.88 -13.13
N THR A 362 48.11 0.25 -13.14
CA THR A 362 47.67 1.52 -12.55
C THR A 362 47.08 2.42 -13.62
N PHE A 363 46.09 3.24 -13.26
CA PHE A 363 45.48 4.23 -14.16
C PHE A 363 45.47 5.62 -13.52
N THR A 364 45.82 6.64 -14.30
CA THR A 364 45.77 8.06 -13.93
C THR A 364 44.82 8.78 -14.87
N VAL A 365 43.86 9.54 -14.34
CA VAL A 365 42.84 10.22 -15.13
C VAL A 365 42.89 11.73 -14.90
N TRP A 366 43.26 12.46 -15.94
CA TRP A 366 43.25 13.92 -15.97
C TRP A 366 41.94 14.40 -16.57
N VAL A 367 41.22 15.26 -15.84
CA VAL A 367 39.95 15.86 -16.29
C VAL A 367 40.14 17.36 -16.46
N ASN A 368 40.03 17.84 -17.69
CA ASN A 368 40.19 19.24 -18.07
C ASN A 368 38.85 19.83 -18.53
N LYS A 369 38.29 20.77 -17.77
CA LYS A 369 37.04 21.45 -18.14
C LYS A 369 37.29 22.57 -19.16
N GLY A 370 36.64 22.47 -20.32
CA GLY A 370 36.64 23.47 -21.37
C GLY A 370 35.59 24.57 -21.18
N SER A 371 35.38 25.37 -22.23
CA SER A 371 34.25 26.30 -22.35
C SER A 371 33.02 25.59 -22.92
N ASP A 372 31.83 25.96 -22.45
CA ASP A 372 30.52 25.36 -22.78
C ASP A 372 30.32 23.91 -22.27
N ASP A 373 30.76 23.65 -21.02
CA ASP A 373 30.56 22.38 -20.29
C ASP A 373 31.07 21.11 -21.00
N THR A 374 32.05 21.29 -21.90
CA THR A 374 32.89 20.21 -22.42
C THR A 374 33.94 19.80 -21.39
N TYR A 375 34.19 18.50 -21.31
CA TYR A 375 35.23 17.89 -20.49
C TYR A 375 36.14 17.09 -21.44
N ASN A 376 37.42 17.46 -21.47
CA ASN A 376 38.46 16.70 -22.14
C ASN A 376 39.15 15.82 -21.08
N ILE A 377 39.19 14.51 -21.34
CA ILE A 377 39.61 13.50 -20.38
C ILE A 377 40.73 12.66 -20.97
N THR A 378 41.90 12.70 -20.32
CA THR A 378 43.07 11.89 -20.65
C THR A 378 43.20 10.77 -19.61
N VAL A 379 43.04 9.53 -20.05
CA VAL A 379 43.23 8.30 -19.26
C VAL A 379 44.60 7.71 -19.62
N GLU A 380 45.54 7.72 -18.68
CA GLU A 380 46.87 7.12 -18.80
C GLU A 380 46.93 5.80 -18.02
N TYR A 381 47.70 4.82 -18.49
CA TYR A 381 47.99 3.58 -17.76
C TYR A 381 49.49 3.28 -17.64
N GLU A 382 49.84 2.53 -16.59
CA GLU A 382 51.18 2.02 -16.31
C GLU A 382 51.13 0.57 -15.79
N LEU A 383 51.90 -0.32 -16.41
CA LEU A 383 52.01 -1.73 -16.05
C LEU A 383 52.88 -1.90 -14.78
N THR A 384 52.23 -1.93 -13.62
CA THR A 384 52.87 -2.02 -12.30
C THR A 384 53.08 -3.44 -11.79
N GLY A 385 52.39 -4.44 -12.37
CA GLY A 385 52.35 -5.82 -11.87
C GLY A 385 53.39 -6.81 -12.39
N GLY A 386 54.29 -6.41 -13.30
CA GLY A 386 55.46 -7.18 -13.75
C GLY A 386 55.23 -8.52 -14.49
N ASP A 387 53.98 -8.95 -14.69
CA ASP A 387 53.60 -10.06 -15.59
C ASP A 387 52.71 -9.50 -16.71
N PRO A 388 52.82 -10.00 -17.95
CA PRO A 388 52.02 -9.51 -19.07
C PRO A 388 50.53 -9.84 -18.92
N LEU A 389 49.70 -8.85 -19.21
CA LEU A 389 48.24 -8.90 -19.17
C LEU A 389 47.68 -9.09 -20.59
N LYS A 390 46.58 -9.83 -20.71
CA LYS A 390 45.90 -10.12 -21.97
C LYS A 390 44.50 -9.54 -21.98
N ASP A 391 43.99 -9.26 -23.17
CA ASP A 391 42.62 -8.81 -23.42
C ASP A 391 42.23 -7.64 -22.47
N VAL A 392 43.17 -6.69 -22.34
CA VAL A 392 43.02 -5.49 -21.50
C VAL A 392 42.06 -4.52 -22.17
N THR A 393 40.99 -4.18 -21.48
CA THR A 393 39.89 -3.35 -22.00
C THR A 393 39.33 -2.45 -20.89
N VAL A 394 39.18 -1.16 -21.16
CA VAL A 394 38.68 -0.14 -20.23
C VAL A 394 37.30 0.31 -20.69
N ILE A 395 36.33 0.30 -19.78
CA ILE A 395 34.96 0.77 -20.02
C ILE A 395 34.74 2.05 -19.26
N ILE A 396 34.37 3.10 -19.99
CA ILE A 396 34.15 4.45 -19.49
C ILE A 396 32.65 4.77 -19.65
N PRO A 397 31.87 4.94 -18.57
CA PRO A 397 30.45 5.29 -18.69
C PRO A 397 30.28 6.73 -19.19
N TYR A 398 29.11 7.02 -19.77
CA TYR A 398 28.63 8.39 -20.04
C TYR A 398 27.09 8.41 -20.05
N ALA A 399 26.46 9.58 -19.90
CA ALA A 399 25.01 9.70 -19.79
C ALA A 399 24.39 10.88 -20.57
N SER A 400 25.15 11.92 -20.86
CA SER A 400 24.68 13.18 -21.47
C SER A 400 24.99 13.27 -22.98
N SER A 401 26.23 12.97 -23.38
CA SER A 401 26.70 13.06 -24.76
C SER A 401 27.58 11.87 -25.12
N GLU A 402 27.51 11.44 -26.39
CA GLU A 402 28.49 10.51 -26.96
C GLU A 402 29.89 11.17 -26.96
N PRO A 403 30.95 10.47 -26.52
CA PRO A 403 32.31 11.01 -26.44
C PRO A 403 33.04 11.01 -27.80
N ALA A 404 33.64 12.14 -28.16
CA ALA A 404 34.49 12.28 -29.33
C ALA A 404 35.95 11.92 -28.97
N VAL A 405 36.41 10.74 -29.38
CA VAL A 405 37.78 10.27 -29.14
C VAL A 405 38.78 11.06 -30.00
N SER A 406 39.79 11.67 -29.38
CA SER A 406 40.86 12.42 -30.05
C SER A 406 42.12 11.58 -30.32
N SER A 407 42.19 10.37 -29.74
CA SER A 407 43.32 9.44 -29.90
C SER A 407 43.28 8.69 -31.24
N PHE A 408 44.21 9.01 -32.14
CA PHE A 408 44.24 8.47 -33.50
C PHE A 408 44.66 6.99 -33.61
N ASP A 409 45.40 6.46 -32.63
CA ASP A 409 45.95 5.09 -32.66
C ASP A 409 45.20 4.10 -31.75
N ALA A 410 44.09 4.50 -31.12
CA ALA A 410 43.34 3.69 -30.16
C ALA A 410 42.19 2.88 -30.82
N THR A 411 42.03 1.61 -30.42
CA THR A 411 40.88 0.78 -30.81
C THR A 411 39.76 0.91 -29.78
N TYR A 412 38.57 1.37 -30.19
CA TYR A 412 37.42 1.53 -29.28
C TYR A 412 36.08 1.17 -29.95
N GLU A 413 35.09 0.78 -29.14
CA GLU A 413 33.70 0.57 -29.56
C GLU A 413 32.76 1.38 -28.64
N VAL A 414 31.71 1.99 -29.22
CA VAL A 414 30.74 2.82 -28.48
C VAL A 414 29.47 2.00 -28.24
N SER A 415 29.16 1.73 -26.98
CA SER A 415 28.08 0.84 -26.53
C SER A 415 26.93 1.56 -25.83
N GLY A 416 26.51 2.71 -26.36
CA GLY A 416 25.24 3.37 -26.02
C GLY A 416 25.24 4.19 -24.72
N ASP A 417 25.66 3.60 -23.59
CA ASP A 417 25.85 4.24 -22.29
C ASP A 417 27.32 4.20 -21.80
N SER A 418 28.21 3.65 -22.64
CA SER A 418 29.59 3.39 -22.29
C SER A 418 30.50 3.30 -23.53
N LEU A 419 31.75 3.73 -23.35
CA LEU A 419 32.83 3.71 -24.33
C LEU A 419 33.83 2.62 -23.92
N GLU A 420 34.04 1.62 -24.77
CA GLU A 420 34.91 0.47 -24.50
C GLU A 420 36.23 0.58 -25.29
N TRP A 421 37.29 1.05 -24.63
CA TRP A 421 38.65 1.15 -25.16
C TRP A 421 39.37 -0.20 -25.01
N THR A 422 39.81 -0.79 -26.13
CA THR A 422 40.55 -2.05 -26.13
C THR A 422 42.04 -1.80 -26.36
N ILE A 423 42.85 -2.21 -25.39
CA ILE A 423 44.32 -2.14 -25.41
C ILE A 423 44.90 -3.47 -25.89
N GLY A 424 44.29 -4.60 -25.50
CA GLY A 424 44.70 -5.94 -25.95
C GLY A 424 45.77 -6.57 -25.08
N LEU A 425 46.95 -6.85 -25.64
CA LEU A 425 48.10 -7.35 -24.87
C LEU A 425 48.85 -6.16 -24.24
N VAL A 426 49.18 -6.24 -22.96
CA VAL A 426 50.05 -5.29 -22.26
C VAL A 426 51.24 -6.03 -21.65
N ASP A 427 52.44 -5.68 -22.10
CA ASP A 427 53.72 -6.25 -21.69
C ASP A 427 54.81 -5.15 -21.66
N ASP A 428 56.09 -5.54 -21.55
CA ASP A 428 57.20 -4.59 -21.39
C ASP A 428 57.41 -3.68 -22.63
N ASP A 429 56.98 -4.08 -23.83
CA ASP A 429 57.11 -3.26 -25.05
C ASP A 429 56.04 -2.16 -25.15
N ASN A 430 54.94 -2.26 -24.38
CA ASN A 430 53.88 -1.24 -24.29
C ASN A 430 53.43 -0.98 -22.83
N ALA A 431 54.39 -0.96 -21.90
CA ALA A 431 54.14 -0.82 -20.46
C ALA A 431 53.40 0.48 -20.03
N THR A 432 53.34 1.50 -20.89
CA THR A 432 52.50 2.70 -20.68
C THR A 432 51.76 3.11 -21.96
N GLY A 433 50.62 3.77 -21.79
CA GLY A 433 49.84 4.34 -22.89
C GLY A 433 48.76 5.30 -22.40
N SER A 434 48.23 6.10 -23.31
CA SER A 434 47.18 7.10 -23.01
C SER A 434 46.00 7.03 -23.99
N PHE A 435 44.85 7.52 -23.53
CA PHE A 435 43.62 7.60 -24.29
C PHE A 435 42.87 8.88 -23.94
N GLU A 436 42.57 9.66 -24.96
CA GLU A 436 41.97 10.99 -24.87
C GLU A 436 40.63 11.05 -25.60
N PHE A 437 39.65 11.65 -24.94
CA PHE A 437 38.34 11.95 -25.52
C PHE A 437 37.75 13.25 -24.96
N GLU A 438 36.87 13.88 -25.73
CA GLU A 438 36.11 15.06 -25.34
C GLU A 438 34.61 14.73 -25.30
N ALA A 439 33.91 15.11 -24.23
CA ALA A 439 32.47 14.88 -24.07
C ALA A 439 31.81 16.05 -23.35
N GLN A 440 30.54 16.34 -23.70
CA GLN A 440 29.74 17.35 -22.99
C GLN A 440 28.93 16.68 -21.88
N ALA A 441 29.08 17.15 -20.64
CA ALA A 441 28.48 16.53 -19.45
C ALA A 441 28.06 17.57 -18.41
N GLY A 442 27.11 17.22 -17.55
CA GLY A 442 26.67 18.10 -16.45
C GLY A 442 27.64 18.15 -15.26
N ASP A 443 28.43 17.09 -15.08
CA ASP A 443 29.34 16.90 -13.94
C ASP A 443 30.49 15.93 -14.32
N GLU A 444 31.65 16.06 -13.69
CA GLU A 444 32.80 15.18 -13.96
C GLU A 444 32.57 13.74 -13.45
N ASN A 445 31.65 13.56 -12.49
CA ASN A 445 31.27 12.25 -11.96
C ASN A 445 30.56 11.36 -12.99
N GLU A 446 30.10 11.89 -14.13
CA GLU A 446 29.41 11.13 -15.18
C GLU A 446 30.28 10.01 -15.78
N PHE A 447 31.60 10.21 -15.80
CA PHE A 447 32.59 9.31 -16.41
C PHE A 447 33.18 8.26 -15.43
N PHE A 448 32.63 8.17 -14.22
CA PHE A 448 33.12 7.29 -13.15
C PHE A 448 31.98 6.46 -12.50
N PRO A 449 32.25 5.23 -12.04
CA PRO A 449 33.54 4.54 -12.06
C PRO A 449 33.83 3.88 -13.41
N MET A 450 35.02 4.13 -13.95
CA MET A 450 35.57 3.35 -15.06
C MET A 450 35.83 1.90 -14.60
N GLN A 451 35.63 0.93 -15.49
CA GLN A 451 35.84 -0.49 -15.21
C GLN A 451 36.94 -1.05 -16.12
N VAL A 452 37.92 -1.74 -15.55
CA VAL A 452 39.02 -2.36 -16.31
C VAL A 452 38.86 -3.87 -16.30
N LYS A 453 38.84 -4.49 -17.48
CA LYS A 453 38.94 -5.93 -17.73
C LYS A 453 40.37 -6.28 -18.14
N PHE A 454 40.87 -7.43 -17.68
CA PHE A 454 42.07 -8.09 -18.21
C PHE A 454 42.08 -9.57 -17.80
N GLY A 455 42.82 -10.39 -18.55
CA GLY A 455 43.25 -11.73 -18.16
C GLY A 455 44.73 -11.77 -17.80
N LYS A 456 45.13 -12.66 -16.88
CA LYS A 456 46.53 -12.96 -16.55
C LYS A 456 46.80 -14.44 -16.76
N SER A 457 48.03 -14.82 -17.13
CA SER A 457 48.40 -16.21 -17.44
C SER A 457 48.84 -17.06 -16.24
N LYS A 458 49.05 -16.42 -15.08
CA LYS A 458 49.39 -16.99 -13.78
C LYS A 458 48.48 -16.37 -12.71
N PRO A 459 48.20 -17.04 -11.58
CA PRO A 459 47.60 -16.35 -10.44
C PRO A 459 48.52 -15.22 -9.94
N PHE A 460 47.94 -14.23 -9.28
CA PHE A 460 48.63 -13.09 -8.68
C PHE A 460 49.27 -13.47 -7.34
N ILE A 461 48.59 -14.30 -6.53
CA ILE A 461 49.26 -14.99 -5.43
C ILE A 461 49.85 -16.29 -5.96
N ASP A 462 51.14 -16.48 -5.74
CA ASP A 462 51.90 -17.63 -6.22
C ASP A 462 51.50 -18.93 -5.49
N VAL A 463 50.49 -19.59 -6.06
CA VAL A 463 49.91 -20.87 -5.65
C VAL A 463 49.80 -21.77 -6.88
N ASP A 464 50.53 -22.88 -6.87
CA ASP A 464 50.49 -23.88 -7.96
C ASP A 464 50.75 -25.29 -7.40
N VAL A 465 50.34 -26.33 -8.13
CA VAL A 465 50.60 -27.73 -7.79
C VAL A 465 51.84 -28.21 -8.54
N THR A 466 52.82 -28.73 -7.80
CA THR A 466 54.08 -29.22 -8.39
C THR A 466 54.07 -30.72 -8.64
N ASP A 467 53.50 -31.52 -7.74
CA ASP A 467 53.39 -32.98 -7.90
C ASP A 467 52.16 -33.54 -7.16
N VAL A 468 51.72 -34.73 -7.55
CA VAL A 468 50.62 -35.48 -6.94
C VAL A 468 51.03 -36.93 -6.75
N THR A 469 51.26 -37.33 -5.50
CA THR A 469 51.79 -38.65 -5.11
C THR A 469 50.69 -39.55 -4.53
N LEU A 470 50.71 -40.85 -4.86
CA LEU A 470 49.71 -41.82 -4.41
C LEU A 470 50.18 -42.57 -3.15
N LEU A 471 49.44 -42.39 -2.05
CA LEU A 471 49.82 -42.77 -0.69
C LEU A 471 50.00 -44.28 -0.42
N GLU A 472 49.55 -45.14 -1.33
CA GLU A 472 49.70 -46.61 -1.20
C GLU A 472 50.94 -47.17 -1.92
N MET A 473 51.57 -46.37 -2.80
CA MET A 473 52.67 -46.81 -3.67
C MET A 473 53.88 -45.85 -3.70
N ASP A 474 53.70 -44.60 -3.24
CA ASP A 474 54.71 -43.52 -3.30
C ASP A 474 55.16 -43.15 -4.74
N GLU A 475 54.30 -43.45 -5.72
CA GLU A 475 54.46 -43.09 -7.13
C GLU A 475 53.77 -41.75 -7.44
N SER A 476 54.38 -40.94 -8.31
CA SER A 476 53.79 -39.70 -8.84
C SER A 476 52.83 -39.97 -9.98
N VAL A 477 51.72 -39.21 -10.02
CA VAL A 477 50.57 -39.46 -10.90
C VAL A 477 50.35 -38.26 -11.81
N THR A 478 50.14 -38.51 -13.10
CA THR A 478 49.80 -37.46 -14.08
C THR A 478 48.46 -36.80 -13.74
N PHE A 479 48.46 -35.47 -13.66
CA PHE A 479 47.29 -34.66 -13.37
C PHE A 479 47.17 -33.49 -14.34
N SER A 480 45.93 -33.12 -14.64
CA SER A 480 45.59 -31.97 -15.48
C SER A 480 45.31 -30.75 -14.62
N LYS A 481 45.83 -29.57 -14.98
CA LYS A 481 45.59 -28.32 -14.24
C LYS A 481 44.99 -27.21 -15.10
N GLU A 482 44.06 -26.46 -14.51
CA GLU A 482 43.33 -25.35 -15.13
C GLU A 482 43.41 -24.13 -14.21
N ILE A 483 43.80 -22.97 -14.75
CA ILE A 483 43.93 -21.72 -14.01
C ILE A 483 42.88 -20.75 -14.55
N SER A 484 41.99 -20.26 -13.69
CA SER A 484 40.91 -19.34 -14.07
C SER A 484 40.91 -18.09 -13.17
N LEU A 485 41.41 -16.96 -13.70
CA LEU A 485 41.19 -15.67 -13.05
C LEU A 485 39.82 -15.11 -13.46
N ASN A 486 38.97 -14.84 -12.48
CA ASN A 486 37.62 -14.33 -12.66
C ASN A 486 37.48 -12.98 -11.95
N MET A 487 37.19 -11.91 -12.70
CA MET A 487 36.67 -10.68 -12.09
C MET A 487 35.20 -10.86 -11.69
N ALA A 488 34.75 -10.13 -10.66
CA ALA A 488 33.46 -10.39 -10.02
C ALA A 488 32.19 -10.03 -10.83
N ASN A 489 32.31 -9.31 -11.94
CA ASN A 489 31.17 -8.67 -12.64
C ASN A 489 30.52 -9.55 -13.73
N SER A 490 30.19 -10.81 -13.42
CA SER A 490 29.08 -11.49 -14.10
C SER A 490 27.82 -11.38 -13.24
N LEU A 491 26.68 -10.96 -13.80
CA LEU A 491 25.43 -10.76 -13.06
C LEU A 491 24.85 -12.10 -12.56
N THR A 492 25.33 -12.57 -11.41
CA THR A 492 24.86 -13.78 -10.74
C THR A 492 23.47 -13.54 -10.15
N LEU A 493 22.50 -14.37 -10.55
CA LEU A 493 21.17 -14.39 -9.95
C LEU A 493 21.22 -14.97 -8.54
N GLU A 494 20.91 -14.17 -7.52
CA GLU A 494 20.87 -14.60 -6.12
C GLU A 494 19.56 -15.34 -5.83
N VAL A 495 19.61 -16.57 -5.29
CA VAL A 495 18.40 -17.31 -4.89
C VAL A 495 17.86 -16.74 -3.57
N LEU A 496 16.71 -16.05 -3.62
CA LEU A 496 16.00 -15.57 -2.44
C LEU A 496 15.12 -16.64 -1.78
N SER A 497 14.57 -17.55 -2.58
CA SER A 497 13.56 -18.51 -2.12
C SER A 497 13.54 -19.73 -3.03
N GLU A 498 13.39 -20.90 -2.42
CA GLU A 498 13.13 -22.18 -3.08
C GLU A 498 12.01 -22.89 -2.30
N LYS A 499 11.01 -23.42 -2.99
CA LYS A 499 9.88 -24.08 -2.34
C LYS A 499 9.33 -25.26 -3.14
N SER A 500 9.24 -26.41 -2.49
CA SER A 500 8.39 -27.52 -2.88
C SER A 500 6.94 -27.29 -2.45
N LEU A 501 6.01 -27.46 -3.39
CA LEU A 501 4.57 -27.47 -3.21
C LEU A 501 4.08 -28.90 -2.91
N GLN A 502 2.93 -29.01 -2.23
CA GLN A 502 2.29 -30.31 -1.95
C GLN A 502 1.42 -30.82 -3.12
N GLN A 503 1.09 -29.95 -4.07
CA GLN A 503 0.33 -30.24 -5.27
C GLN A 503 0.91 -29.45 -6.44
N ALA A 504 0.69 -29.95 -7.67
CA ALA A 504 1.11 -29.25 -8.87
C ALA A 504 0.35 -27.92 -9.04
N ALA A 505 1.09 -26.85 -9.33
CA ALA A 505 0.55 -25.56 -9.74
C ALA A 505 0.14 -25.56 -11.23
N ASP A 506 -0.82 -24.71 -11.59
CA ASP A 506 -1.08 -24.39 -13.00
C ASP A 506 -0.06 -23.34 -13.49
N PRO A 507 0.68 -23.60 -14.59
CA PRO A 507 1.74 -22.71 -15.07
C PRO A 507 1.22 -21.38 -15.65
N ASN A 508 -0.07 -21.24 -15.90
CA ASN A 508 -0.68 -19.98 -16.35
C ASN A 508 -1.30 -19.17 -15.20
N LEU A 509 -1.41 -19.75 -13.99
CA LEU A 509 -2.07 -19.13 -12.83
C LEU A 509 -1.09 -18.92 -11.66
N ILE A 510 0.07 -18.33 -11.96
CA ILE A 510 1.09 -17.90 -11.00
C ILE A 510 1.43 -16.41 -11.24
N ASN A 511 1.41 -15.60 -10.18
CA ASN A 511 1.73 -14.15 -10.25
C ASN A 511 2.43 -13.67 -8.97
N TYR A 512 3.56 -12.97 -9.13
CA TYR A 512 4.23 -12.25 -8.03
C TYR A 512 3.46 -10.96 -7.67
N CYS A 513 3.38 -10.59 -6.38
CA CYS A 513 2.72 -9.36 -5.93
C CYS A 513 3.57 -8.10 -6.21
N PRO A 514 3.05 -7.05 -6.90
CA PRO A 514 3.86 -5.89 -7.27
C PRO A 514 4.51 -5.16 -6.09
N SER A 515 3.77 -4.96 -4.98
CA SER A 515 4.21 -4.15 -3.83
C SER A 515 4.78 -4.95 -2.66
N MET A 516 4.33 -6.19 -2.45
CA MET A 516 4.69 -7.03 -1.30
C MET A 516 5.44 -8.30 -1.71
N ASP A 517 6.11 -8.93 -0.74
CA ASP A 517 6.88 -10.16 -0.95
C ASP A 517 6.00 -11.41 -0.80
N LEU A 518 4.96 -11.43 -1.65
CA LEU A 518 3.92 -12.45 -1.74
C LEU A 518 3.84 -13.02 -3.17
N ILE A 519 3.55 -14.31 -3.27
CA ILE A 519 3.30 -15.03 -4.52
C ILE A 519 1.91 -15.65 -4.44
N ALA A 520 1.06 -15.38 -5.43
CA ALA A 520 -0.20 -16.09 -5.61
C ALA A 520 -0.02 -17.19 -6.66
N LEU A 521 -0.48 -18.40 -6.37
CA LEU A 521 -0.48 -19.53 -7.29
C LEU A 521 -1.79 -20.32 -7.16
N THR A 522 -2.24 -20.95 -8.24
CA THR A 522 -3.40 -21.84 -8.23
C THR A 522 -2.95 -23.29 -8.39
N THR A 523 -3.41 -24.20 -7.53
CA THR A 523 -3.13 -25.64 -7.64
C THR A 523 -4.14 -26.34 -8.55
N THR A 524 -3.76 -27.51 -9.06
CA THR A 524 -4.59 -28.33 -9.98
C THR A 524 -5.97 -28.69 -9.40
N ASP A 525 -6.11 -28.77 -8.08
CA ASP A 525 -7.39 -28.93 -7.36
C ASP A 525 -8.24 -27.65 -7.22
N GLN A 526 -7.87 -26.57 -7.92
CA GLN A 526 -8.56 -25.27 -7.96
C GLN A 526 -8.52 -24.45 -6.65
N GLN A 527 -7.60 -24.75 -5.71
CA GLN A 527 -7.31 -23.84 -4.60
C GLN A 527 -6.37 -22.71 -5.03
N VAL A 528 -6.66 -21.46 -4.63
CA VAL A 528 -5.73 -20.33 -4.78
C VAL A 528 -4.93 -20.17 -3.48
N LEU A 529 -3.62 -20.32 -3.57
CA LEU A 529 -2.69 -20.31 -2.44
C LEU A 529 -1.81 -19.06 -2.48
N ILE A 530 -1.58 -18.42 -1.33
CA ILE A 530 -0.67 -17.27 -1.21
C ILE A 530 0.49 -17.62 -0.29
N TYR A 531 1.71 -17.45 -0.78
CA TYR A 531 2.96 -17.75 -0.08
C TYR A 531 3.80 -16.49 0.14
N ARG A 532 4.45 -16.40 1.29
CA ARG A 532 5.58 -15.48 1.56
C ARG A 532 6.88 -16.07 1.01
N LEU A 533 7.89 -15.23 0.78
CA LEU A 533 9.21 -15.68 0.32
C LEU A 533 9.94 -16.65 1.25
N ASN A 534 9.64 -16.63 2.55
CA ASN A 534 10.14 -17.63 3.51
C ASN A 534 9.47 -19.01 3.36
N GLY A 535 8.63 -19.22 2.33
CA GLY A 535 7.95 -20.47 2.05
C GLY A 535 6.77 -20.79 2.97
N GLN A 536 6.34 -19.85 3.82
CA GLN A 536 5.11 -19.95 4.61
C GLN A 536 3.88 -19.63 3.75
N ARG A 537 2.83 -20.45 3.88
CA ARG A 537 1.49 -20.15 3.33
C ARG A 537 0.83 -19.12 4.24
N VAL A 538 0.40 -17.98 3.68
CA VAL A 538 -0.35 -16.95 4.43
C VAL A 538 -1.78 -17.43 4.65
N TYR A 539 -2.45 -17.82 3.57
CA TYR A 539 -3.69 -18.57 3.57
C TYR A 539 -3.81 -19.34 2.23
N GLY A 540 -4.90 -20.08 2.04
CA GLY A 540 -5.37 -20.39 0.69
C GLY A 540 -6.88 -20.30 0.63
N ALA A 541 -7.40 -19.64 -0.41
CA ALA A 541 -8.83 -19.56 -0.69
C ALA A 541 -9.27 -20.87 -1.34
N ALA A 542 -9.77 -21.79 -0.52
CA ALA A 542 -10.39 -23.04 -0.96
C ALA A 542 -11.92 -22.88 -0.88
N GLN A 543 -12.61 -23.00 -2.01
CA GLN A 543 -14.08 -23.03 -2.00
C GLN A 543 -14.57 -24.41 -1.55
N LYS A 544 -15.55 -24.44 -0.64
CA LYS A 544 -16.27 -25.69 -0.31
C LYS A 544 -17.17 -26.08 -1.47
N ALA A 545 -16.97 -27.28 -2.00
CA ALA A 545 -17.88 -28.05 -2.86
C ALA A 545 -18.53 -27.30 -4.05
N GLY A 546 -17.81 -27.21 -5.17
CA GLY A 546 -18.37 -26.78 -6.47
C GLY A 546 -17.48 -27.23 -7.62
N GLN A 547 -18.05 -27.44 -8.82
CA GLN A 547 -17.32 -27.85 -10.03
C GLN A 547 -16.58 -26.69 -10.73
N LEU A 548 -16.46 -25.54 -10.06
CA LEU A 548 -15.93 -24.32 -10.64
C LEU A 548 -14.41 -24.36 -10.75
N LYS A 549 -13.89 -23.80 -11.85
CA LYS A 549 -12.46 -23.65 -12.09
C LYS A 549 -12.05 -22.19 -12.00
N VAL A 550 -10.81 -21.96 -11.59
CA VAL A 550 -10.17 -20.64 -11.68
C VAL A 550 -9.60 -20.50 -13.08
N GLU A 551 -9.98 -19.44 -13.80
CA GLU A 551 -9.54 -19.23 -15.19
C GLU A 551 -8.53 -18.08 -15.32
N SER A 552 -8.45 -17.17 -14.33
CA SER A 552 -7.37 -16.18 -14.24
C SER A 552 -7.22 -15.62 -12.82
N ILE A 553 -6.01 -15.16 -12.48
CA ILE A 553 -5.73 -14.39 -11.26
C ILE A 553 -4.89 -13.15 -11.59
N ARG A 554 -5.16 -12.02 -10.95
CA ARG A 554 -4.33 -10.79 -11.05
C ARG A 554 -4.30 -10.00 -9.75
N TRP A 555 -3.11 -9.55 -9.37
CA TRP A 555 -2.95 -8.58 -8.29
C TRP A 555 -3.40 -7.19 -8.74
N LYS A 556 -3.99 -6.42 -7.83
CA LYS A 556 -4.11 -4.96 -7.97
C LYS A 556 -2.70 -4.35 -8.09
N PRO A 557 -2.47 -3.26 -8.86
CA PRO A 557 -1.13 -2.66 -8.99
C PRO A 557 -0.50 -2.22 -7.66
N ASN A 558 -1.30 -1.84 -6.66
CA ASN A 558 -0.83 -1.53 -5.32
C ASN A 558 -0.60 -2.77 -4.42
N GLY A 559 -0.89 -3.98 -4.91
CA GLY A 559 -0.75 -5.28 -4.25
C GLY A 559 -1.70 -5.54 -3.06
N LYS A 560 -2.56 -4.58 -2.68
CA LYS A 560 -3.43 -4.67 -1.49
C LYS A 560 -4.61 -5.65 -1.65
N LEU A 561 -4.91 -6.08 -2.88
CA LEU A 561 -6.00 -6.98 -3.28
C LEU A 561 -5.57 -7.92 -4.43
N LEU A 562 -6.20 -9.10 -4.48
CA LEU A 562 -6.07 -10.11 -5.54
C LEU A 562 -7.46 -10.34 -6.17
N ALA A 563 -7.57 -10.21 -7.49
CA ALA A 563 -8.75 -10.61 -8.26
C ALA A 563 -8.61 -12.05 -8.74
N ILE A 564 -9.67 -12.85 -8.56
CA ILE A 564 -9.77 -14.26 -8.96
C ILE A 564 -11.00 -14.42 -9.87
N ALA A 565 -10.78 -14.83 -11.11
CA ALA A 565 -11.81 -15.08 -12.11
C ALA A 565 -12.19 -16.57 -12.15
N TRP A 566 -13.49 -16.86 -12.13
CA TRP A 566 -14.05 -18.20 -12.05
C TRP A 566 -14.86 -18.57 -13.30
N SER A 567 -14.98 -19.87 -13.57
CA SER A 567 -15.68 -20.42 -14.73
C SER A 567 -17.21 -20.26 -14.72
N ASP A 568 -17.78 -19.64 -13.68
CA ASP A 568 -19.18 -19.19 -13.60
C ASP A 568 -19.36 -17.73 -14.10
N GLY A 569 -18.29 -17.12 -14.63
CA GLY A 569 -18.30 -15.71 -15.03
C GLY A 569 -18.20 -14.74 -13.85
N SER A 570 -18.02 -15.23 -12.62
CA SER A 570 -17.82 -14.38 -11.44
C SER A 570 -16.35 -14.01 -11.25
N VAL A 571 -16.13 -12.75 -10.87
CA VAL A 571 -14.83 -12.25 -10.40
C VAL A 571 -14.97 -11.94 -8.92
N ARG A 572 -14.03 -12.47 -8.13
CA ARG A 572 -14.03 -12.38 -6.67
C ARG A 572 -12.74 -11.72 -6.22
N LEU A 573 -12.86 -10.63 -5.48
CA LEU A 573 -11.75 -9.86 -4.94
C LEU A 573 -11.45 -10.34 -3.52
N VAL A 574 -10.17 -10.58 -3.23
CA VAL A 574 -9.71 -11.14 -1.96
C VAL A 574 -8.58 -10.26 -1.40
N GLY A 575 -8.57 -10.06 -0.08
CA GLY A 575 -7.54 -9.26 0.58
C GLY A 575 -6.19 -10.00 0.64
N ALA A 576 -5.07 -9.31 0.47
CA ALA A 576 -3.73 -9.93 0.49
C ALA A 576 -3.42 -10.72 1.79
N GLU A 577 -4.15 -10.44 2.88
CA GLU A 577 -3.96 -11.00 4.23
C GLU A 577 -5.13 -11.88 4.72
N SER A 578 -6.28 -11.86 4.04
CA SER A 578 -7.51 -12.55 4.46
C SER A 578 -8.05 -13.44 3.35
N SER A 579 -8.38 -14.70 3.66
CA SER A 579 -8.99 -15.63 2.70
C SER A 579 -10.47 -15.37 2.41
N LYS A 580 -11.09 -14.37 3.06
CA LYS A 580 -12.48 -14.00 2.77
C LYS A 580 -12.57 -13.17 1.49
N ILE A 581 -13.60 -13.44 0.71
CA ILE A 581 -14.01 -12.63 -0.43
C ILE A 581 -14.43 -11.25 0.12
N VAL A 582 -13.81 -10.19 -0.38
CA VAL A 582 -14.11 -8.79 -0.05
C VAL A 582 -15.33 -8.34 -0.88
N HIS A 583 -15.29 -8.63 -2.18
CA HIS A 583 -16.33 -8.25 -3.13
C HIS A 583 -16.44 -9.31 -4.24
N GLN A 584 -17.65 -9.48 -4.79
CA GLN A 584 -17.92 -10.38 -5.92
C GLN A 584 -18.90 -9.72 -6.89
N PHE A 585 -18.59 -9.81 -8.18
CA PHE A 585 -19.46 -9.40 -9.29
C PHE A 585 -19.45 -10.45 -10.39
N ALA A 586 -20.43 -10.39 -11.30
CA ALA A 586 -20.48 -11.19 -12.52
C ALA A 586 -20.14 -10.33 -13.74
N ALA A 587 -19.39 -10.88 -14.70
CA ALA A 587 -19.01 -10.17 -15.93
C ALA A 587 -20.20 -9.97 -16.91
N GLY A 588 -21.29 -10.70 -16.72
CA GLY A 588 -22.55 -10.64 -17.46
C GLY A 588 -23.55 -11.68 -16.96
N GLU A 589 -24.75 -11.70 -17.55
CA GLU A 589 -25.71 -12.79 -17.40
C GLU A 589 -25.29 -13.97 -18.31
N ASP A 590 -25.51 -15.21 -17.86
CA ASP A 590 -25.25 -16.47 -18.58
C ASP A 590 -23.83 -16.65 -19.20
N VAL A 591 -22.79 -16.10 -18.55
CA VAL A 591 -21.39 -16.23 -18.98
C VAL A 591 -20.82 -17.64 -18.70
N THR A 592 -20.24 -18.27 -19.72
CA THR A 592 -19.63 -19.62 -19.65
C THR A 592 -18.14 -19.62 -19.30
N GLY A 593 -17.58 -18.43 -19.06
CA GLY A 593 -16.30 -18.22 -18.40
C GLY A 593 -15.47 -17.06 -18.96
N ILE A 594 -14.30 -16.88 -18.35
CA ILE A 594 -13.43 -15.70 -18.50
C ILE A 594 -12.16 -16.10 -19.26
N THR A 595 -11.80 -15.33 -20.29
CA THR A 595 -10.63 -15.60 -21.15
C THR A 595 -9.40 -14.78 -20.79
N CYS A 596 -9.59 -13.60 -20.20
CA CYS A 596 -8.51 -12.70 -19.81
C CYS A 596 -8.95 -11.82 -18.64
N LEU A 597 -8.05 -11.64 -17.67
CA LEU A 597 -8.17 -10.68 -16.57
C LEU A 597 -6.93 -9.78 -16.59
N GLY A 598 -7.16 -8.46 -16.62
CA GLY A 598 -6.12 -7.44 -16.57
C GLY A 598 -6.45 -6.35 -15.56
N TRP A 599 -5.45 -5.86 -14.83
CA TRP A 599 -5.60 -4.78 -13.85
C TRP A 599 -4.40 -3.84 -13.97
N SER A 600 -4.64 -2.57 -14.27
CA SER A 600 -3.61 -1.53 -14.44
C SER A 600 -3.95 -0.27 -13.64
N SER A 601 -2.96 0.57 -13.35
CA SER A 601 -3.13 1.87 -12.69
C SER A 601 -2.75 2.96 -13.68
N ASN A 602 -3.59 3.99 -13.83
CA ASN A 602 -3.49 5.02 -14.85
C ASN A 602 -3.64 6.40 -14.20
N ILE A 603 -2.64 7.25 -14.35
CA ILE A 603 -2.51 8.54 -13.66
C ILE A 603 -3.48 9.56 -14.25
N THR A 604 -4.32 10.15 -13.40
CA THR A 604 -5.27 11.20 -13.78
C THR A 604 -4.69 12.59 -13.60
N GLY A 605 -5.15 13.51 -14.47
CA GLY A 605 -4.78 14.91 -14.46
C GLY A 605 -3.65 15.26 -15.42
N LYS A 606 -3.71 16.47 -15.96
CA LYS A 606 -2.57 17.07 -16.68
C LYS A 606 -1.48 17.35 -15.65
N SER A 607 -0.25 16.89 -15.91
CA SER A 607 0.93 17.31 -15.16
C SER A 607 1.24 18.80 -15.45
N SER A 608 0.49 19.70 -14.84
CA SER A 608 0.85 21.11 -14.72
C SER A 608 2.26 21.20 -14.12
N LYS A 609 3.12 22.03 -14.69
CA LYS A 609 4.53 22.15 -14.28
C LYS A 609 4.68 22.97 -12.98
N SER A 610 4.08 22.48 -11.91
CA SER A 610 4.39 22.86 -10.54
C SER A 610 4.99 21.64 -9.86
N GLU A 611 6.26 21.71 -9.48
CA GLU A 611 6.88 20.71 -8.61
C GLU A 611 6.11 20.69 -7.28
N ARG A 612 5.84 19.51 -6.73
CA ARG A 612 5.31 19.38 -5.36
C ARG A 612 6.38 19.79 -4.33
N LYS A 613 6.58 21.09 -4.16
CA LYS A 613 7.40 21.72 -3.10
C LYS A 613 6.53 22.27 -1.97
N SER A 614 5.59 21.44 -1.53
CA SER A 614 4.85 21.59 -0.28
C SER A 614 4.13 20.27 0.03
N ASP A 615 4.77 19.36 0.76
CA ASP A 615 4.06 18.30 1.51
C ASP A 615 3.56 18.89 2.86
N ALA A 616 3.20 20.18 2.82
CA ALA A 616 2.89 21.01 3.97
C ALA A 616 1.54 20.57 4.53
N THR A 617 1.54 20.10 5.77
CA THR A 617 0.31 19.59 6.38
C THR A 617 -0.57 20.77 6.75
N TRP A 618 -1.90 20.61 6.72
CA TRP A 618 -2.83 21.71 7.07
C TRP A 618 -2.53 22.37 8.43
N GLY A 619 -1.93 21.65 9.39
CA GLY A 619 -1.46 22.22 10.66
C GLY A 619 -0.31 23.23 10.55
N GLU A 620 0.54 23.16 9.52
CA GLU A 620 1.59 24.16 9.27
C GLU A 620 1.02 25.44 8.62
N LEU A 621 -0.02 25.29 7.80
CA LEU A 621 -0.77 26.40 7.18
C LEU A 621 -1.73 27.10 8.16
N LEU A 622 -2.27 26.37 9.13
CA LEU A 622 -3.17 26.90 10.17
C LEU A 622 -2.42 27.34 11.44
N GLY A 623 -1.12 27.06 11.55
CA GLY A 623 -0.29 27.39 12.71
C GLY A 623 0.66 28.59 12.53
N ASN A 624 0.81 29.13 11.31
CA ASN A 624 1.78 30.20 11.02
C ASN A 624 1.19 31.32 10.12
N ASP A 625 0.68 32.40 10.73
CA ASP A 625 0.14 33.56 10.00
C ASP A 625 1.12 34.18 8.98
N GLU A 626 2.42 34.14 9.26
CA GLU A 626 3.45 34.72 8.37
C GLU A 626 3.47 34.09 6.97
N VAL A 627 2.99 32.84 6.81
CA VAL A 627 2.94 32.15 5.51
C VAL A 627 1.92 32.83 4.57
N LEU A 628 0.82 33.37 5.11
CA LEU A 628 -0.22 34.04 4.32
C LEU A 628 0.22 35.42 3.78
N ALA A 629 1.26 36.02 4.38
CA ALA A 629 1.91 37.22 3.82
C ALA A 629 2.88 36.90 2.67
N GLY A 630 3.24 35.61 2.50
CA GLY A 630 4.20 35.12 1.50
C GLY A 630 3.58 34.95 0.11
N ASN A 631 3.75 35.96 -0.74
CA ASN A 631 3.16 36.02 -2.08
C ASN A 631 3.79 34.99 -3.07
N LYS A 632 3.43 33.69 -3.00
CA LYS A 632 3.66 32.64 -4.04
C LYS A 632 3.14 31.20 -3.75
N ILE A 633 1.83 30.99 -3.48
CA ILE A 633 1.21 29.65 -3.72
C ILE A 633 -0.18 29.80 -4.36
N PRO A 634 -0.42 29.33 -5.60
CA PRO A 634 -1.76 29.16 -6.14
C PRO A 634 -2.35 27.83 -5.67
N LEU A 635 -2.85 27.80 -4.42
CA LEU A 635 -3.59 26.65 -3.88
C LEU A 635 -4.93 26.48 -4.62
N ASP A 636 -5.24 25.25 -5.04
CA ASP A 636 -6.54 24.91 -5.62
C ASP A 636 -7.50 24.57 -4.47
N LEU A 637 -7.83 25.60 -3.67
CA LEU A 637 -8.53 25.45 -2.39
C LEU A 637 -9.77 24.53 -2.44
N PRO A 638 -10.63 24.54 -3.49
CA PRO A 638 -11.76 23.60 -3.59
C PRO A 638 -11.33 22.13 -3.71
N ARG A 639 -10.23 21.85 -4.41
CA ARG A 639 -9.64 20.51 -4.53
C ARG A 639 -9.04 20.07 -3.21
N ASP A 640 -8.24 20.92 -2.58
CA ASP A 640 -7.54 20.58 -1.34
C ASP A 640 -8.52 20.37 -0.16
N LEU A 641 -9.63 21.11 -0.14
CA LEU A 641 -10.76 20.87 0.78
C LEU A 641 -11.50 19.54 0.47
N ALA A 642 -11.72 19.19 -0.80
CA ALA A 642 -12.35 17.92 -1.17
C ALA A 642 -11.52 16.69 -0.77
N LEU A 643 -10.19 16.85 -0.68
CA LEU A 643 -9.22 15.82 -0.29
C LEU A 643 -9.14 15.54 1.22
N ILE A 644 -9.71 16.40 2.09
CA ILE A 644 -9.68 16.20 3.54
C ILE A 644 -10.42 14.89 3.91
N ASP A 645 -9.74 13.94 4.54
CA ASP A 645 -10.25 12.57 4.80
C ASP A 645 -10.90 12.43 6.18
N ILE A 646 -12.07 13.07 6.35
CA ILE A 646 -12.89 13.08 7.58
C ILE A 646 -13.20 11.66 8.10
N GLU A 647 -13.23 10.64 7.23
CA GLU A 647 -13.53 9.25 7.63
C GLU A 647 -12.53 8.67 8.66
N ARG A 648 -11.32 9.24 8.78
CA ARG A 648 -10.32 8.85 9.80
C ARG A 648 -10.72 9.28 11.22
N SER A 649 -11.54 10.33 11.33
CA SER A 649 -12.03 10.86 12.62
C SER A 649 -13.34 10.20 13.08
N LEU A 650 -13.97 9.36 12.25
CA LEU A 650 -15.24 8.70 12.59
C LEU A 650 -15.00 7.37 13.33
N PRO A 651 -15.72 7.08 14.43
CA PRO A 651 -15.60 5.82 15.17
C PRO A 651 -15.71 4.60 14.24
N LYS A 652 -14.72 3.72 14.24
CA LYS A 652 -14.64 2.59 13.28
C LYS A 652 -15.85 1.66 13.45
N LEU A 653 -16.48 1.25 12.35
CA LEU A 653 -17.60 0.30 12.38
C LEU A 653 -17.22 -0.98 13.14
N SER A 654 -18.15 -1.47 13.97
CA SER A 654 -18.06 -2.76 14.67
C SER A 654 -18.15 -3.96 13.71
N VAL A 655 -17.90 -5.17 14.22
CA VAL A 655 -18.06 -6.40 13.43
C VAL A 655 -19.42 -7.04 13.69
N LEU A 656 -20.04 -7.58 12.65
CA LEU A 656 -21.35 -8.23 12.76
C LEU A 656 -21.23 -9.67 13.27
N ALA A 657 -22.24 -10.14 14.01
CA ALA A 657 -22.35 -11.54 14.39
C ALA A 657 -22.47 -12.44 13.14
N ALA A 658 -21.91 -13.65 13.18
CA ALA A 658 -21.97 -14.60 12.08
C ALA A 658 -23.37 -15.22 11.99
N GLY A 659 -24.23 -14.64 11.15
CA GLY A 659 -25.65 -15.00 11.03
C GLY A 659 -25.96 -16.24 10.21
N GLY A 660 -24.94 -16.99 9.76
CA GLY A 660 -25.12 -18.19 8.91
C GLY A 660 -25.52 -17.92 7.46
N ALA A 661 -25.69 -16.64 7.09
CA ALA A 661 -25.86 -16.21 5.70
C ALA A 661 -24.54 -16.32 4.92
N SER A 662 -24.62 -16.40 3.59
CA SER A 662 -23.45 -16.65 2.72
C SER A 662 -22.46 -15.48 2.60
N ASP A 663 -22.73 -14.32 3.21
CA ASP A 663 -21.97 -13.07 3.06
C ASP A 663 -21.30 -12.61 4.37
N ASP A 664 -20.70 -13.56 5.11
CA ASP A 664 -19.96 -13.43 6.38
C ASP A 664 -18.74 -12.45 6.36
N VAL A 665 -18.63 -11.59 5.34
CA VAL A 665 -17.50 -10.68 5.10
C VAL A 665 -17.33 -9.68 6.26
N PHE A 666 -18.44 -9.14 6.76
CA PHE A 666 -18.47 -8.17 7.85
C PHE A 666 -18.18 -8.77 9.24
N CYS A 667 -18.20 -10.09 9.36
CA CYS A 667 -18.00 -10.82 10.63
C CYS A 667 -16.53 -11.00 11.00
N SER A 668 -15.63 -10.12 10.52
CA SER A 668 -14.19 -10.20 10.82
C SER A 668 -13.48 -8.87 10.58
N ARG A 669 -12.78 -8.38 11.60
CA ARG A 669 -12.10 -7.07 11.63
C ARG A 669 -11.24 -6.82 10.38
N ALA A 670 -10.35 -7.75 10.04
CA ALA A 670 -9.43 -7.62 8.90
C ALA A 670 -10.13 -7.52 7.53
N SER A 671 -11.32 -8.11 7.37
CA SER A 671 -12.07 -8.02 6.10
C SER A 671 -12.90 -6.72 6.05
N LEU A 672 -13.40 -6.25 7.20
CA LEU A 672 -14.07 -4.96 7.33
C LEU A 672 -13.07 -3.80 7.12
N ASP A 673 -11.87 -3.87 7.70
CA ASP A 673 -10.77 -2.92 7.45
C ASP A 673 -10.17 -3.06 6.02
N ALA A 674 -10.46 -4.13 5.30
CA ALA A 674 -10.13 -4.24 3.87
C ALA A 674 -11.19 -3.61 2.96
N LEU A 675 -12.45 -3.51 3.41
CA LEU A 675 -13.57 -2.85 2.73
C LEU A 675 -13.59 -1.34 2.96
N PHE A 676 -13.48 -0.91 4.21
CA PHE A 676 -13.56 0.51 4.61
C PHE A 676 -12.17 1.09 4.84
N ARG A 677 -11.29 0.92 3.84
CA ARG A 677 -9.94 1.49 3.86
C ARG A 677 -10.02 3.02 3.75
N PRO A 678 -9.37 3.78 4.65
CA PRO A 678 -9.20 5.22 4.47
C PRO A 678 -8.55 5.51 3.11
N PHE A 679 -8.98 6.59 2.46
CA PHE A 679 -8.46 6.94 1.16
C PHE A 679 -7.02 7.44 1.31
N ASP A 680 -6.10 6.95 0.47
CA ASP A 680 -4.74 7.46 0.42
C ASP A 680 -4.71 8.66 -0.54
N PRO A 681 -4.33 9.88 -0.12
CA PRO A 681 -4.19 11.03 -1.02
C PRO A 681 -3.25 10.77 -2.20
N LYS A 682 -2.34 9.79 -2.09
CA LYS A 682 -1.44 9.37 -3.18
C LYS A 682 -2.16 8.55 -4.26
N ASP A 683 -3.22 7.82 -3.89
CA ASP A 683 -4.08 7.09 -4.83
C ASP A 683 -5.11 8.04 -5.51
N ASN A 684 -5.27 9.31 -5.08
CA ASN A 684 -6.22 10.25 -5.69
C ASN A 684 -5.92 10.61 -7.16
N ASN A 685 -4.65 10.64 -7.56
CA ASN A 685 -4.25 10.95 -8.94
C ASN A 685 -4.03 9.67 -9.76
N ALA A 686 -4.68 8.55 -9.39
CA ALA A 686 -4.57 7.28 -10.09
C ALA A 686 -5.94 6.57 -10.17
N VAL A 687 -6.37 6.24 -11.39
CA VAL A 687 -7.48 5.31 -11.64
C VAL A 687 -6.91 3.92 -11.81
N ASP A 688 -7.23 3.01 -10.89
CA ASP A 688 -7.09 1.58 -11.20
C ASP A 688 -8.20 1.17 -12.19
N VAL A 689 -7.85 0.44 -13.23
CA VAL A 689 -8.75 -0.08 -14.26
C VAL A 689 -8.62 -1.60 -14.31
N MET A 690 -9.74 -2.30 -14.13
CA MET A 690 -9.83 -3.77 -14.22
C MET A 690 -10.72 -4.16 -15.40
N ILE A 691 -10.16 -4.97 -16.30
CA ILE A 691 -10.80 -5.44 -17.53
C ILE A 691 -10.93 -6.96 -17.50
N VAL A 692 -12.14 -7.46 -17.76
CA VAL A 692 -12.47 -8.88 -17.78
C VAL A 692 -13.03 -9.24 -19.15
N GLY A 693 -12.37 -10.14 -19.88
CA GLY A 693 -12.87 -10.67 -21.15
C GLY A 693 -13.62 -11.99 -20.96
N THR A 694 -14.77 -12.17 -21.61
CA THR A 694 -15.55 -13.41 -21.57
C THR A 694 -15.41 -14.23 -22.86
N LYS A 695 -15.78 -15.52 -22.80
CA LYS A 695 -15.75 -16.43 -23.97
C LYS A 695 -16.75 -16.05 -25.05
N GLU A 696 -17.83 -15.39 -24.67
CA GLU A 696 -18.91 -14.88 -25.53
C GLU A 696 -18.52 -13.56 -26.23
N GLY A 697 -17.29 -13.07 -26.01
CA GLY A 697 -16.78 -11.84 -26.60
C GLY A 697 -17.31 -10.56 -25.95
N GLN A 698 -17.70 -10.61 -24.67
CA GLN A 698 -17.92 -9.39 -23.88
C GLN A 698 -16.62 -8.96 -23.18
N ILE A 699 -16.46 -7.65 -23.04
CA ILE A 699 -15.35 -7.00 -22.35
C ILE A 699 -15.97 -6.15 -21.24
N HIS A 700 -15.92 -6.65 -20.02
CA HIS A 700 -16.43 -5.98 -18.83
C HIS A 700 -15.37 -5.02 -18.27
N LEU A 701 -15.74 -3.75 -18.14
CA LEU A 701 -14.89 -2.67 -17.63
C LEU A 701 -15.34 -2.26 -16.22
N SER A 702 -14.39 -2.22 -15.31
CA SER A 702 -14.56 -1.76 -13.93
C SER A 702 -13.38 -0.88 -13.52
N ILE A 703 -13.61 0.05 -12.59
CA ILE A 703 -12.59 0.96 -12.07
C ILE A 703 -12.52 0.93 -10.54
N TYR A 704 -11.36 1.30 -10.02
CA TYR A 704 -10.94 1.22 -8.62
C TYR A 704 -10.92 -0.20 -8.09
N ASP A 705 -12.02 -0.65 -7.50
CA ASP A 705 -12.18 -1.99 -6.92
C ASP A 705 -13.48 -2.65 -7.39
N SER A 706 -14.65 -2.00 -7.21
CA SER A 706 -15.95 -2.59 -7.62
C SER A 706 -16.84 -1.71 -8.49
N PHE A 707 -16.38 -0.53 -8.94
CA PHE A 707 -17.24 0.35 -9.73
C PHE A 707 -17.31 -0.11 -11.18
N ILE A 708 -18.42 -0.77 -11.54
CA ILE A 708 -18.67 -1.28 -12.90
C ILE A 708 -19.05 -0.11 -13.83
N VAL A 709 -18.26 0.09 -14.89
CA VAL A 709 -18.58 1.04 -15.98
C VAL A 709 -19.50 0.36 -17.00
N GLY A 710 -19.31 -0.94 -17.23
CA GLY A 710 -20.24 -1.77 -18.01
C GLY A 710 -19.54 -2.83 -18.88
N SER A 711 -20.34 -3.67 -19.52
CA SER A 711 -19.87 -4.63 -20.53
C SER A 711 -19.99 -4.05 -21.95
N PHE A 712 -18.97 -4.28 -22.76
CA PHE A 712 -18.86 -3.85 -24.15
C PHE A 712 -18.64 -5.07 -25.05
N PRO A 713 -19.31 -5.19 -26.21
CA PRO A 713 -18.98 -6.25 -27.17
C PRO A 713 -17.59 -6.00 -27.77
N ALA A 714 -16.76 -7.05 -27.82
CA ALA A 714 -15.53 -7.04 -28.58
C ALA A 714 -15.81 -6.78 -30.08
N PRO A 715 -14.92 -6.08 -30.81
CA PRO A 715 -15.16 -5.81 -32.22
C PRO A 715 -15.29 -7.09 -33.04
N SER A 716 -16.25 -7.10 -33.97
CA SER A 716 -16.53 -8.21 -34.88
C SER A 716 -15.46 -8.28 -35.97
N ILE A 717 -14.77 -9.42 -36.06
CA ILE A 717 -13.62 -9.61 -36.95
C ILE A 717 -14.02 -10.57 -38.07
N GLY A 718 -14.60 -10.01 -39.12
CA GLY A 718 -15.14 -10.76 -40.27
C GLY A 718 -16.46 -11.49 -39.97
N ASN A 719 -16.75 -12.54 -40.74
CA ASN A 719 -17.98 -13.34 -40.61
C ASN A 719 -17.85 -14.52 -39.62
N ALA A 720 -16.77 -14.59 -38.84
CA ALA A 720 -16.61 -15.58 -37.77
C ALA A 720 -17.34 -15.13 -36.50
N GLY A 721 -17.50 -16.05 -35.53
CA GLY A 721 -18.18 -15.78 -34.26
C GLY A 721 -17.48 -14.72 -33.38
N PRO A 722 -18.10 -14.36 -32.23
CA PRO A 722 -17.63 -13.28 -31.38
C PRO A 722 -16.18 -13.47 -30.95
N SER A 723 -15.36 -12.44 -31.18
CA SER A 723 -13.95 -12.41 -30.85
C SER A 723 -13.75 -12.32 -29.33
N HIS A 724 -12.80 -13.06 -28.75
CA HIS A 724 -12.51 -13.01 -27.31
C HIS A 724 -11.18 -12.29 -27.01
N LEU A 725 -11.09 -11.70 -25.82
CA LEU A 725 -9.88 -11.05 -25.32
C LEU A 725 -8.85 -12.11 -24.87
N VAL A 726 -7.59 -11.91 -25.21
CA VAL A 726 -6.48 -12.81 -24.85
C VAL A 726 -5.48 -12.13 -23.92
N PHE A 727 -5.16 -10.85 -24.15
CA PHE A 727 -4.27 -10.06 -23.29
C PHE A 727 -4.74 -8.61 -23.16
N HIS A 728 -4.39 -8.00 -22.03
CA HIS A 728 -4.57 -6.59 -21.70
C HIS A 728 -3.23 -6.02 -21.23
N SER A 729 -2.90 -4.80 -21.64
CA SER A 729 -1.75 -4.04 -21.15
C SER A 729 -2.00 -2.54 -21.27
N SER A 730 -1.46 -1.74 -20.35
CA SER A 730 -1.45 -0.28 -20.44
C SER A 730 -0.22 0.30 -19.73
N HIS A 731 -0.01 1.62 -19.84
CA HIS A 731 1.09 2.33 -19.21
C HIS A 731 0.55 3.38 -18.23
N GLU A 732 1.20 3.59 -17.08
CA GLU A 732 0.69 4.48 -16.01
C GLU A 732 0.35 5.89 -16.53
N GLN A 733 1.08 6.42 -17.51
CA GLN A 733 0.84 7.77 -18.07
C GLN A 733 -0.04 7.80 -19.34
N CYS A 734 -0.75 6.71 -19.67
CA CYS A 734 -1.60 6.62 -20.86
C CYS A 734 -3.07 6.40 -20.48
N SER A 735 -4.01 7.01 -21.23
CA SER A 735 -5.46 6.78 -21.11
C SER A 735 -6.00 5.74 -22.10
N SER A 736 -5.14 5.13 -22.92
CA SER A 736 -5.51 4.04 -23.83
C SER A 736 -4.96 2.71 -23.34
N HIS A 737 -5.78 1.67 -23.36
CA HIS A 737 -5.42 0.31 -23.00
C HIS A 737 -5.29 -0.54 -24.26
N THR A 738 -4.17 -1.24 -24.40
CA THR A 738 -4.00 -2.24 -25.45
C THR A 738 -4.80 -3.49 -25.10
N LEU A 739 -5.63 -3.93 -26.03
CA LEU A 739 -6.30 -5.22 -26.01
C LEU A 739 -5.78 -6.09 -27.18
N LEU A 740 -5.42 -7.33 -26.89
CA LEU A 740 -5.22 -8.36 -27.92
C LEU A 740 -6.45 -9.25 -28.02
N VAL A 741 -7.04 -9.27 -29.20
CA VAL A 741 -8.30 -9.98 -29.49
C VAL A 741 -8.03 -11.12 -30.50
N LYS A 742 -8.69 -12.26 -30.30
CA LYS A 742 -8.59 -13.45 -31.14
C LYS A 742 -9.98 -13.91 -31.58
N SER A 743 -10.14 -14.24 -32.85
CA SER A 743 -11.41 -14.77 -33.39
C SER A 743 -11.50 -16.28 -33.18
N PRO A 744 -12.66 -16.84 -32.74
CA PRO A 744 -12.79 -18.25 -32.43
C PRO A 744 -12.47 -19.15 -33.64
N GLY A 745 -11.50 -20.04 -33.47
CA GLY A 745 -11.05 -20.98 -34.51
C GLY A 745 -9.95 -20.45 -35.44
N SER A 746 -9.53 -19.18 -35.35
CA SER A 746 -8.35 -18.68 -36.06
C SER A 746 -7.20 -18.36 -35.09
N ASP A 747 -5.95 -18.55 -35.52
CA ASP A 747 -4.76 -18.21 -34.71
C ASP A 747 -4.23 -16.79 -34.95
N ILE A 748 -5.06 -15.93 -35.54
CA ILE A 748 -4.70 -14.55 -35.88
C ILE A 748 -4.92 -13.65 -34.66
N LEU A 749 -3.91 -12.85 -34.32
CA LEU A 749 -3.98 -11.84 -33.27
C LEU A 749 -4.32 -10.46 -33.86
N TYR A 750 -5.20 -9.73 -33.17
CA TYR A 750 -5.61 -8.39 -33.53
C TYR A 750 -5.37 -7.40 -32.38
N TYR A 751 -4.74 -6.27 -32.70
CA TYR A 751 -4.59 -5.10 -31.84
C TYR A 751 -5.90 -4.30 -31.85
N VAL A 752 -6.41 -3.99 -30.65
CA VAL A 752 -7.54 -3.07 -30.45
C VAL A 752 -7.15 -2.10 -29.34
N PRO A 753 -7.04 -0.79 -29.59
CA PRO A 753 -6.92 0.19 -28.51
C PRO A 753 -8.32 0.41 -27.89
N MET A 754 -8.38 0.47 -26.57
CA MET A 754 -9.55 0.92 -25.81
C MET A 754 -9.21 2.27 -25.18
N ASP A 755 -9.77 3.34 -25.73
CA ASP A 755 -9.54 4.72 -25.28
C ASP A 755 -10.51 5.08 -24.17
N LEU A 756 -10.00 5.25 -22.95
CA LEU A 756 -10.77 5.67 -21.79
C LEU A 756 -10.64 7.19 -21.63
N ARG A 757 -11.41 7.94 -22.42
CA ARG A 757 -11.34 9.41 -22.46
C ARG A 757 -11.54 10.06 -21.08
N PHE A 758 -12.24 9.38 -20.17
CA PHE A 758 -12.45 9.89 -18.82
C PHE A 758 -11.11 10.13 -18.09
N ILE A 759 -10.12 9.25 -18.22
CA ILE A 759 -8.81 9.37 -17.55
C ILE A 759 -8.08 10.68 -17.94
N SER A 760 -8.32 11.20 -19.15
CA SER A 760 -7.70 12.43 -19.66
C SER A 760 -8.58 13.68 -19.61
N THR A 761 -9.89 13.52 -19.43
CA THR A 761 -10.91 14.53 -19.79
C THR A 761 -12.01 14.72 -18.76
N SER A 762 -12.27 13.75 -17.86
CA SER A 762 -13.15 13.96 -16.70
C SER A 762 -12.51 14.95 -15.72
N SER A 763 -13.31 15.49 -14.80
CA SER A 763 -12.76 16.30 -13.70
C SER A 763 -11.82 15.50 -12.79
N ASP A 764 -10.93 16.23 -12.11
CA ASP A 764 -10.00 15.73 -11.09
C ASP A 764 -10.67 15.00 -9.91
N ASN A 765 -12.00 15.02 -9.85
CA ASN A 765 -12.82 14.37 -8.83
C ASN A 765 -13.28 12.94 -9.19
N LEU A 766 -13.00 12.41 -10.38
CA LEU A 766 -13.42 11.05 -10.77
C LEU A 766 -12.91 9.98 -9.80
N SER A 767 -11.69 10.15 -9.29
CA SER A 767 -11.09 9.25 -8.31
C SER A 767 -11.82 9.25 -6.97
N LEU A 768 -12.06 10.45 -6.43
CA LEU A 768 -12.88 10.66 -5.24
C LEU A 768 -14.31 10.10 -5.45
N LEU A 769 -14.91 10.31 -6.62
CA LEU A 769 -16.25 9.82 -6.94
C LEU A 769 -16.34 8.30 -6.93
N ALA A 770 -15.48 7.60 -7.68
CA ALA A 770 -15.55 6.15 -7.81
C ALA A 770 -15.10 5.42 -6.52
N SER A 771 -14.11 5.99 -5.81
CA SER A 771 -13.71 5.56 -4.47
C SER A 771 -14.87 5.67 -3.47
N ARG A 772 -15.47 6.85 -3.32
CA ARG A 772 -16.57 7.04 -2.36
C ARG A 772 -17.87 6.35 -2.82
N SER A 773 -18.07 6.10 -4.12
CA SER A 773 -19.16 5.25 -4.64
C SER A 773 -18.98 3.79 -4.21
N THR A 774 -17.75 3.28 -4.27
CA THR A 774 -17.39 1.95 -3.76
C THR A 774 -17.63 1.85 -2.24
N ASN A 775 -17.20 2.86 -1.46
CA ASN A 775 -17.48 2.91 -0.03
C ASN A 775 -18.98 2.96 0.27
N LEU A 776 -19.77 3.75 -0.46
CA LEU A 776 -21.22 3.81 -0.31
C LEU A 776 -21.89 2.48 -0.65
N GLN A 777 -21.47 1.79 -1.73
CA GLN A 777 -21.95 0.44 -2.07
C GLN A 777 -21.66 -0.57 -0.95
N ASN A 778 -20.49 -0.49 -0.31
CA ASN A 778 -20.12 -1.34 0.82
C ASN A 778 -20.90 -1.00 2.11
N LEU A 779 -21.18 0.28 2.37
CA LEU A 779 -22.05 0.70 3.49
C LEU A 779 -23.49 0.22 3.29
N LEU A 780 -24.02 0.24 2.07
CA LEU A 780 -25.36 -0.26 1.78
C LEU A 780 -25.48 -1.76 2.03
N ARG A 781 -24.48 -2.57 1.62
CA ARG A 781 -24.41 -4.00 1.98
C ARG A 781 -24.34 -4.22 3.50
N TYR A 782 -23.60 -3.39 4.22
CA TYR A 782 -23.50 -3.45 5.67
C TYR A 782 -24.83 -3.14 6.36
N ILE A 783 -25.53 -2.08 5.92
CA ILE A 783 -26.84 -1.67 6.43
C ILE A 783 -27.91 -2.75 6.17
N ASP A 784 -27.92 -3.36 4.98
CA ASP A 784 -28.83 -4.46 4.62
C ASP A 784 -28.59 -5.68 5.54
N GLN A 785 -27.33 -6.07 5.76
CA GLN A 785 -26.98 -7.15 6.68
C GLN A 785 -27.31 -6.84 8.16
N VAL A 786 -27.17 -5.59 8.60
CA VAL A 786 -27.61 -5.14 9.94
C VAL A 786 -29.13 -5.21 10.07
N GLN A 787 -29.88 -4.77 9.05
CA GLN A 787 -31.35 -4.83 9.04
C GLN A 787 -31.86 -6.28 9.14
N LEU A 788 -31.24 -7.21 8.41
CA LEU A 788 -31.57 -8.64 8.49
C LEU A 788 -31.28 -9.21 9.89
N LEU A 789 -30.14 -8.87 10.50
CA LEU A 789 -29.81 -9.28 11.87
C LEU A 789 -30.78 -8.69 12.92
N MET A 790 -31.17 -7.42 12.78
CA MET A 790 -32.13 -6.77 13.68
C MET A 790 -33.50 -7.46 13.67
N VAL A 791 -34.00 -7.83 12.49
CA VAL A 791 -35.26 -8.59 12.35
C VAL A 791 -35.11 -10.01 12.89
N GLY A 792 -33.95 -10.65 12.71
CA GLY A 792 -33.64 -11.97 13.27
C GLY A 792 -33.66 -11.99 14.80
N GLU A 793 -32.92 -11.08 15.45
CA GLU A 793 -32.89 -10.95 16.91
C GLU A 793 -34.27 -10.59 17.49
N TRP A 794 -35.00 -9.65 16.86
CA TRP A 794 -36.35 -9.31 17.29
C TRP A 794 -37.34 -10.47 17.16
N LYS A 795 -37.31 -11.25 16.07
CA LYS A 795 -38.13 -12.47 15.98
C LYS A 795 -37.72 -13.49 17.04
N SER A 796 -36.45 -13.58 17.40
CA SER A 796 -35.98 -14.43 18.50
C SER A 796 -36.42 -13.97 19.90
N THR A 797 -36.65 -12.66 20.14
CA THR A 797 -37.23 -12.22 21.43
C THR A 797 -38.72 -12.53 21.51
N GLN A 798 -39.45 -12.51 20.40
CA GLN A 798 -40.89 -12.79 20.36
C GLN A 798 -41.22 -14.29 20.31
N GLU A 799 -40.41 -15.12 19.64
CA GLU A 799 -40.72 -16.52 19.35
C GLU A 799 -40.84 -17.43 20.58
N LEU A 800 -40.11 -17.17 21.66
CA LEU A 800 -40.16 -18.00 22.87
C LEU A 800 -41.26 -17.55 23.85
N PRO A 801 -41.37 -16.26 24.23
CA PRO A 801 -42.50 -15.76 25.02
C PRO A 801 -43.85 -16.02 24.34
N GLY A 802 -43.94 -15.79 23.02
CA GLY A 802 -45.17 -16.02 22.25
C GLY A 802 -45.68 -17.46 22.29
N LYS A 803 -44.81 -18.45 22.52
CA LYS A 803 -45.22 -19.86 22.72
C LYS A 803 -45.81 -20.08 24.12
N PHE A 804 -45.19 -19.52 25.16
CA PHE A 804 -45.73 -19.57 26.52
C PHE A 804 -47.08 -18.82 26.64
N VAL A 805 -47.17 -17.61 26.05
CA VAL A 805 -48.37 -16.76 26.04
C VAL A 805 -49.53 -17.41 25.27
N ARG A 806 -49.26 -18.09 24.14
CA ARG A 806 -50.32 -18.80 23.39
C ARG A 806 -50.90 -19.98 24.18
N ASN A 807 -50.07 -20.80 24.82
CA ASN A 807 -50.55 -21.97 25.57
C ASN A 807 -51.55 -21.58 26.69
N ILE A 808 -51.24 -20.52 27.44
CA ILE A 808 -52.14 -20.03 28.49
C ILE A 808 -53.35 -19.26 27.95
N ASN A 809 -53.23 -18.51 26.84
CA ASN A 809 -54.37 -17.85 26.21
C ASN A 809 -55.37 -18.86 25.60
N GLU A 810 -54.88 -19.96 25.01
CA GLU A 810 -55.73 -21.07 24.54
C GLU A 810 -56.50 -21.70 25.71
N THR A 811 -55.80 -22.02 26.80
CA THR A 811 -56.37 -22.57 28.04
C THR A 811 -57.39 -21.63 28.71
N LEU A 812 -57.10 -20.33 28.80
CA LEU A 812 -58.02 -19.33 29.35
C LEU A 812 -59.28 -19.15 28.48
N GLY A 813 -59.12 -19.22 27.16
CA GLY A 813 -60.21 -19.11 26.19
C GLY A 813 -61.24 -20.23 26.33
N GLU A 814 -60.79 -21.48 26.51
CA GLU A 814 -61.68 -22.63 26.73
C GLU A 814 -62.48 -22.53 28.03
N LEU A 815 -61.90 -21.95 29.09
CA LEU A 815 -62.52 -21.89 30.43
C LEU A 815 -63.45 -20.68 30.64
N HIS A 816 -63.23 -19.57 29.91
CA HIS A 816 -63.96 -18.30 30.10
C HIS A 816 -64.68 -17.79 28.83
N ASN A 817 -65.05 -18.68 27.91
CA ASN A 817 -65.73 -18.35 26.64
C ASN A 817 -65.00 -17.29 25.77
N GLY A 818 -63.69 -17.09 25.98
CA GLY A 818 -62.88 -16.09 25.27
C GLY A 818 -62.89 -14.66 25.84
N ASP A 819 -63.57 -14.39 26.96
CA ASP A 819 -63.62 -13.04 27.56
C ASP A 819 -62.34 -12.63 28.33
N TRP A 820 -61.42 -13.56 28.61
CA TRP A 820 -60.20 -13.33 29.41
C TRP A 820 -58.92 -13.66 28.63
N ASN A 821 -57.97 -12.72 28.58
CA ASN A 821 -56.59 -12.96 28.13
C ASN A 821 -55.57 -12.92 29.29
N ILE A 822 -54.34 -13.36 29.03
CA ILE A 822 -53.26 -13.38 30.03
C ILE A 822 -52.91 -11.99 30.57
N VAL A 823 -53.03 -10.94 29.74
CA VAL A 823 -52.79 -9.55 30.17
C VAL A 823 -53.77 -9.14 31.26
N GLN A 824 -55.08 -9.36 31.06
CA GLN A 824 -56.11 -9.09 32.06
C GLN A 824 -55.91 -9.94 33.33
N ALA A 825 -55.55 -11.22 33.18
CA ALA A 825 -55.35 -12.11 34.32
C ALA A 825 -54.13 -11.73 35.18
N LEU A 826 -53.00 -11.36 34.55
CA LEU A 826 -51.83 -10.86 35.27
C LEU A 826 -52.09 -9.46 35.85
N TYR A 827 -52.78 -8.57 35.13
CA TYR A 827 -53.19 -7.26 35.62
C TYR A 827 -54.09 -7.38 36.86
N HIS A 828 -54.99 -8.36 36.90
CA HIS A 828 -55.77 -8.70 38.08
C HIS A 828 -54.89 -9.16 39.25
N SER A 829 -53.89 -10.01 39.00
CA SER A 829 -52.95 -10.46 40.05
C SER A 829 -52.16 -9.28 40.62
N VAL A 830 -51.61 -8.39 39.77
CA VAL A 830 -50.88 -7.19 40.21
C VAL A 830 -51.80 -6.23 41.01
N ALA A 831 -53.05 -6.05 40.57
CA ALA A 831 -53.97 -5.07 41.18
C ALA A 831 -54.68 -5.58 42.45
N THR A 832 -54.68 -6.88 42.73
CA THR A 832 -55.45 -7.49 43.84
C THR A 832 -54.66 -8.47 44.72
N GLY A 833 -53.47 -8.89 44.30
CA GLY A 833 -52.71 -9.97 44.90
C GLY A 833 -53.28 -11.38 44.65
N HIS A 834 -54.42 -11.51 43.96
CA HIS A 834 -55.10 -12.78 43.69
C HIS A 834 -54.85 -13.28 42.26
N THR A 835 -54.13 -14.39 42.17
CA THR A 835 -53.87 -15.12 40.93
C THR A 835 -55.02 -16.08 40.61
N VAL A 836 -55.53 -16.04 39.37
CA VAL A 836 -56.55 -16.99 38.88
C VAL A 836 -56.00 -18.43 38.95
N PRO A 837 -56.76 -19.45 39.39
CA PRO A 837 -56.25 -20.82 39.58
C PRO A 837 -55.51 -21.40 38.36
N CYS A 838 -56.06 -21.25 37.15
CA CYS A 838 -55.44 -21.75 35.92
C CYS A 838 -54.10 -21.05 35.60
N VAL A 839 -53.98 -19.77 35.96
CA VAL A 839 -52.72 -19.01 35.81
C VAL A 839 -51.72 -19.39 36.91
N LYS A 840 -52.19 -19.72 38.11
CA LYS A 840 -51.34 -20.25 39.19
C LYS A 840 -50.74 -21.61 38.82
N GLU A 841 -51.55 -22.53 38.30
CA GLU A 841 -51.08 -23.83 37.78
C GLU A 841 -50.05 -23.63 36.66
N TRP A 842 -50.33 -22.74 35.70
CA TRP A 842 -49.38 -22.37 34.64
C TRP A 842 -48.06 -21.76 35.16
N LEU A 843 -48.11 -20.85 36.14
CA LEU A 843 -46.93 -20.22 36.72
C LEU A 843 -46.05 -21.22 37.47
N VAL A 844 -46.64 -22.13 38.24
CA VAL A 844 -45.93 -23.06 39.12
C VAL A 844 -45.48 -24.33 38.41
N ASP A 845 -46.33 -24.95 37.58
CA ASP A 845 -46.08 -26.28 37.00
C ASP A 845 -45.59 -26.25 35.55
N GLU A 846 -46.10 -25.35 34.69
CA GLU A 846 -45.67 -25.27 33.28
C GLU A 846 -44.46 -24.34 33.05
N LEU A 847 -44.58 -23.08 33.48
CA LEU A 847 -43.54 -22.08 33.31
C LEU A 847 -42.43 -22.37 34.32
N ALA A 848 -42.75 -22.32 35.62
CA ALA A 848 -41.83 -22.52 36.73
C ALA A 848 -40.58 -21.62 36.68
N GLU A 849 -39.69 -21.78 37.67
CA GLU A 849 -38.42 -21.05 37.70
C GLU A 849 -37.51 -21.36 36.50
N ARG A 850 -37.70 -22.51 35.84
CA ARG A 850 -36.89 -22.96 34.68
C ARG A 850 -37.36 -22.38 33.35
N GLY A 851 -38.66 -22.16 33.17
CA GLY A 851 -39.22 -21.48 31.99
C GLY A 851 -39.02 -19.98 32.10
N HIS A 852 -39.25 -19.39 33.29
CA HIS A 852 -38.94 -17.98 33.59
C HIS A 852 -37.50 -17.63 33.18
N LYS A 853 -36.49 -18.35 33.71
CA LYS A 853 -35.07 -18.12 33.38
C LYS A 853 -34.72 -18.28 31.89
N ARG A 854 -35.55 -18.98 31.10
CA ARG A 854 -35.38 -19.11 29.64
C ARG A 854 -36.02 -17.94 28.90
N TRP A 855 -37.21 -17.51 29.32
CA TRP A 855 -37.88 -16.32 28.81
C TRP A 855 -37.03 -15.07 29.07
N GLU A 856 -36.66 -14.83 30.34
CA GLU A 856 -35.79 -13.74 30.77
C GLU A 856 -34.51 -13.68 29.93
N LYS A 857 -33.77 -14.79 29.87
CA LYS A 857 -32.53 -14.84 29.08
C LYS A 857 -32.75 -14.56 27.59
N ALA A 858 -33.83 -15.07 26.98
CA ALA A 858 -34.09 -14.86 25.56
C ALA A 858 -34.41 -13.39 25.25
N VAL A 859 -35.31 -12.78 26.01
CA VAL A 859 -35.74 -11.38 25.81
C VAL A 859 -34.61 -10.41 26.12
N THR A 860 -33.98 -10.51 27.29
CA THR A 860 -32.89 -9.59 27.68
C THR A 860 -31.69 -9.69 26.73
N THR A 861 -31.28 -10.91 26.32
CA THR A 861 -30.15 -11.07 25.38
C THR A 861 -30.48 -10.48 24.01
N GLY A 862 -31.67 -10.77 23.46
CA GLY A 862 -32.05 -10.29 22.13
C GLY A 862 -32.31 -8.78 22.08
N LEU A 863 -32.91 -8.18 23.12
CA LEU A 863 -33.07 -6.72 23.22
C LEU A 863 -31.72 -6.02 23.44
N GLU A 864 -30.80 -6.58 24.25
CA GLU A 864 -29.43 -6.08 24.33
C GLU A 864 -28.70 -6.13 22.99
N ASN A 865 -28.84 -7.23 22.25
CA ASN A 865 -28.25 -7.38 20.92
C ASN A 865 -28.86 -6.39 19.93
N LEU A 866 -30.17 -6.18 19.95
CA LEU A 866 -30.86 -5.19 19.13
C LEU A 866 -30.38 -3.76 19.46
N ARG A 867 -30.19 -3.43 20.75
CA ARG A 867 -29.59 -2.16 21.18
C ARG A 867 -28.18 -1.95 20.60
N LYS A 868 -27.33 -2.98 20.66
CA LYS A 868 -25.96 -2.98 20.09
C LYS A 868 -25.99 -2.86 18.55
N LEU A 869 -26.89 -3.58 17.88
CA LEU A 869 -27.07 -3.50 16.42
C LEU A 869 -27.45 -2.09 15.96
N VAL A 870 -28.36 -1.42 16.67
CA VAL A 870 -28.77 -0.05 16.32
C VAL A 870 -27.67 0.97 16.64
N HIS A 871 -27.13 0.94 17.87
CA HIS A 871 -26.20 1.97 18.37
C HIS A 871 -24.77 1.83 17.82
N GLU A 872 -24.22 0.61 17.75
CA GLU A 872 -22.82 0.40 17.36
C GLU A 872 -22.64 0.13 15.85
N ASN A 873 -23.71 -0.25 15.15
CA ASN A 873 -23.64 -0.66 13.75
C ASN A 873 -24.51 0.20 12.82
N LEU A 874 -25.81 0.35 13.08
CA LEU A 874 -26.71 1.06 12.16
C LEU A 874 -26.44 2.57 12.12
N LEU A 875 -26.48 3.26 13.26
CA LEU A 875 -26.28 4.72 13.32
C LEU A 875 -24.89 5.14 12.76
N PRO A 876 -23.75 4.54 13.16
CA PRO A 876 -22.43 4.91 12.62
C PRO A 876 -22.20 4.52 11.16
N ALA A 877 -23.11 3.75 10.53
CA ALA A 877 -23.13 3.49 9.10
C ALA A 877 -23.99 4.54 8.35
N LEU A 878 -25.12 4.96 8.92
CA LEU A 878 -25.97 6.02 8.37
C LEU A 878 -25.25 7.39 8.40
N GLU A 879 -24.52 7.70 9.47
CA GLU A 879 -23.64 8.88 9.57
C GLU A 879 -22.61 8.91 8.43
N ARG A 880 -21.94 7.78 8.16
CA ARG A 880 -20.98 7.65 7.05
C ARG A 880 -21.65 7.83 5.68
N CYS A 881 -22.85 7.28 5.48
CA CYS A 881 -23.62 7.52 4.27
C CYS A 881 -23.90 9.02 4.08
N SER A 882 -24.33 9.73 5.13
CA SER A 882 -24.56 11.18 5.10
C SER A 882 -23.28 11.97 4.75
N VAL A 883 -22.12 11.58 5.27
CA VAL A 883 -20.83 12.24 4.94
C VAL A 883 -20.46 12.03 3.46
N ILE A 884 -20.61 10.81 2.92
CA ILE A 884 -20.32 10.52 1.51
C ILE A 884 -21.30 11.24 0.57
N LEU A 885 -22.59 11.18 0.87
CA LEU A 885 -23.63 11.84 0.08
C LEU A 885 -23.52 13.37 0.15
N SER A 886 -23.04 13.93 1.27
CA SER A 886 -22.71 15.36 1.37
C SER A 886 -21.55 15.74 0.44
N ARG A 887 -20.52 14.90 0.29
CA ARG A 887 -19.46 15.10 -0.72
C ARG A 887 -20.03 15.01 -2.14
N PHE A 888 -20.92 14.06 -2.43
CA PHE A 888 -21.60 14.00 -3.74
C PHE A 888 -22.46 15.24 -4.00
N SER A 889 -23.11 15.80 -2.99
CA SER A 889 -23.83 17.08 -3.10
C SER A 889 -22.87 18.24 -3.42
N GLY A 890 -21.70 18.29 -2.78
CA GLY A 890 -20.65 19.27 -3.09
C GLY A 890 -20.13 19.14 -4.52
N ILE A 891 -19.79 17.92 -4.95
CA ILE A 891 -19.34 17.61 -6.32
C ILE A 891 -20.42 17.99 -7.36
N ALA A 892 -21.71 17.72 -7.10
CA ALA A 892 -22.81 18.11 -7.97
C ALA A 892 -23.06 19.63 -8.04
N LYS A 893 -22.67 20.38 -6.99
CA LYS A 893 -22.81 21.85 -6.94
C LYS A 893 -21.62 22.60 -7.54
N PHE A 894 -20.43 21.98 -7.59
CA PHE A 894 -19.18 22.61 -8.04
C PHE A 894 -18.83 22.34 -9.51
N GLN A 895 -19.59 21.48 -10.21
CA GLN A 895 -19.34 21.15 -11.62
C GLN A 895 -19.52 22.36 -12.56
N GLY A 896 -18.57 22.50 -13.49
CA GLY A 896 -18.69 23.44 -14.62
C GLY A 896 -19.63 22.93 -15.71
N PRO A 897 -20.16 23.81 -16.59
CA PRO A 897 -21.25 23.48 -17.53
C PRO A 897 -20.90 22.47 -18.65
N ASN A 898 -19.67 21.96 -18.69
CA ASN A 898 -19.21 20.93 -19.62
C ASN A 898 -18.94 19.56 -18.95
N ASP A 899 -18.99 19.48 -17.62
CA ASP A 899 -18.75 18.22 -16.89
C ASP A 899 -20.07 17.49 -16.69
N THR A 900 -20.09 16.17 -16.93
CA THR A 900 -21.34 15.38 -16.94
C THR A 900 -21.21 14.14 -16.07
N VAL A 901 -21.05 14.36 -14.77
CA VAL A 901 -20.82 13.31 -13.75
C VAL A 901 -22.05 12.41 -13.51
N GLY A 902 -23.12 12.56 -14.31
CA GLY A 902 -24.20 11.59 -14.46
C GLY A 902 -25.41 11.79 -13.54
N PHE A 903 -25.27 12.48 -12.40
CA PHE A 903 -26.36 12.68 -11.43
C PHE A 903 -26.61 14.15 -11.07
N SER A 904 -27.82 14.43 -10.58
CA SER A 904 -28.25 15.77 -10.17
C SER A 904 -28.25 15.99 -8.65
N SER A 905 -28.13 17.25 -8.23
CA SER A 905 -28.25 17.62 -6.80
C SER A 905 -29.62 17.27 -6.20
N GLN A 906 -30.69 17.19 -7.01
CA GLN A 906 -32.02 16.80 -6.53
C GLN A 906 -32.05 15.32 -6.13
N GLN A 907 -31.45 14.44 -6.93
CA GLN A 907 -31.38 13.01 -6.62
C GLN A 907 -30.57 12.75 -5.35
N ILE A 908 -29.44 13.43 -5.16
CA ILE A 908 -28.67 13.35 -3.91
C ILE A 908 -29.50 13.82 -2.71
N SER A 909 -30.31 14.87 -2.88
CA SER A 909 -31.21 15.35 -1.82
C SER A 909 -32.26 14.30 -1.42
N LEU A 910 -32.82 13.56 -2.38
CA LEU A 910 -33.79 12.48 -2.12
C LEU A 910 -33.17 11.25 -1.44
N ILE A 911 -31.87 11.00 -1.64
CA ILE A 911 -31.14 9.96 -0.90
C ILE A 911 -30.81 10.44 0.52
N MET A 912 -30.32 11.67 0.69
CA MET A 912 -30.07 12.27 2.01
C MET A 912 -31.34 12.28 2.89
N ASP A 913 -32.48 12.64 2.31
CA ASP A 913 -33.79 12.61 2.96
C ASP A 913 -34.19 11.17 3.39
N THR A 914 -33.87 10.17 2.58
CA THR A 914 -34.07 8.74 2.92
C THR A 914 -33.12 8.26 4.03
N VAL A 915 -31.86 8.72 4.06
CA VAL A 915 -30.92 8.45 5.16
C VAL A 915 -31.41 9.13 6.45
N ALA A 916 -31.94 10.35 6.38
CA ALA A 916 -32.55 11.03 7.53
C ALA A 916 -33.79 10.30 8.05
N CYS A 917 -34.63 9.74 7.17
CA CYS A 917 -35.74 8.86 7.55
C CYS A 917 -35.25 7.62 8.31
N LEU A 918 -34.23 6.93 7.79
CA LEU A 918 -33.62 5.77 8.45
C LEU A 918 -33.00 6.12 9.80
N HIS A 919 -32.35 7.28 9.91
CA HIS A 919 -31.76 7.74 11.15
C HIS A 919 -32.83 8.06 12.21
N LEU A 920 -33.93 8.73 11.83
CA LEU A 920 -35.05 9.00 12.72
C LEU A 920 -35.71 7.71 13.23
N VAL A 921 -35.92 6.73 12.35
CA VAL A 921 -36.45 5.41 12.72
C VAL A 921 -35.46 4.66 13.62
N ALA A 922 -34.17 4.64 13.30
CA ALA A 922 -33.15 3.99 14.12
C ALA A 922 -33.07 4.61 15.53
N SER A 923 -33.11 5.94 15.66
CA SER A 923 -33.15 6.61 16.96
C SER A 923 -34.43 6.29 17.75
N ARG A 924 -35.61 6.21 17.09
CA ARG A 924 -36.87 5.80 17.73
C ARG A 924 -36.82 4.34 18.21
N ILE A 925 -36.30 3.42 17.40
CA ILE A 925 -36.08 2.02 17.80
C ILE A 925 -35.14 1.95 19.00
N LEU A 926 -34.04 2.73 19.02
CA LEU A 926 -33.07 2.71 20.12
C LEU A 926 -33.69 3.11 21.46
N ILE A 927 -34.47 4.21 21.47
CA ILE A 927 -35.22 4.65 22.66
C ILE A 927 -36.17 3.54 23.12
N GLN A 928 -37.00 3.04 22.21
CA GLN A 928 -38.03 2.07 22.53
C GLN A 928 -37.49 0.70 22.98
N VAL A 929 -36.30 0.30 22.53
CA VAL A 929 -35.58 -0.90 23.02
C VAL A 929 -35.03 -0.68 24.43
N VAL A 930 -34.59 0.53 24.77
CA VAL A 930 -34.15 0.87 26.15
C VAL A 930 -35.35 0.90 27.09
N ASP A 931 -36.48 1.48 26.66
CA ASP A 931 -37.72 1.48 27.42
C ASP A 931 -38.28 0.05 27.62
N GLU A 932 -38.32 -0.78 26.56
CA GLU A 932 -38.78 -2.17 26.65
C GLU A 932 -37.86 -3.02 27.56
N LEU A 933 -36.55 -2.72 27.63
CA LEU A 933 -35.61 -3.36 28.56
C LEU A 933 -35.87 -3.01 30.03
N ASP A 934 -36.12 -1.74 30.37
CA ASP A 934 -36.41 -1.31 31.74
C ASP A 934 -37.78 -1.85 32.23
N LEU A 935 -38.79 -1.77 31.36
CA LEU A 935 -40.13 -2.30 31.63
C LEU A 935 -40.11 -3.84 31.75
N PHE A 936 -39.40 -4.55 30.87
CA PHE A 936 -39.24 -6.00 30.98
C PHE A 936 -38.42 -6.41 32.20
N GLY A 937 -37.41 -5.62 32.61
CA GLY A 937 -36.65 -5.87 33.83
C GLY A 937 -37.53 -5.86 35.08
N ALA A 938 -38.39 -4.85 35.23
CA ALA A 938 -39.36 -4.78 36.31
C ALA A 938 -40.39 -5.92 36.25
N PHE A 939 -40.91 -6.24 35.06
CA PHE A 939 -41.84 -7.35 34.86
C PHE A 939 -41.21 -8.71 35.17
N SER A 940 -39.97 -8.98 34.76
CA SER A 940 -39.27 -10.25 35.02
C SER A 940 -39.03 -10.45 36.52
N ALA A 941 -38.62 -9.40 37.23
CA ALA A 941 -38.44 -9.44 38.68
C ALA A 941 -39.76 -9.71 39.42
N TRP A 942 -40.86 -9.05 39.00
CA TRP A 942 -42.19 -9.30 39.56
C TRP A 942 -42.70 -10.72 39.26
N LEU A 943 -42.60 -11.17 38.00
CA LEU A 943 -43.04 -12.50 37.58
C LEU A 943 -42.27 -13.60 38.33
N ARG A 944 -40.97 -13.38 38.58
CA ARG A 944 -40.16 -14.27 39.42
C ARG A 944 -40.67 -14.30 40.86
N PHE A 945 -40.91 -13.13 41.46
CA PHE A 945 -41.43 -13.02 42.83
C PHE A 945 -42.80 -13.72 42.96
N GLU A 946 -43.69 -13.56 41.98
CA GLU A 946 -45.01 -14.21 41.97
C GLU A 946 -44.90 -15.74 41.87
N ILE A 947 -43.97 -16.27 41.06
CA ILE A 947 -43.69 -17.72 41.00
C ILE A 947 -43.13 -18.22 42.34
N ASP A 948 -42.13 -17.55 42.90
CA ASP A 948 -41.50 -17.93 44.18
C ASP A 948 -42.52 -17.84 45.34
N ARG A 949 -43.43 -16.84 45.34
CA ARG A 949 -44.54 -16.65 46.30
C ARG A 949 -45.58 -17.77 46.22
N LEU A 950 -46.08 -18.07 45.01
CA LEU A 950 -47.14 -19.07 44.80
C LEU A 950 -46.65 -20.50 45.04
N ALA A 951 -45.36 -20.77 44.86
CA ALA A 951 -44.73 -22.04 45.25
C ALA A 951 -44.49 -22.16 46.77
N SER A 952 -44.35 -21.04 47.48
CA SER A 952 -43.99 -21.00 48.92
C SER A 952 -45.18 -20.84 49.87
N GLU A 953 -46.41 -20.81 49.36
CA GLU A 953 -47.68 -20.54 50.08
C GLU A 953 -47.95 -21.46 51.31
N GLY A 954 -47.20 -22.54 51.48
CA GLY A 954 -47.28 -23.46 52.62
C GLY A 954 -46.34 -23.13 53.81
N SER A 955 -45.37 -22.23 53.67
CA SER A 955 -44.34 -21.97 54.71
C SER A 955 -44.47 -20.61 55.40
N ILE A 956 -44.75 -20.64 56.71
CA ILE A 956 -45.00 -19.43 57.52
C ILE A 956 -43.74 -18.57 57.76
N ALA A 957 -42.54 -19.15 57.59
CA ALA A 957 -41.28 -18.57 58.07
C ALA A 957 -40.56 -17.58 57.12
N LEU A 958 -41.10 -17.31 55.93
CA LEU A 958 -40.42 -16.49 54.89
C LEU A 958 -41.01 -15.07 54.71
N LYS A 959 -42.13 -14.76 55.37
CA LYS A 959 -42.97 -13.58 55.07
C LYS A 959 -42.29 -12.22 55.17
N ASP A 960 -41.34 -12.05 56.09
CA ASP A 960 -40.64 -10.77 56.26
C ASP A 960 -39.63 -10.54 55.11
N GLU A 961 -38.94 -11.60 54.67
CA GLU A 961 -38.08 -11.55 53.46
C GLU A 961 -38.89 -11.38 52.17
N GLU A 962 -40.10 -11.94 52.11
CA GLU A 962 -41.02 -11.76 50.98
C GLU A 962 -41.51 -10.31 50.88
N ALA A 963 -41.89 -9.70 52.01
CA ALA A 963 -42.34 -8.31 52.07
C ALA A 963 -41.24 -7.29 51.72
N GLU A 964 -39.99 -7.51 52.17
CA GLU A 964 -38.86 -6.66 51.76
C GLU A 964 -38.59 -6.73 50.25
N LYS A 965 -38.73 -7.91 49.63
CA LYS A 965 -38.59 -8.09 48.17
C LYS A 965 -39.74 -7.42 47.41
N GLU A 966 -40.98 -7.62 47.86
CA GLU A 966 -42.19 -7.00 47.29
C GLU A 966 -42.08 -5.46 47.26
N ALA A 967 -41.58 -4.86 48.34
CA ALA A 967 -41.37 -3.42 48.48
C ALA A 967 -40.33 -2.82 47.51
N THR A 968 -39.49 -3.64 46.87
CA THR A 968 -38.50 -3.19 45.85
C THR A 968 -39.01 -3.21 44.41
N ILE A 969 -40.21 -3.72 44.17
CA ILE A 969 -40.77 -3.89 42.82
C ILE A 969 -41.58 -2.65 42.41
N ASP A 970 -41.21 -2.03 41.29
CA ASP A 970 -42.01 -0.95 40.68
C ASP A 970 -43.21 -1.52 39.92
N HIS A 971 -44.29 -1.73 40.65
CA HIS A 971 -45.57 -2.22 40.14
C HIS A 971 -46.14 -1.33 39.02
N SER A 972 -45.78 -0.04 38.96
CA SER A 972 -46.20 0.88 37.89
C SER A 972 -45.61 0.48 36.53
N LYS A 973 -44.31 0.12 36.51
CA LYS A 973 -43.65 -0.39 35.30
C LYS A 973 -44.18 -1.75 34.88
N VAL A 974 -44.48 -2.63 35.85
CA VAL A 974 -45.09 -3.95 35.58
C VAL A 974 -46.44 -3.78 34.85
N LEU A 975 -47.33 -2.91 35.35
CA LEU A 975 -48.62 -2.64 34.70
C LEU A 975 -48.45 -2.02 33.31
N LEU A 976 -47.46 -1.14 33.12
CA LEU A 976 -47.18 -0.51 31.83
C LEU A 976 -46.63 -1.51 30.80
N TYR A 977 -45.78 -2.46 31.22
CA TYR A 977 -45.31 -3.56 30.37
C TYR A 977 -46.47 -4.48 29.95
N LEU A 978 -47.32 -4.86 30.92
CA LEU A 978 -48.51 -5.69 30.66
C LEU A 978 -49.45 -5.04 29.62
N GLN A 979 -49.68 -3.72 29.72
CA GLN A 979 -50.57 -3.00 28.80
C GLN A 979 -49.97 -2.78 27.40
N ASN A 980 -48.67 -2.51 27.30
CA ASN A 980 -48.08 -1.97 26.06
C ASN A 980 -47.20 -2.95 25.28
N CYS A 981 -46.71 -4.04 25.89
CA CYS A 981 -45.68 -4.90 25.29
C CYS A 981 -46.04 -6.40 25.22
N MET A 982 -47.00 -6.89 26.02
CA MET A 982 -47.29 -8.33 26.15
C MET A 982 -48.03 -8.95 24.96
N ASP A 983 -49.09 -8.30 24.45
CA ASP A 983 -49.89 -8.84 23.34
C ASP A 983 -49.25 -8.52 21.96
N SER A 984 -48.51 -7.40 21.87
CA SER A 984 -47.69 -7.02 20.71
C SER A 984 -46.56 -6.09 21.15
N SER A 985 -45.29 -6.43 20.88
CA SER A 985 -44.18 -5.48 21.11
C SER A 985 -44.34 -4.28 20.17
N PRO A 986 -44.22 -3.04 20.67
CA PRO A 986 -44.36 -1.85 19.84
C PRO A 986 -43.26 -1.72 18.76
N LEU A 987 -42.23 -2.59 18.78
CA LEU A 987 -41.20 -2.67 17.75
C LEU A 987 -41.73 -3.26 16.43
N GLU A 988 -42.88 -3.96 16.45
CA GLU A 988 -43.53 -4.52 15.26
C GLU A 988 -43.81 -3.47 14.17
N VAL A 989 -44.09 -2.22 14.56
CA VAL A 989 -44.33 -1.11 13.61
C VAL A 989 -43.13 -0.86 12.70
N TYR A 990 -41.90 -1.11 13.17
CA TYR A 990 -40.66 -0.87 12.44
C TYR A 990 -40.04 -2.15 11.85
N LEU A 991 -40.25 -3.31 12.49
CA LEU A 991 -39.57 -4.59 12.20
C LEU A 991 -40.49 -5.73 11.72
N GLY A 992 -41.82 -5.55 11.73
CA GLY A 992 -42.80 -6.57 11.35
C GLY A 992 -42.81 -6.92 9.85
N ASP A 993 -43.36 -8.11 9.54
CA ASP A 993 -43.43 -8.65 8.17
C ASP A 993 -44.38 -7.84 7.26
N CYS A 994 -43.98 -7.66 6.00
CA CYS A 994 -44.61 -6.72 5.05
C CYS A 994 -45.36 -7.44 3.93
N THR A 995 -46.53 -6.96 3.53
CA THR A 995 -47.32 -7.58 2.45
C THR A 995 -46.94 -7.03 1.07
N SER A 996 -47.12 -7.83 0.00
CA SER A 996 -46.82 -7.40 -1.37
C SER A 996 -47.55 -6.12 -1.80
N GLU A 997 -48.73 -5.85 -1.24
CA GLU A 997 -49.52 -4.64 -1.52
C GLU A 997 -48.94 -3.40 -0.82
N ASP A 998 -48.45 -3.56 0.43
CA ASP A 998 -47.80 -2.49 1.20
C ASP A 998 -46.57 -1.92 0.47
N TYR A 999 -45.72 -2.79 -0.09
CA TYR A 999 -44.56 -2.37 -0.90
C TYR A 999 -45.00 -1.50 -2.08
N SER A 1000 -46.07 -1.90 -2.81
CA SER A 1000 -46.51 -1.17 -4.01
C SER A 1000 -47.01 0.24 -3.69
N ASN A 1001 -47.72 0.41 -2.58
CA ASN A 1001 -48.23 1.70 -2.13
C ASN A 1001 -47.10 2.62 -1.65
N GLY A 1002 -46.18 2.12 -0.83
CA GLY A 1002 -44.99 2.88 -0.42
C GLY A 1002 -44.14 3.31 -1.62
N TRP A 1003 -43.97 2.42 -2.60
CA TRP A 1003 -43.21 2.70 -3.83
C TRP A 1003 -43.80 3.86 -4.65
N SER A 1004 -45.14 3.90 -4.78
CA SER A 1004 -45.86 4.88 -5.59
C SER A 1004 -45.65 6.34 -5.16
N HIS A 1005 -45.42 6.59 -3.86
CA HIS A 1005 -45.17 7.93 -3.33
C HIS A 1005 -43.70 8.32 -3.47
N ALA A 1006 -42.81 7.35 -3.27
CA ALA A 1006 -41.38 7.54 -3.33
C ALA A 1006 -40.88 7.86 -4.77
N GLU A 1007 -41.58 7.36 -5.81
CA GLU A 1007 -41.32 7.74 -7.21
C GLU A 1007 -41.87 9.13 -7.61
N GLN A 1008 -42.71 9.78 -6.79
CA GLN A 1008 -43.20 11.14 -7.06
C GLN A 1008 -42.17 12.24 -6.72
N GLY A 1009 -41.02 11.88 -6.14
CA GLY A 1009 -39.90 12.80 -5.90
C GLY A 1009 -40.17 13.88 -4.84
N LEU A 1010 -41.14 13.66 -3.95
CA LEU A 1010 -41.42 14.48 -2.78
C LEU A 1010 -40.48 14.12 -1.62
N PRO A 1011 -40.17 15.06 -0.69
CA PRO A 1011 -39.46 14.75 0.54
C PRO A 1011 -40.25 13.73 1.39
N MET A 1012 -39.59 12.65 1.78
CA MET A 1012 -40.15 11.57 2.59
C MET A 1012 -40.01 11.88 4.08
N PHE A 1013 -39.00 12.66 4.51
CA PHE A 1013 -38.80 13.02 5.92
C PHE A 1013 -40.01 13.80 6.48
N ASP A 1014 -40.39 14.86 5.78
CA ASP A 1014 -41.58 15.67 6.02
C ASP A 1014 -42.88 14.85 6.09
N LEU A 1015 -42.93 13.72 5.38
CA LEU A 1015 -44.09 12.83 5.32
C LEU A 1015 -44.05 11.83 6.49
N LEU A 1016 -42.89 11.25 6.78
CA LEU A 1016 -42.65 10.31 7.87
C LEU A 1016 -42.88 10.95 9.25
N GLU A 1017 -42.42 12.19 9.45
CA GLU A 1017 -42.69 12.95 10.68
C GLU A 1017 -44.20 13.13 10.90
N LYS A 1018 -44.92 13.59 9.86
CA LYS A 1018 -46.38 13.79 9.89
C LYS A 1018 -47.19 12.48 9.98
N GLN A 1019 -46.60 11.33 9.69
CA GLN A 1019 -47.21 10.01 9.92
C GLN A 1019 -46.87 9.47 11.33
N SER A 1020 -45.68 9.78 11.85
CA SER A 1020 -45.27 9.48 13.23
C SER A 1020 -46.14 10.25 14.23
N GLU A 1021 -46.39 11.54 13.98
CA GLU A 1021 -47.37 12.34 14.73
C GLU A 1021 -48.77 11.70 14.73
N LYS A 1022 -49.22 11.13 13.61
CA LYS A 1022 -50.53 10.47 13.51
C LYS A 1022 -50.57 9.19 14.32
N GLN A 1023 -49.52 8.38 14.27
CA GLN A 1023 -49.35 7.18 15.07
C GLN A 1023 -49.41 7.51 16.57
N GLU A 1024 -48.66 8.52 17.03
CA GLU A 1024 -48.68 9.02 18.42
C GLU A 1024 -50.07 9.54 18.84
N LYS A 1025 -50.83 10.09 17.90
CA LYS A 1025 -52.21 10.58 18.11
C LYS A 1025 -53.29 9.51 17.90
N GLY A 1026 -52.92 8.24 17.69
CA GLY A 1026 -53.85 7.13 17.47
C GLY A 1026 -54.65 7.21 16.15
N LEU A 1027 -54.24 8.06 15.21
CA LEU A 1027 -54.90 8.28 13.93
C LEU A 1027 -54.43 7.27 12.87
N PRO A 1028 -55.25 6.92 11.86
CA PRO A 1028 -54.82 6.04 10.78
C PRO A 1028 -53.62 6.62 10.02
N TYR A 1029 -52.52 5.87 10.03
CA TYR A 1029 -51.22 6.23 9.45
C TYR A 1029 -50.75 5.18 8.44
N MET A 1030 -49.77 5.56 7.60
CA MET A 1030 -49.21 4.66 6.57
C MET A 1030 -48.23 3.64 7.18
N LYS A 1031 -48.77 2.50 7.62
CA LYS A 1031 -48.02 1.34 8.17
C LYS A 1031 -46.79 0.84 7.38
N PRO A 1032 -46.65 1.03 6.05
CA PRO A 1032 -45.41 0.64 5.34
C PRO A 1032 -44.24 1.61 5.58
N LEU A 1033 -44.54 2.89 5.81
CA LEU A 1033 -43.57 3.99 5.72
C LEU A 1033 -42.45 3.97 6.78
N PRO A 1034 -42.69 3.67 8.07
CA PRO A 1034 -41.63 3.67 9.09
C PRO A 1034 -40.78 2.39 9.09
N ARG A 1035 -41.04 1.42 8.20
CA ARG A 1035 -40.39 0.10 8.25
C ARG A 1035 -38.96 0.16 7.74
N VAL A 1036 -38.01 -0.34 8.54
CA VAL A 1036 -36.57 -0.31 8.24
C VAL A 1036 -36.27 -1.00 6.92
N GLU A 1037 -36.85 -2.17 6.69
CA GLU A 1037 -36.63 -2.98 5.47
C GLU A 1037 -37.04 -2.24 4.18
N LEU A 1038 -38.19 -1.55 4.20
CA LEU A 1038 -38.66 -0.78 3.04
C LEU A 1038 -37.71 0.39 2.74
N LEU A 1039 -37.29 1.11 3.78
CA LEU A 1039 -36.38 2.25 3.66
C LEU A 1039 -34.97 1.82 3.21
N CYS A 1040 -34.42 0.72 3.74
CA CYS A 1040 -33.15 0.14 3.29
C CYS A 1040 -33.20 -0.30 1.82
N LYS A 1041 -34.30 -0.91 1.38
CA LYS A 1041 -34.53 -1.28 -0.03
C LYS A 1041 -34.69 -0.06 -0.93
N PHE A 1042 -35.39 0.98 -0.48
CA PHE A 1042 -35.55 2.24 -1.23
C PHE A 1042 -34.19 2.94 -1.41
N LEU A 1043 -33.45 3.16 -0.32
CA LEU A 1043 -32.10 3.72 -0.30
C LEU A 1043 -31.18 2.97 -1.27
N SER A 1044 -31.18 1.64 -1.20
CA SER A 1044 -30.37 0.78 -2.06
C SER A 1044 -30.75 0.88 -3.54
N LYS A 1045 -32.03 1.07 -3.90
CA LYS A 1045 -32.44 1.26 -5.31
C LYS A 1045 -32.10 2.67 -5.80
N GLN A 1046 -32.31 3.72 -4.99
CA GLN A 1046 -31.92 5.08 -5.36
C GLN A 1046 -30.41 5.17 -5.63
N ALA A 1047 -29.58 4.61 -4.74
CA ALA A 1047 -28.14 4.57 -4.92
C ALA A 1047 -27.73 3.78 -6.19
N LYS A 1048 -28.35 2.62 -6.44
CA LYS A 1048 -28.14 1.86 -7.69
C LYS A 1048 -28.50 2.67 -8.95
N ILE A 1049 -29.54 3.51 -8.90
CA ILE A 1049 -29.88 4.41 -10.02
C ILE A 1049 -28.78 5.44 -10.26
N ILE A 1050 -28.24 6.07 -9.20
CA ILE A 1050 -27.12 7.01 -9.34
C ILE A 1050 -25.86 6.32 -9.86
N PHE A 1051 -25.49 5.14 -9.32
CA PHE A 1051 -24.33 4.38 -9.81
C PHE A 1051 -24.50 3.98 -11.29
N ALA A 1052 -25.69 3.55 -11.70
CA ALA A 1052 -25.99 3.23 -13.09
C ALA A 1052 -25.91 4.46 -14.02
N GLN A 1053 -26.28 5.65 -13.54
CA GLN A 1053 -26.18 6.88 -14.32
C GLN A 1053 -24.74 7.41 -14.42
N ILE A 1054 -23.93 7.29 -13.37
CA ILE A 1054 -22.47 7.54 -13.43
C ILE A 1054 -21.82 6.55 -14.43
N ALA A 1055 -22.16 5.26 -14.32
CA ALA A 1055 -21.65 4.23 -15.24
C ALA A 1055 -22.05 4.52 -16.70
N GLU A 1056 -23.32 4.85 -16.97
CA GLU A 1056 -23.78 5.25 -18.32
C GLU A 1056 -23.17 6.55 -18.84
N ALA A 1057 -22.74 7.47 -17.96
CA ALA A 1057 -21.95 8.63 -18.37
C ALA A 1057 -20.54 8.21 -18.80
N GLU A 1058 -19.81 7.46 -17.96
CA GLU A 1058 -18.44 7.05 -18.28
C GLU A 1058 -18.35 6.02 -19.41
N LYS A 1059 -19.38 5.19 -19.59
CA LYS A 1059 -19.53 4.27 -20.72
C LYS A 1059 -19.58 4.99 -22.07
N ARG A 1060 -19.99 6.27 -22.12
CA ARG A 1060 -19.92 7.12 -23.34
C ARG A 1060 -18.52 7.70 -23.58
N ASN A 1061 -17.68 7.73 -22.55
CA ASN A 1061 -16.27 8.14 -22.60
C ASN A 1061 -15.32 6.98 -23.01
N VAL A 1062 -15.83 5.75 -23.09
CA VAL A 1062 -15.10 4.57 -23.61
C VAL A 1062 -15.26 4.48 -25.13
N LEU A 1063 -14.15 4.42 -25.86
CA LEU A 1063 -14.14 4.00 -27.27
C LEU A 1063 -13.33 2.72 -27.47
N LEU A 1064 -13.81 1.89 -28.39
CA LEU A 1064 -13.03 0.80 -28.99
C LEU A 1064 -12.55 1.25 -30.38
N GLY A 1065 -11.24 1.15 -30.62
CA GLY A 1065 -10.65 1.40 -31.93
C GLY A 1065 -10.88 0.26 -32.93
N ASN A 1066 -10.55 0.51 -34.19
CA ASN A 1066 -10.67 -0.49 -35.24
C ASN A 1066 -9.64 -1.62 -35.06
N PRO A 1067 -10.03 -2.91 -35.19
CA PRO A 1067 -9.10 -4.03 -35.04
C PRO A 1067 -8.05 -4.07 -36.16
N GLN A 1068 -6.78 -3.99 -35.76
CA GLN A 1068 -5.62 -4.07 -36.66
C GLN A 1068 -4.98 -5.45 -36.54
N GLU A 1069 -4.68 -6.09 -37.67
CA GLU A 1069 -4.09 -7.44 -37.69
C GLU A 1069 -2.59 -7.39 -37.39
N ILE A 1070 -2.11 -8.26 -36.50
CA ILE A 1070 -0.70 -8.31 -36.07
C ILE A 1070 0.06 -9.48 -36.70
N GLY A 1071 -0.57 -10.65 -36.81
CA GLY A 1071 0.09 -11.86 -37.27
C GLY A 1071 -0.56 -13.14 -36.73
N VAL A 1072 0.05 -14.28 -37.02
CA VAL A 1072 -0.46 -15.62 -36.65
C VAL A 1072 0.44 -16.25 -35.58
N ALA A 1073 -0.07 -16.34 -34.36
CA ALA A 1073 0.67 -16.89 -33.22
C ALA A 1073 0.51 -18.41 -33.11
N GLU A 1074 1.45 -19.08 -32.46
CA GLU A 1074 1.30 -20.48 -32.09
C GLU A 1074 0.15 -20.68 -31.08
N SER A 1075 -0.63 -21.75 -31.27
CA SER A 1075 -1.77 -22.06 -30.43
C SER A 1075 -1.30 -22.41 -29.01
N ASP A 1076 -1.61 -21.53 -28.06
CA ASP A 1076 -1.06 -21.47 -26.70
C ASP A 1076 0.47 -21.26 -26.57
N GLY A 1077 1.14 -20.83 -27.65
CA GLY A 1077 2.57 -20.47 -27.60
C GLY A 1077 2.87 -19.27 -26.70
N PRO A 1078 4.13 -19.10 -26.25
CA PRO A 1078 4.53 -17.98 -25.41
C PRO A 1078 4.37 -16.63 -26.13
N LYS A 1079 3.81 -15.67 -25.39
CA LYS A 1079 3.29 -14.39 -25.85
C LYS A 1079 3.17 -13.41 -24.67
N ASP A 1080 3.56 -12.17 -24.86
CA ASP A 1080 3.49 -11.11 -23.84
C ASP A 1080 3.29 -9.72 -24.50
N VAL A 1081 2.84 -8.74 -23.73
CA VAL A 1081 2.53 -7.37 -24.21
C VAL A 1081 2.92 -6.32 -23.18
N THR A 1082 3.62 -5.28 -23.61
CA THR A 1082 3.87 -4.08 -22.80
C THR A 1082 3.54 -2.80 -23.56
N VAL A 1083 3.27 -1.71 -22.84
CA VAL A 1083 3.12 -0.37 -23.41
C VAL A 1083 4.20 0.51 -22.82
N ILE A 1084 5.11 1.00 -23.67
CA ILE A 1084 6.26 1.83 -23.27
C ILE A 1084 6.00 3.26 -23.75
N LYS A 1085 6.32 4.25 -22.91
CA LYS A 1085 6.37 5.65 -23.31
C LYS A 1085 7.78 6.01 -23.80
N VAL A 1086 7.87 6.62 -24.97
CA VAL A 1086 9.11 7.12 -25.57
C VAL A 1086 8.90 8.61 -25.85
N GLU A 1087 9.55 9.46 -25.05
CA GLU A 1087 9.39 10.92 -25.06
C GLU A 1087 7.91 11.36 -24.94
N ALA A 1088 7.32 11.84 -26.04
CA ALA A 1088 5.93 12.29 -26.16
C ALA A 1088 4.99 11.25 -26.80
N ARG A 1089 5.52 10.11 -27.28
CA ARG A 1089 4.76 9.06 -27.96
C ARG A 1089 4.64 7.80 -27.12
N PHE A 1090 3.65 6.96 -27.43
CA PHE A 1090 3.46 5.65 -26.80
C PHE A 1090 3.70 4.56 -27.83
N GLN A 1091 4.27 3.44 -27.38
CA GLN A 1091 4.67 2.32 -28.22
C GLN A 1091 4.30 1.00 -27.54
N THR A 1092 3.24 0.37 -28.03
CA THR A 1092 2.88 -0.99 -27.61
C THR A 1092 3.85 -1.96 -28.28
N HIS A 1093 4.55 -2.76 -27.48
CA HIS A 1093 5.41 -3.83 -27.95
C HIS A 1093 4.75 -5.18 -27.64
N ILE A 1094 4.62 -6.02 -28.67
CA ILE A 1094 3.89 -7.28 -28.65
C ILE A 1094 4.85 -8.37 -29.12
N ALA A 1095 5.23 -9.28 -28.23
CA ALA A 1095 6.18 -10.35 -28.53
C ALA A 1095 5.46 -11.71 -28.52
N PHE A 1096 5.62 -12.50 -29.58
CA PHE A 1096 4.97 -13.82 -29.69
C PHE A 1096 5.77 -14.79 -30.58
N THR A 1097 5.48 -16.08 -30.42
CA THR A 1097 5.99 -17.17 -31.28
C THR A 1097 5.07 -17.36 -32.49
N PRO A 1098 5.57 -17.32 -33.75
CA PRO A 1098 4.76 -17.60 -34.93
C PRO A 1098 4.35 -19.07 -35.02
N LYS A 1099 3.14 -19.34 -35.55
CA LYS A 1099 2.61 -20.69 -35.70
C LYS A 1099 3.55 -21.59 -36.52
N GLY A 1100 4.11 -22.62 -35.87
CA GLY A 1100 5.03 -23.59 -36.49
C GLY A 1100 6.50 -23.20 -36.50
N LEU A 1101 6.91 -22.09 -35.85
CA LEU A 1101 8.31 -21.64 -35.75
C LEU A 1101 8.70 -21.43 -34.28
N SER A 1102 8.73 -22.51 -33.49
CA SER A 1102 9.00 -22.49 -32.04
C SER A 1102 10.39 -22.00 -31.61
N ASN A 1103 11.26 -21.63 -32.55
CA ASN A 1103 12.60 -21.07 -32.36
C ASN A 1103 12.72 -19.59 -32.80
N THR A 1104 11.60 -19.00 -33.24
CA THR A 1104 11.55 -17.63 -33.77
C THR A 1104 10.64 -16.77 -32.90
N ILE A 1105 11.11 -15.56 -32.57
CA ILE A 1105 10.31 -14.51 -31.93
C ILE A 1105 9.88 -13.53 -33.02
N HIS A 1106 8.60 -13.17 -33.03
CA HIS A 1106 8.06 -12.04 -33.75
C HIS A 1106 7.80 -10.91 -32.75
N VAL A 1107 8.30 -9.71 -33.03
CA VAL A 1107 8.06 -8.51 -32.22
C VAL A 1107 7.37 -7.48 -33.10
N THR A 1108 6.12 -7.16 -32.77
CA THR A 1108 5.36 -6.08 -33.39
C THR A 1108 5.37 -4.86 -32.48
N ARG A 1109 5.62 -3.70 -33.07
CA ARG A 1109 5.70 -2.39 -32.41
C ARG A 1109 4.62 -1.49 -33.01
N VAL A 1110 3.63 -1.12 -32.21
CA VAL A 1110 2.56 -0.21 -32.61
C VAL A 1110 2.83 1.15 -31.99
N ALA A 1111 3.25 2.12 -32.79
CA ALA A 1111 3.48 3.48 -32.34
C ALA A 1111 2.19 4.30 -32.45
N PHE A 1112 1.79 4.97 -31.37
CA PHE A 1112 0.59 5.79 -31.32
C PHE A 1112 0.79 7.09 -30.53
N GLU A 1113 0.01 8.10 -30.89
CA GLU A 1113 0.00 9.41 -30.25
C GLU A 1113 -1.38 9.69 -29.64
N MET A 1114 -1.41 10.37 -28.50
CA MET A 1114 -2.60 10.56 -27.68
C MET A 1114 -3.10 12.02 -27.77
N ALA A 1115 -4.24 12.22 -28.43
CA ALA A 1115 -4.87 13.52 -28.59
C ALA A 1115 -6.20 13.57 -27.82
N SER A 1116 -6.27 14.39 -26.76
CA SER A 1116 -7.48 14.58 -25.92
C SER A 1116 -8.14 13.26 -25.46
N GLY A 1117 -7.32 12.27 -25.11
CA GLY A 1117 -7.76 10.96 -24.63
C GLY A 1117 -7.94 9.88 -25.69
N ILE A 1118 -7.85 10.24 -26.97
CA ILE A 1118 -8.02 9.33 -28.11
C ILE A 1118 -6.64 8.90 -28.63
N SER A 1119 -6.46 7.61 -28.91
CA SER A 1119 -5.25 7.07 -29.52
C SER A 1119 -5.30 7.18 -31.04
N THR A 1120 -4.16 7.54 -31.64
CA THR A 1120 -3.99 7.57 -33.10
C THR A 1120 -2.75 6.76 -33.47
N VAL A 1121 -2.96 5.59 -34.09
CA VAL A 1121 -1.87 4.72 -34.54
C VAL A 1121 -1.17 5.37 -35.73
N GLN A 1122 0.14 5.58 -35.61
CA GLN A 1122 0.99 6.22 -36.61
C GLN A 1122 1.73 5.18 -37.47
N SER A 1123 2.30 4.15 -36.84
CA SER A 1123 2.96 3.03 -37.54
C SER A 1123 2.67 1.69 -36.86
N ILE A 1124 2.66 0.64 -37.66
CA ILE A 1124 2.76 -0.76 -37.20
C ILE A 1124 4.05 -1.29 -37.82
N GLU A 1125 5.07 -1.47 -36.99
CA GLU A 1125 6.37 -2.03 -37.35
C GLU A 1125 6.44 -3.48 -36.87
N SER A 1126 7.18 -4.33 -37.58
CA SER A 1126 7.34 -5.74 -37.21
C SER A 1126 8.71 -6.26 -37.59
N ALA A 1127 9.36 -6.95 -36.65
CA ALA A 1127 10.65 -7.61 -36.81
C ALA A 1127 10.53 -9.07 -36.35
N ALA A 1128 11.45 -9.92 -36.82
CA ALA A 1128 11.53 -11.31 -36.39
C ALA A 1128 12.99 -11.74 -36.21
N ILE A 1129 13.26 -12.53 -35.18
CA ILE A 1129 14.59 -13.05 -34.84
C ILE A 1129 14.51 -14.55 -34.54
N GLN A 1130 15.40 -15.34 -35.14
CA GLN A 1130 15.47 -16.79 -34.97
C GLN A 1130 16.70 -17.16 -34.13
N LEU A 1131 16.45 -17.79 -32.98
CA LEU A 1131 17.46 -18.12 -31.97
C LEU A 1131 18.02 -19.54 -32.21
N GLY A 1132 18.68 -19.70 -33.35
CA GLY A 1132 19.26 -20.97 -33.81
C GLY A 1132 18.21 -22.07 -33.97
N ASN A 1133 18.43 -23.17 -33.26
CA ASN A 1133 17.63 -24.40 -33.23
C ASN A 1133 16.84 -24.61 -31.92
N GLY A 1134 17.18 -23.88 -30.86
CA GLY A 1134 16.58 -24.06 -29.52
C GLY A 1134 15.11 -23.62 -29.47
N GLN A 1135 14.32 -24.31 -28.66
CA GLN A 1135 12.89 -24.04 -28.49
C GLN A 1135 12.64 -22.96 -27.44
N ILE A 1136 11.78 -22.00 -27.76
CA ILE A 1136 11.34 -20.97 -26.83
C ILE A 1136 10.23 -21.56 -25.93
N LYS A 1137 10.33 -21.34 -24.62
CA LYS A 1137 9.35 -21.84 -23.62
C LYS A 1137 8.56 -20.73 -22.96
N ASP A 1138 9.20 -19.59 -22.74
CA ASP A 1138 8.54 -18.40 -22.22
C ASP A 1138 9.19 -17.12 -22.76
N ILE A 1139 8.40 -16.04 -22.82
CA ILE A 1139 8.80 -14.71 -23.24
C ILE A 1139 8.17 -13.72 -22.25
N LYS A 1140 8.99 -12.81 -21.70
CA LYS A 1140 8.55 -11.72 -20.83
C LYS A 1140 9.26 -10.42 -21.18
N PHE A 1141 8.56 -9.29 -21.08
CA PHE A 1141 9.24 -7.99 -21.06
C PHE A 1141 9.98 -7.78 -19.73
N PHE A 1142 11.26 -7.40 -19.79
CA PHE A 1142 12.11 -7.24 -18.60
C PHE A 1142 12.16 -5.80 -18.12
N ASP A 1143 12.44 -4.89 -19.05
CA ASP A 1143 12.51 -3.44 -18.88
C ASP A 1143 12.00 -2.75 -20.16
N SER A 1144 12.21 -1.44 -20.30
CA SER A 1144 11.85 -0.66 -21.49
C SER A 1144 12.76 -0.92 -22.70
N ALA A 1145 13.83 -1.71 -22.55
CA ALA A 1145 14.88 -1.90 -23.55
C ALA A 1145 15.09 -3.37 -23.98
N SER A 1146 14.55 -4.35 -23.26
CA SER A 1146 14.89 -5.76 -23.43
C SER A 1146 13.79 -6.78 -23.07
N LEU A 1147 13.88 -7.94 -23.72
CA LEU A 1147 13.09 -9.15 -23.48
C LEU A 1147 13.89 -10.17 -22.66
N LEU A 1148 13.22 -10.82 -21.71
CA LEU A 1148 13.70 -12.01 -21.02
C LEU A 1148 13.05 -13.26 -21.64
N ILE A 1149 13.87 -14.19 -22.11
CA ILE A 1149 13.44 -15.36 -22.88
C ILE A 1149 13.97 -16.64 -22.24
N LEU A 1150 13.09 -17.63 -22.09
CA LEU A 1150 13.43 -18.97 -21.63
C LEU A 1150 13.67 -19.88 -22.83
N TRP A 1151 14.94 -20.23 -23.08
CA TRP A 1151 15.41 -20.93 -24.28
C TRP A 1151 15.91 -22.34 -23.93
N ASP A 1152 15.40 -23.36 -24.62
CA ASP A 1152 15.62 -24.78 -24.34
C ASP A 1152 16.42 -25.42 -25.50
N THR A 1153 17.68 -25.77 -25.24
CA THR A 1153 18.56 -26.50 -26.17
C THR A 1153 18.88 -27.87 -25.59
N ASP A 1154 18.41 -28.94 -26.23
CA ASP A 1154 18.69 -30.34 -25.87
C ASP A 1154 18.44 -30.67 -24.37
N GLY A 1155 17.40 -30.05 -23.79
CA GLY A 1155 17.01 -30.20 -22.39
C GLY A 1155 17.78 -29.30 -21.40
N LYS A 1156 18.81 -28.59 -21.85
CA LYS A 1156 19.49 -27.54 -21.07
C LYS A 1156 18.81 -26.20 -21.34
N ARG A 1157 18.15 -25.66 -20.31
CA ARG A 1157 17.44 -24.39 -20.38
C ARG A 1157 18.32 -23.24 -19.92
N LYS A 1158 18.35 -22.16 -20.69
CA LYS A 1158 19.06 -20.92 -20.39
C LYS A 1158 18.08 -19.75 -20.32
N LEU A 1159 18.46 -18.74 -19.53
CA LEU A 1159 17.80 -17.46 -19.50
C LEU A 1159 18.56 -16.50 -20.41
N LEU A 1160 17.89 -15.97 -21.43
CA LEU A 1160 18.47 -15.01 -22.37
C LEU A 1160 17.86 -13.63 -22.15
N LYS A 1161 18.71 -12.60 -22.13
CA LYS A 1161 18.30 -11.20 -22.21
C LYS A 1161 18.59 -10.70 -23.63
N ILE A 1162 17.56 -10.25 -24.35
CA ILE A 1162 17.70 -9.74 -25.72
C ILE A 1162 17.26 -8.27 -25.75
N PRO A 1163 18.18 -7.30 -25.96
CA PRO A 1163 17.80 -5.91 -26.11
C PRO A 1163 17.12 -5.67 -27.46
N PHE A 1164 16.22 -4.69 -27.55
CA PHE A 1164 15.53 -4.36 -28.81
C PHE A 1164 16.49 -3.91 -29.92
N SER A 1165 17.67 -3.37 -29.57
CA SER A 1165 18.77 -3.05 -30.50
C SER A 1165 19.41 -4.29 -31.16
N ALA A 1166 19.23 -5.49 -30.60
CA ALA A 1166 19.58 -6.73 -31.30
C ALA A 1166 18.49 -7.14 -32.31
N ILE A 1167 17.24 -6.74 -32.06
CA ILE A 1167 16.06 -6.95 -32.92
C ILE A 1167 15.90 -5.76 -33.88
N ASN A 1168 17.00 -5.37 -34.54
CA ASN A 1168 16.97 -4.43 -35.65
C ASN A 1168 16.26 -5.04 -36.87
N ASP A 1169 16.04 -4.22 -37.92
CA ASP A 1169 15.34 -4.56 -39.17
C ASP A 1169 13.80 -4.62 -39.04
N TYR A 1170 13.21 -3.68 -38.28
CA TYR A 1170 11.77 -3.42 -38.26
C TYR A 1170 11.24 -2.99 -39.64
N VAL A 1171 10.22 -3.69 -40.15
CA VAL A 1171 9.56 -3.41 -41.42
C VAL A 1171 8.08 -3.05 -41.18
N PRO A 1172 7.48 -2.09 -41.90
CA PRO A 1172 6.04 -1.84 -41.82
C PRO A 1172 5.20 -3.10 -42.08
N TYR A 1173 4.24 -3.40 -41.20
CA TYR A 1173 3.47 -4.64 -41.26
C TYR A 1173 2.65 -4.77 -42.55
N SER A 1174 2.74 -5.94 -43.20
CA SER A 1174 2.07 -6.26 -44.45
C SER A 1174 1.56 -7.69 -44.44
N LYS A 1175 0.24 -7.84 -44.59
CA LYS A 1175 -0.46 -9.15 -44.63
C LYS A 1175 0.02 -10.12 -45.72
N ARG A 1176 0.79 -9.64 -46.70
CA ARG A 1176 1.32 -10.42 -47.84
C ARG A 1176 2.81 -10.72 -47.75
N SER A 1177 3.51 -10.16 -46.76
CA SER A 1177 4.97 -10.24 -46.63
C SER A 1177 5.37 -10.10 -45.16
N PRO A 1178 5.31 -11.19 -44.36
CA PRO A 1178 5.81 -11.17 -42.99
C PRO A 1178 7.34 -10.87 -42.98
N PRO A 1179 7.86 -10.25 -41.90
CA PRO A 1179 9.29 -9.98 -41.77
C PRO A 1179 10.09 -11.29 -41.84
N ARG A 1180 11.21 -11.26 -42.60
CA ARG A 1180 12.12 -12.41 -42.66
C ARG A 1180 12.87 -12.51 -41.33
N PRO A 1181 12.92 -13.68 -40.68
CA PRO A 1181 13.60 -13.81 -39.39
C PRO A 1181 15.11 -13.64 -39.54
N LYS A 1182 15.69 -12.78 -38.71
CA LYS A 1182 17.14 -12.60 -38.57
C LYS A 1182 17.72 -13.82 -37.84
N VAL A 1183 18.43 -14.67 -38.58
CA VAL A 1183 18.97 -15.94 -38.03
C VAL A 1183 20.27 -15.66 -37.27
N VAL A 1184 20.29 -16.00 -35.98
CA VAL A 1184 21.50 -15.96 -35.15
C VAL A 1184 21.98 -17.39 -34.90
N SER A 1185 23.28 -17.65 -35.07
CA SER A 1185 23.88 -18.96 -34.80
C SER A 1185 23.84 -19.30 -33.30
N GLN A 1186 23.78 -20.60 -32.98
CA GLN A 1186 23.60 -21.08 -31.59
C GLN A 1186 24.72 -20.59 -30.65
N GLU A 1187 25.96 -20.50 -31.15
CA GLU A 1187 27.12 -19.96 -30.44
C GLU A 1187 26.96 -18.45 -30.16
N ASN A 1188 26.58 -17.66 -31.16
CA ASN A 1188 26.37 -16.21 -31.02
C ASN A 1188 25.17 -15.88 -30.13
N VAL A 1189 24.11 -16.72 -30.11
CA VAL A 1189 23.00 -16.57 -29.15
C VAL A 1189 23.51 -16.70 -27.72
N VAL A 1190 24.38 -17.67 -27.44
CA VAL A 1190 24.97 -17.85 -26.11
C VAL A 1190 25.93 -16.71 -25.78
N HIS A 1191 26.79 -16.30 -26.73
CA HIS A 1191 27.80 -15.27 -26.48
C HIS A 1191 27.20 -13.86 -26.27
N ARG A 1192 26.14 -13.49 -27.00
CA ARG A 1192 25.53 -12.14 -26.90
C ARG A 1192 24.42 -12.01 -25.86
N PHE A 1193 23.67 -13.07 -25.56
CA PHE A 1193 22.41 -12.93 -24.81
C PHE A 1193 22.36 -13.73 -23.49
N SER A 1194 23.37 -14.55 -23.20
CA SER A 1194 23.41 -15.39 -21.99
C SER A 1194 24.03 -14.68 -20.77
N GLU A 1195 23.77 -13.37 -20.59
CA GLU A 1195 24.26 -12.55 -19.45
C GLU A 1195 23.99 -13.23 -18.09
N PHE A 1196 22.80 -13.82 -17.93
CA PHE A 1196 22.37 -14.45 -16.70
C PHE A 1196 22.75 -15.93 -16.63
N LYS A 1197 23.79 -16.24 -15.84
CA LYS A 1197 24.01 -17.60 -15.35
C LYS A 1197 23.01 -17.90 -14.23
N ILE A 1198 22.04 -18.79 -14.50
CA ILE A 1198 21.25 -19.41 -13.43
C ILE A 1198 22.22 -20.27 -12.60
N PRO A 1199 22.33 -20.11 -11.27
CA PRO A 1199 23.16 -20.97 -10.42
C PRO A 1199 22.78 -22.44 -10.58
N ASP A 1200 23.78 -23.33 -10.56
CA ASP A 1200 23.66 -24.71 -11.05
C ASP A 1200 22.46 -25.44 -10.41
N VAL A 1201 21.45 -25.75 -11.23
CA VAL A 1201 20.09 -25.95 -10.73
C VAL A 1201 19.91 -27.39 -10.27
N GLY A 1202 20.05 -27.61 -8.97
CA GLY A 1202 19.63 -28.86 -8.33
C GLY A 1202 18.22 -29.25 -8.73
N ALA A 1203 18.11 -30.35 -9.50
CA ALA A 1203 16.91 -31.04 -9.99
C ALA A 1203 15.88 -30.27 -10.85
N ILE A 1204 15.77 -28.94 -10.73
CA ILE A 1204 14.62 -28.18 -11.26
C ILE A 1204 14.87 -27.67 -12.68
N VAL A 1205 14.11 -28.17 -13.66
CA VAL A 1205 14.15 -27.69 -15.05
C VAL A 1205 13.09 -26.58 -15.22
N PRO A 1206 13.45 -25.31 -15.47
CA PRO A 1206 12.49 -24.19 -15.46
C PRO A 1206 11.50 -24.25 -16.63
N GLU A 1207 10.18 -24.14 -16.38
CA GLU A 1207 9.10 -24.17 -17.38
C GLU A 1207 8.44 -22.81 -17.64
N ARG A 1208 8.25 -21.97 -16.61
CA ARG A 1208 7.56 -20.67 -16.70
C ARG A 1208 8.34 -19.57 -15.97
N LEU A 1209 8.25 -18.35 -16.47
CA LEU A 1209 8.78 -17.14 -15.84
C LEU A 1209 7.65 -16.21 -15.38
N ASP A 1210 7.87 -15.47 -14.30
CA ASP A 1210 7.14 -14.25 -13.98
C ASP A 1210 8.09 -13.20 -13.39
N ILE A 1211 7.82 -11.91 -13.61
CA ILE A 1211 8.79 -10.83 -13.32
C ILE A 1211 8.12 -9.75 -12.47
N ARG A 1212 8.75 -9.44 -11.34
CA ARG A 1212 8.47 -8.24 -10.57
C ARG A 1212 9.42 -7.13 -11.00
N GLY A 1213 8.95 -6.28 -11.91
CA GLY A 1213 9.65 -5.07 -12.33
C GLY A 1213 9.88 -4.07 -11.19
N GLN A 1214 10.85 -3.18 -11.36
CA GLN A 1214 11.20 -2.16 -10.38
C GLN A 1214 10.09 -1.09 -10.29
N SER A 1215 9.33 -1.09 -9.20
CA SER A 1215 8.34 -0.03 -8.95
C SER A 1215 9.05 1.27 -8.57
N SER A 1216 8.78 2.35 -9.33
CA SER A 1216 9.29 3.70 -9.08
C SER A 1216 8.96 4.27 -7.69
N LYS A 1217 8.01 3.66 -6.99
CA LYS A 1217 7.43 4.15 -5.72
C LYS A 1217 8.21 3.72 -4.46
N LYS A 1218 9.29 2.91 -4.57
CA LYS A 1218 10.23 2.60 -3.46
C LYS A 1218 11.68 2.36 -3.95
N GLY A 1219 12.60 3.26 -3.59
CA GLY A 1219 14.00 3.32 -4.09
C GLY A 1219 14.99 2.22 -3.67
N HIS A 1220 14.52 1.04 -3.24
CA HIS A 1220 15.40 -0.08 -2.83
C HIS A 1220 14.95 -1.47 -3.33
N ASN A 1221 13.88 -1.57 -4.14
CA ASN A 1221 13.43 -2.86 -4.67
C ASN A 1221 14.16 -3.25 -5.98
N SER A 1222 15.23 -4.04 -5.85
CA SER A 1222 15.84 -4.77 -6.96
C SER A 1222 14.85 -5.69 -7.66
N THR A 1223 14.89 -5.74 -9.00
CA THR A 1223 14.07 -6.63 -9.85
C THR A 1223 14.16 -8.09 -9.41
N ARG A 1224 13.02 -8.78 -9.40
CA ARG A 1224 12.91 -10.18 -8.96
C ARG A 1224 12.26 -11.05 -10.03
N ILE A 1225 12.78 -12.26 -10.21
CA ILE A 1225 12.35 -13.20 -11.24
C ILE A 1225 11.85 -14.47 -10.54
N LEU A 1226 10.58 -14.79 -10.72
CA LEU A 1226 9.94 -16.02 -10.27
C LEU A 1226 10.02 -17.06 -11.39
N VAL A 1227 10.39 -18.29 -11.04
CA VAL A 1227 10.62 -19.38 -11.98
C VAL A 1227 9.93 -20.64 -11.47
N LEU A 1228 9.00 -21.18 -12.26
CA LEU A 1228 8.31 -22.45 -11.96
C LEU A 1228 9.03 -23.61 -12.65
N GLY A 1229 9.21 -24.74 -11.97
CA GLY A 1229 9.78 -25.97 -12.53
C GLY A 1229 8.80 -26.75 -13.41
N LYS A 1230 9.34 -27.55 -14.33
CA LYS A 1230 8.62 -28.48 -15.22
C LYS A 1230 7.88 -29.60 -14.49
N ASP A 1231 8.26 -29.88 -13.24
CA ASP A 1231 7.50 -30.75 -12.34
C ASP A 1231 6.21 -30.09 -11.81
N ARG A 1232 6.09 -28.76 -11.96
CA ARG A 1232 5.02 -27.89 -11.43
C ARG A 1232 4.87 -27.95 -9.91
N LEU A 1233 5.84 -28.55 -9.24
CA LEU A 1233 5.91 -28.76 -7.80
C LEU A 1233 6.97 -27.86 -7.16
N HIS A 1234 7.98 -27.39 -7.91
CA HIS A 1234 9.00 -26.49 -7.36
C HIS A 1234 8.93 -25.10 -7.99
N TYR A 1235 9.06 -24.06 -7.17
CA TYR A 1235 9.35 -22.70 -7.65
C TYR A 1235 10.60 -22.13 -6.98
N LYS A 1236 11.29 -21.25 -7.72
CA LYS A 1236 12.45 -20.48 -7.28
C LYS A 1236 12.24 -18.98 -7.51
N VAL A 1237 12.67 -18.16 -6.56
CA VAL A 1237 12.70 -16.70 -6.69
C VAL A 1237 14.15 -16.26 -6.72
N PHE A 1238 14.52 -15.58 -7.79
CA PHE A 1238 15.82 -14.97 -7.97
C PHE A 1238 15.73 -13.46 -7.79
N LYS A 1239 16.77 -12.88 -7.20
CA LYS A 1239 17.03 -11.43 -7.16
C LYS A 1239 18.14 -11.13 -8.15
N LEU A 1240 17.94 -10.07 -8.94
CA LEU A 1240 19.05 -9.48 -9.68
C LEU A 1240 19.92 -8.71 -8.70
N ALA A 1241 21.19 -9.10 -8.58
CA ALA A 1241 22.16 -8.34 -7.82
C ALA A 1241 22.37 -6.98 -8.50
N ALA A 1242 22.07 -5.89 -7.79
CA ALA A 1242 22.38 -4.55 -8.27
C ALA A 1242 23.90 -4.33 -8.24
N ALA A 1243 24.45 -3.76 -9.31
CA ALA A 1243 25.78 -3.17 -9.28
C ALA A 1243 25.83 -2.17 -8.10
N HIS A 1244 26.83 -2.30 -7.23
CA HIS A 1244 26.87 -1.56 -5.97
C HIS A 1244 27.09 -0.07 -6.20
N SER A 1245 26.01 0.72 -6.10
CA SER A 1245 26.14 2.15 -5.82
C SER A 1245 26.77 2.34 -4.42
N PRO A 1246 27.62 3.36 -4.23
CA PRO A 1246 28.27 3.58 -2.94
C PRO A 1246 27.28 4.08 -1.90
N ARG A 1247 27.05 3.31 -0.83
CA ARG A 1247 26.42 3.84 0.39
C ARG A 1247 27.36 4.85 1.05
N GLY A 1248 26.88 6.07 1.28
CA GLY A 1248 27.53 7.03 2.16
C GLY A 1248 27.43 6.60 3.64
N PRO A 1249 28.26 7.15 4.54
CA PRO A 1249 28.27 6.82 5.97
C PRO A 1249 27.15 7.56 6.73
N ALA A 1250 25.91 7.22 6.43
CA ALA A 1250 24.71 7.56 7.19
C ALA A 1250 23.72 6.37 7.13
N ASP A 1251 22.70 6.38 7.98
CA ASP A 1251 21.61 5.39 8.02
C ASP A 1251 22.08 3.94 8.25
N ALA A 1252 22.71 3.72 9.41
CA ALA A 1252 23.08 2.40 9.91
C ALA A 1252 22.49 2.12 11.31
N ASP A 1253 21.23 2.53 11.56
CA ASP A 1253 20.55 2.36 12.85
C ASP A 1253 19.00 2.27 12.72
N GLU A 1254 18.46 1.54 11.72
CA GLU A 1254 17.02 1.22 11.68
C GLU A 1254 16.70 -0.15 11.02
N ASP A 1255 17.26 -1.24 11.57
CA ASP A 1255 16.89 -2.61 11.18
C ASP A 1255 16.85 -3.55 12.41
N THR A 1256 16.07 -3.15 13.43
CA THR A 1256 15.96 -3.87 14.72
C THR A 1256 14.53 -4.31 15.00
N SER A 1257 14.33 -5.62 14.91
CA SER A 1257 13.19 -6.42 15.43
C SER A 1257 12.10 -5.72 16.27
N MET A 1258 10.85 -5.83 15.83
CA MET A 1258 9.71 -5.97 16.75
C MET A 1258 8.81 -7.14 16.36
N SER A 1259 8.11 -7.64 17.39
CA SER A 1259 7.22 -8.81 17.44
C SER A 1259 5.79 -8.50 17.01
#